data_AF-A0A6N9HH62-F1
#
_entry.id   AF-A0A6N9HH62-F1
#
_cell.length_a   1.000
_cell.length_b   1.000
_cell.length_c   1.000
_cell.angle_alpha   90.00
_cell.angle_beta   90.00
_cell.angle_gamma   90.00
#
_symmetry.space_group_name_H-M   'P 1'
#
loop_
_entity.id
_entity.type
_entity.pdbx_description
1 polymer ?
#
loop_
_entity_poly.entity_id
_entity_poly.type
_entity_poly.pdbx_seq_one_letter_code
_entity_poly.pdbx_strand_id
1 'polypeptide(L)'
;MRIVIDLQGTQSESRFRGIGRYSLALALGVARNAGEHEIWLVMNGALPAAIEELRARFAGLVPAERIRVFDIPTHCAERFEANSPRARAGELLREHFIEQLQPDAVLVTSLFEGYVDDSVVSVGQLAGAEHTAVVLYDLIPFLNPAAYLGHPTQRAYYERKIASLRRAGLLLAISDYSRQEAIDALGLDPERVVAISTAVDDTFQPGAPDAGQLAALRARFGIQREVLMYAPGGFDTRKNIDGLITAFGLLPTPLRARYQLLIASKMSDSEGAAMRAHARSCGLAEQDVIFTGYVSDDELVTLYRSAALFIFPSKHEGFGLPALEAMACGAVVIGSDATSVPEVIGTPDALFDPLQPAAIAAKMAQVLEDPQLQQRLRAHGRVQREKFSWDHSARKAIAGLEAQHARRLAAQAAQEAQLLPPAGARKPRMAFVSPMLPERTGVADYSTRLLPALLPWYEIEIVVQQPSVSLPPELAHLPVRDSAWLRAHADALDHIVYQFGNSPFHSFMLELLADHPGVVVLHDFYLSGMISYEQMTNRMPDVWTRALLHSHGYAAVRDSVGPDGYETGRRLYPSNLEVLRNASHVIVHSDYARSLARQWYGPQAGRDWSYAQLPRAVPAVHDRAAARKALGIGPDEFVVANFGFVAPTKRCQELLEGWIASTLHGDRQCRLVFVGENHGGDYGARLTATIKASGSDRIKITGWTSDEDYLLYLQAADVGVQLRAESRGETSGTVLDCMIYRLPTVINANGSMAEFPHDAVWMLPDSFSHAELVQALDTLRHDPARRAALGAAAFALMGTRNSPERCGWYYKQALERELAARPGSRRALLQALLQVPGLELGQAQLEQLARCTARAPDPLQQRQLLVDVTNIARHDLRTGIERVVRQQLIELLQLPHDSGWRVEAVYLSEDGEPHFRYARRYVSELLGISHVLQGEDPLLDLQAGDAYYCADLAPRATATAARAGIFAGWRARGLSINFLIHDLLPVLRPEFFPPRADENHAAWLRCLAAEADRLICISQAVADELAGWLASEQVPCRPGQQLQVLHHGADLGTPPAAQQDSELLRQIAARPSFLMVGTIEPRKGHLQALDAFEQLWAEGVEANLVIVGNEGWKPLQEHERRTIPQIMARLQDHPELGRRLLRPSGVDDATLQQIYLASACLLAPSEGEGFGLPLIEAASYGLPVMVRDIPVFREVAQQHAAYFSGMQGADLAQAVRGWLAQHAQGTQPASSGMPWQTWRDNAQGLLALLQAAPQGQAQA
;
A
#
# COMPACT_ATOMS: atom_id res chain seq x y z
N MET A 1 14.24 -14.10 -0.89
CA MET A 1 13.65 -13.96 0.45
C MET A 1 13.09 -12.57 0.63
N ARG A 2 12.02 -12.42 1.42
CA ARG A 2 11.55 -11.17 2.00
C ARG A 2 12.17 -10.97 3.38
N ILE A 3 13.03 -9.97 3.53
CA ILE A 3 13.73 -9.64 4.78
C ILE A 3 13.10 -8.39 5.37
N VAL A 4 12.49 -8.52 6.54
CA VAL A 4 11.90 -7.40 7.30
C VAL A 4 12.89 -6.94 8.37
N ILE A 5 13.27 -5.66 8.36
CA ILE A 5 14.20 -5.08 9.33
C ILE A 5 13.42 -4.17 10.29
N ASP A 6 13.48 -4.47 11.59
CA ASP A 6 12.95 -3.61 12.65
C ASP A 6 13.99 -2.54 13.02
N LEU A 7 13.59 -1.28 12.85
CA LEU A 7 14.44 -0.10 13.02
C LEU A 7 14.23 0.63 14.36
N GLN A 8 13.52 0.06 15.33
CA GLN A 8 13.29 0.74 16.62
C GLN A 8 14.59 1.18 17.32
N GLY A 9 15.70 0.44 17.20
CA GLY A 9 17.01 0.86 17.74
C GLY A 9 17.56 2.16 17.12
N THR A 10 17.06 2.55 15.94
CA THR A 10 17.38 3.83 15.26
C THR A 10 16.39 4.95 15.59
N GLN A 11 15.26 4.62 16.22
CA GLN A 11 14.23 5.58 16.63
C GLN A 11 14.27 5.90 18.13
N SER A 12 14.69 4.94 18.95
CA SER A 12 14.73 5.02 20.41
C SER A 12 15.82 5.96 20.92
N GLU A 13 15.96 6.09 22.24
CA GLU A 13 17.07 6.84 22.86
C GLU A 13 18.46 6.30 22.43
N SER A 14 18.53 5.07 21.93
CA SER A 14 19.76 4.49 21.37
C SER A 14 20.27 5.21 20.12
N ARG A 15 19.42 5.98 19.40
CA ARG A 15 19.81 6.74 18.18
C ARG A 15 20.94 7.75 18.42
N PHE A 16 21.07 8.24 19.65
CA PHE A 16 22.12 9.16 20.07
C PHE A 16 23.38 8.47 20.61
N ARG A 17 23.42 7.14 20.58
CA ARG A 17 24.50 6.31 21.13
C ARG A 17 25.02 5.32 20.08
N GLY A 18 26.07 4.56 20.42
CA GLY A 18 26.70 3.60 19.51
C GLY A 18 25.72 2.58 18.92
N ILE A 19 24.84 2.00 19.75
CA ILE A 19 23.87 0.98 19.31
C ILE A 19 22.95 1.48 18.17
N GLY A 20 22.42 2.69 18.26
CA GLY A 20 21.55 3.23 17.22
C GLY A 20 22.31 3.52 15.92
N ARG A 21 23.55 4.02 16.01
CA ARG A 21 24.43 4.20 14.85
C ARG A 21 24.71 2.86 14.16
N TYR A 22 24.97 1.80 14.92
CA TYR A 22 25.28 0.47 14.40
C TYR A 22 24.06 -0.16 13.74
N SER A 23 22.89 -0.02 14.40
CA SER A 23 21.61 -0.48 13.88
C SER A 23 21.32 0.12 12.51
N LEU A 24 21.50 1.44 12.36
CA LEU A 24 21.31 2.14 11.09
C LEU A 24 22.33 1.71 10.04
N ALA A 25 23.61 1.66 10.40
CA ALA A 25 24.69 1.33 9.46
C ALA A 25 24.58 -0.12 8.94
N LEU A 26 24.26 -1.08 9.81
CA LEU A 26 24.00 -2.46 9.42
C LEU A 26 22.77 -2.56 8.52
N ALA A 27 21.67 -1.89 8.86
CA ALA A 27 20.45 -1.92 8.05
C ALA A 27 20.67 -1.31 6.65
N LEU A 28 21.40 -0.20 6.54
CA LEU A 28 21.82 0.38 5.27
C LEU A 28 22.74 -0.58 4.50
N GLY A 29 23.70 -1.23 5.19
CA GLY A 29 24.55 -2.26 4.60
C GLY A 29 23.74 -3.42 4.02
N VAL A 30 22.74 -3.93 4.75
CA VAL A 30 21.85 -5.00 4.28
C VAL A 30 21.06 -4.54 3.05
N ALA A 31 20.52 -3.31 3.07
CA ALA A 31 19.80 -2.75 1.93
C ALA A 31 20.70 -2.60 0.68
N ARG A 32 21.94 -2.12 0.83
CA ARG A 32 22.91 -2.01 -0.29
C ARG A 32 23.33 -3.36 -0.85
N ASN A 33 23.36 -4.41 -0.03
CA ASN A 33 23.82 -5.75 -0.40
C ASN A 33 22.65 -6.74 -0.59
N ALA A 34 21.43 -6.26 -0.80
CA ALA A 34 20.22 -7.08 -0.82
C ALA A 34 20.15 -8.10 -1.97
N GLY A 35 20.81 -7.84 -3.11
CA GLY A 35 20.73 -8.70 -4.29
C GLY A 35 19.29 -8.85 -4.78
N GLU A 36 18.79 -10.09 -4.89
CA GLU A 36 17.41 -10.40 -5.28
C GLU A 36 16.41 -10.39 -4.11
N HIS A 37 16.86 -10.08 -2.88
CA HIS A 37 15.98 -10.07 -1.72
C HIS A 37 15.06 -8.84 -1.70
N GLU A 38 13.82 -9.03 -1.25
CA GLU A 38 12.90 -7.94 -0.97
C GLU A 38 13.19 -7.39 0.44
N ILE A 39 13.79 -6.21 0.54
CA ILE A 39 13.98 -5.52 1.84
C ILE A 39 12.73 -4.73 2.20
N TRP A 40 12.26 -4.94 3.43
CA TRP A 40 11.17 -4.21 4.06
C TRP A 40 11.65 -3.60 5.37
N LEU A 41 11.22 -2.37 5.65
CA LEU A 41 11.60 -1.67 6.87
C LEU A 41 10.35 -1.43 7.71
N VAL A 42 10.46 -1.69 9.01
CA VAL A 42 9.38 -1.49 9.98
C VAL A 42 9.82 -0.51 11.04
N MET A 43 8.99 0.50 11.28
CA MET A 43 9.20 1.56 12.26
C MET A 43 8.01 1.68 13.21
N ASN A 44 8.26 2.10 14.44
CA ASN A 44 7.24 2.32 15.47
C ASN A 44 6.65 3.74 15.37
N GLY A 45 5.34 3.84 15.17
CA GLY A 45 4.59 5.10 15.06
C GLY A 45 4.51 5.91 16.36
N ALA A 46 4.78 5.29 17.51
CA ALA A 46 4.93 5.98 18.79
C ALA A 46 6.28 6.73 18.92
N LEU A 47 7.21 6.52 17.99
CA LEU A 47 8.52 7.19 17.92
C LEU A 47 8.66 8.01 16.61
N PRO A 48 7.80 9.03 16.39
CA PRO A 48 7.68 9.68 15.08
C PRO A 48 8.91 10.53 14.70
N ALA A 49 9.71 10.96 15.67
CA ALA A 49 10.76 11.97 15.48
C ALA A 49 11.87 11.57 14.49
N ALA A 50 12.10 10.27 14.26
CA ALA A 50 13.13 9.78 13.34
C ALA A 50 12.58 9.30 11.99
N ILE A 51 11.26 9.20 11.83
CA ILE A 51 10.66 8.47 10.68
C ILE A 51 10.97 9.16 9.34
N GLU A 52 10.81 10.49 9.25
CA GLU A 52 11.09 11.22 7.99
C GLU A 52 12.58 11.15 7.62
N GLU A 53 13.48 11.30 8.61
CA GLU A 53 14.92 11.18 8.39
C GLU A 53 15.29 9.77 7.89
N LEU A 54 14.77 8.73 8.54
CA LEU A 54 15.05 7.35 8.14
C LEU A 54 14.52 7.06 6.73
N ARG A 55 13.30 7.50 6.38
CA ARG A 55 12.78 7.39 5.02
C ARG A 55 13.72 8.02 3.99
N ALA A 56 14.24 9.22 4.28
CA ALA A 56 15.19 9.90 3.40
C ALA A 56 16.52 9.13 3.27
N ARG A 57 17.03 8.54 4.36
CA ARG A 57 18.28 7.75 4.34
C ARG A 57 18.19 6.45 3.54
N PHE A 58 17.00 5.85 3.45
CA PHE A 58 16.75 4.64 2.66
C PHE A 58 16.21 4.91 1.25
N ALA A 59 16.00 6.19 0.90
CA ALA A 59 15.55 6.57 -0.44
C ALA A 59 16.55 6.06 -1.51
N GLY A 60 16.02 5.43 -2.57
CA GLY A 60 16.83 4.80 -3.62
C GLY A 60 17.37 3.41 -3.28
N LEU A 61 17.36 2.99 -2.01
CA LEU A 61 17.76 1.63 -1.59
C LEU A 61 16.54 0.74 -1.33
N VAL A 62 15.49 1.28 -0.73
CA VAL A 62 14.25 0.56 -0.43
C VAL A 62 13.06 1.33 -1.01
N PRO A 63 12.18 0.69 -1.80
CA PRO A 63 10.97 1.33 -2.30
C PRO A 63 10.09 1.87 -1.16
N ALA A 64 9.50 3.05 -1.35
CA ALA A 64 8.76 3.74 -0.30
C ALA A 64 7.57 2.92 0.26
N GLU A 65 6.94 2.12 -0.60
CA GLU A 65 5.84 1.21 -0.25
C GLU A 65 6.26 0.04 0.64
N ARG A 66 7.56 -0.24 0.74
CA ARG A 66 8.14 -1.27 1.62
C ARG A 66 8.66 -0.72 2.95
N ILE A 67 8.46 0.58 3.19
CA ILE A 67 8.78 1.24 4.46
C ILE A 67 7.48 1.47 5.21
N ARG A 68 7.23 0.65 6.22
CA ARG A 68 5.94 0.53 6.93
C ARG A 68 6.07 0.99 8.38
N VAL A 69 4.98 1.55 8.90
CA VAL A 69 4.89 2.05 10.27
C VAL A 69 3.76 1.33 10.98
N PHE A 70 4.04 0.73 12.14
CA PHE A 70 3.02 0.11 12.99
C PHE A 70 2.66 1.03 14.16
N ASP A 71 1.47 0.84 14.71
CA ASP A 71 1.00 1.59 15.88
C ASP A 71 0.87 0.67 17.10
N ILE A 72 0.99 1.28 18.27
CA ILE A 72 0.92 0.60 19.57
C ILE A 72 0.06 1.41 20.55
N PRO A 73 -0.45 0.79 21.62
CA PRO A 73 -0.93 1.54 22.76
C PRO A 73 0.21 2.35 23.38
N THR A 74 -0.06 3.58 23.83
CA THR A 74 0.92 4.48 24.44
C THR A 74 0.39 5.02 25.76
N HIS A 75 1.22 5.30 26.77
CA HIS A 75 2.68 5.11 26.84
C HIS A 75 3.08 3.68 27.27
N CYS A 76 4.28 3.25 26.86
CA CYS A 76 4.83 1.89 27.03
C CYS A 76 6.13 1.82 27.85
N ALA A 77 6.84 2.93 28.10
CA ALA A 77 8.12 2.91 28.81
C ALA A 77 8.08 2.16 30.15
N GLU A 78 8.87 1.08 30.26
CA GLU A 78 8.77 0.09 31.36
C GLU A 78 9.50 0.48 32.66
N ARG A 79 10.23 1.61 32.67
CA ARG A 79 10.66 2.24 33.91
C ARG A 79 9.48 2.59 34.82
N PHE A 80 8.28 2.76 34.24
CA PHE A 80 7.03 2.91 34.94
C PHE A 80 6.25 1.59 34.88
N GLU A 81 6.16 0.90 36.02
CA GLU A 81 5.56 -0.44 36.11
C GLU A 81 4.11 -0.50 35.58
N ALA A 82 3.32 0.56 35.76
CA ALA A 82 1.95 0.68 35.26
C ALA A 82 1.83 0.60 33.73
N ASN A 83 2.92 0.84 32.98
CA ASN A 83 2.93 0.72 31.52
C ASN A 83 3.15 -0.72 31.04
N SER A 84 3.60 -1.63 31.90
CA SER A 84 3.99 -3.00 31.53
C SER A 84 2.90 -3.76 30.75
N PRO A 85 1.60 -3.74 31.15
CA PRO A 85 0.55 -4.40 30.38
C PRO A 85 0.38 -3.81 28.96
N ARG A 86 0.46 -2.48 28.82
CA ARG A 86 0.44 -1.83 27.49
C ARG A 86 1.66 -2.21 26.66
N ALA A 87 2.85 -2.27 27.25
CA ALA A 87 4.06 -2.72 26.56
C ALA A 87 3.93 -4.17 26.05
N ARG A 88 3.32 -5.07 26.85
CA ARG A 88 3.04 -6.45 26.41
C ARG A 88 2.05 -6.47 25.23
N ALA A 89 0.98 -5.67 25.29
CA ALA A 89 0.04 -5.54 24.18
C ALA A 89 0.71 -4.98 22.92
N GLY A 90 1.59 -3.98 23.06
CA GLY A 90 2.36 -3.41 21.95
C GLY A 90 3.33 -4.41 21.31
N GLU A 91 3.96 -5.28 22.09
CA GLU A 91 4.79 -6.38 21.57
C GLU A 91 4.00 -7.36 20.70
N LEU A 92 2.79 -7.75 21.15
CA LEU A 92 1.89 -8.62 20.37
C LEU A 92 1.44 -7.96 19.07
N LEU A 93 1.06 -6.68 19.12
CA LEU A 93 0.65 -5.89 17.95
C LEU A 93 1.80 -5.75 16.94
N ARG A 94 3.02 -5.50 17.43
CA ARG A 94 4.22 -5.44 16.59
C ARG A 94 4.48 -6.77 15.89
N GLU A 95 4.50 -7.88 16.62
CA GLU A 95 4.75 -9.19 16.01
C GLU A 95 3.66 -9.53 14.99
N HIS A 96 2.38 -9.28 15.31
CA HIS A 96 1.28 -9.44 14.35
C HIS A 96 1.50 -8.62 13.06
N PHE A 97 1.85 -7.33 13.20
CA PHE A 97 2.11 -6.44 12.07
C PHE A 97 3.24 -6.97 11.18
N ILE A 98 4.33 -7.45 11.78
CA ILE A 98 5.46 -8.03 11.05
C ILE A 98 5.03 -9.30 10.32
N GLU A 99 4.26 -10.20 10.95
CA GLU A 99 3.74 -11.41 10.30
C GLU A 99 2.82 -11.10 9.11
N GLN A 100 2.05 -10.00 9.16
CA GLN A 100 1.21 -9.59 8.01
C GLN A 100 2.05 -9.16 6.80
N LEU A 101 3.34 -8.86 6.97
CA LEU A 101 4.27 -8.64 5.87
C LEU A 101 4.78 -9.95 5.27
N GLN A 102 4.41 -11.11 5.80
CA GLN A 102 4.84 -12.44 5.35
C GLN A 102 6.37 -12.57 5.19
N PRO A 103 7.16 -12.29 6.24
CA PRO A 103 8.62 -12.34 6.18
C PRO A 103 9.14 -13.77 6.00
N ASP A 104 10.17 -13.93 5.18
CA ASP A 104 11.02 -15.13 5.18
C ASP A 104 12.05 -15.07 6.31
N ALA A 105 12.43 -13.84 6.71
CA ALA A 105 13.34 -13.51 7.78
C ALA A 105 13.02 -12.15 8.40
N VAL A 106 13.17 -12.02 9.72
CA VAL A 106 13.05 -10.75 10.45
C VAL A 106 14.39 -10.41 11.09
N LEU A 107 14.90 -9.20 10.90
CA LEU A 107 16.12 -8.70 11.54
C LEU A 107 15.78 -7.64 12.58
N VAL A 108 15.97 -7.98 13.85
CA VAL A 108 15.86 -7.04 14.98
C VAL A 108 17.23 -6.45 15.27
N THR A 109 17.39 -5.17 14.95
CA THR A 109 18.68 -4.45 15.07
C THR A 109 19.08 -4.10 16.51
N SER A 110 18.10 -3.98 17.42
CA SER A 110 18.32 -3.81 18.86
C SER A 110 17.13 -4.37 19.66
N LEU A 111 17.38 -5.42 20.47
CA LEU A 111 16.33 -6.06 21.27
C LEU A 111 16.08 -5.35 22.62
N PHE A 112 17.11 -4.77 23.21
CA PHE A 112 17.10 -4.20 24.56
C PHE A 112 16.59 -2.76 24.61
N GLU A 113 15.53 -2.47 23.85
CA GLU A 113 14.82 -1.17 23.83
C GLU A 113 13.50 -1.22 24.63
N GLY A 114 12.99 -0.05 25.07
CA GLY A 114 11.66 0.09 25.70
C GLY A 114 11.65 0.31 27.22
N TYR A 115 12.83 0.34 27.88
CA TYR A 115 12.87 0.64 29.33
C TYR A 115 12.55 2.12 29.61
N VAL A 116 13.06 3.05 28.80
CA VAL A 116 12.92 4.50 29.04
C VAL A 116 12.01 5.22 28.03
N ASP A 117 11.63 4.54 26.96
CA ASP A 117 10.84 5.07 25.84
C ASP A 117 9.74 4.08 25.41
N ASP A 118 8.95 4.47 24.41
CA ASP A 118 7.80 3.70 23.93
C ASP A 118 8.16 2.61 22.90
N SER A 119 9.43 2.17 22.85
CA SER A 119 9.81 1.02 22.04
C SER A 119 9.22 -0.27 22.60
N VAL A 120 8.73 -1.14 21.72
CA VAL A 120 8.25 -2.48 22.08
C VAL A 120 8.96 -3.49 21.19
N VAL A 121 9.87 -4.27 21.76
CA VAL A 121 10.65 -5.24 21.00
C VAL A 121 10.63 -6.57 21.71
N SER A 122 10.25 -7.61 20.98
CA SER A 122 10.16 -8.98 21.47
C SER A 122 10.41 -9.97 20.36
N VAL A 123 10.55 -11.23 20.75
CA VAL A 123 10.66 -12.36 19.84
C VAL A 123 9.75 -13.47 20.31
N GLY A 124 8.80 -13.90 19.48
CA GLY A 124 7.95 -15.05 19.73
C GLY A 124 7.04 -14.91 20.95
N GLN A 125 6.48 -13.73 21.19
CA GLN A 125 5.36 -13.58 22.14
C GLN A 125 4.02 -13.98 21.48
N LEU A 126 3.92 -13.79 20.17
CA LEU A 126 2.81 -14.20 19.33
C LEU A 126 3.25 -15.24 18.29
N ALA A 127 4.24 -14.90 17.46
CA ALA A 127 4.65 -15.72 16.32
C ALA A 127 6.09 -15.42 15.84
N GLY A 128 6.59 -16.23 14.91
CA GLY A 128 7.75 -15.92 14.08
C GLY A 128 9.13 -15.97 14.74
N ALA A 129 9.22 -16.53 15.95
CA ALA A 129 10.49 -16.69 16.65
C ALA A 129 11.55 -17.39 15.78
N GLU A 130 11.14 -18.41 15.05
CA GLU A 130 12.00 -19.31 14.29
C GLU A 130 12.56 -18.70 13.00
N HIS A 131 12.04 -17.59 12.50
CA HIS A 131 12.65 -16.78 11.42
C HIS A 131 13.13 -15.40 11.89
N THR A 132 13.07 -15.11 13.20
CA THR A 132 13.58 -13.86 13.76
C THR A 132 15.05 -13.99 14.13
N ALA A 133 15.87 -13.12 13.55
CA ALA A 133 17.26 -12.89 13.88
C ALA A 133 17.41 -11.64 14.74
N VAL A 134 18.29 -11.70 15.75
CA VAL A 134 18.56 -10.56 16.66
C VAL A 134 20.04 -10.23 16.66
N VAL A 135 20.39 -8.95 16.51
CA VAL A 135 21.76 -8.49 16.73
C VAL A 135 22.10 -8.58 18.22
N LEU A 136 23.14 -9.35 18.53
CA LEU A 136 23.68 -9.52 19.87
C LEU A 136 24.93 -8.64 20.03
N TYR A 137 24.81 -7.61 20.88
CA TYR A 137 25.91 -6.72 21.20
C TYR A 137 26.83 -7.31 22.28
N ASP A 138 26.29 -7.58 23.47
CA ASP A 138 27.01 -8.24 24.57
C ASP A 138 26.01 -8.80 25.60
N LEU A 139 26.51 -9.64 26.53
CA LEU A 139 25.75 -10.12 27.69
C LEU A 139 26.31 -9.56 29.02
N ILE A 140 27.02 -8.42 28.99
CA ILE A 140 27.73 -7.90 30.17
C ILE A 140 26.79 -7.66 31.36
N PRO A 141 25.60 -7.00 31.21
CA PRO A 141 24.68 -6.84 32.32
C PRO A 141 24.06 -8.15 32.81
N PHE A 142 23.90 -9.15 31.92
CA PHE A 142 23.37 -10.47 32.28
C PHE A 142 24.36 -11.25 33.17
N LEU A 143 25.64 -11.19 32.83
CA LEU A 143 26.71 -11.89 33.54
C LEU A 143 27.10 -11.19 34.84
N ASN A 144 26.86 -9.88 34.94
CA ASN A 144 27.23 -9.07 36.10
C ASN A 144 26.04 -8.32 36.72
N PRO A 145 24.93 -9.02 37.08
CA PRO A 145 23.67 -8.36 37.44
C PRO A 145 23.81 -7.43 38.66
N ALA A 146 24.69 -7.74 39.61
CA ALA A 146 24.93 -6.91 40.78
C ALA A 146 25.52 -5.53 40.44
N ALA A 147 26.26 -5.42 39.33
CA ALA A 147 26.88 -4.17 38.89
C ALA A 147 25.92 -3.32 38.03
N TYR A 148 25.02 -3.94 37.27
CA TYR A 148 24.22 -3.26 36.24
C TYR A 148 22.71 -3.24 36.47
N LEU A 149 22.16 -4.19 37.23
CA LEU A 149 20.73 -4.43 37.36
C LEU A 149 20.27 -4.26 38.82
N GLY A 150 20.64 -3.13 39.42
CA GLY A 150 20.38 -2.83 40.83
C GLY A 150 18.91 -2.57 41.17
N HIS A 151 18.10 -2.11 40.19
CA HIS A 151 16.67 -1.87 40.39
C HIS A 151 15.83 -3.11 40.01
N PRO A 152 14.87 -3.55 40.86
CA PRO A 152 14.04 -4.72 40.58
C PRO A 152 13.28 -4.65 39.24
N THR A 153 12.74 -3.49 38.89
CA THR A 153 12.01 -3.29 37.62
C THR A 153 12.92 -3.42 36.40
N GLN A 154 14.13 -2.84 36.48
CA GLN A 154 15.15 -2.96 35.44
C GLN A 154 15.61 -4.41 35.27
N ARG A 155 15.80 -5.13 36.38
CA ARG A 155 16.16 -6.54 36.37
C ARG A 155 15.08 -7.41 35.73
N ALA A 156 13.82 -7.24 36.12
CA ALA A 156 12.70 -8.00 35.56
C ALA A 156 12.53 -7.74 34.05
N TYR A 157 12.64 -6.46 33.63
CA TYR A 157 12.68 -6.09 32.21
C TYR A 157 13.81 -6.83 31.47
N TYR A 158 15.03 -6.79 32.00
CA TYR A 158 16.20 -7.36 31.36
C TYR A 158 16.11 -8.90 31.25
N GLU A 159 15.64 -9.58 32.31
CA GLU A 159 15.42 -11.02 32.31
C GLU A 159 14.41 -11.45 31.23
N ARG A 160 13.34 -10.67 31.00
CA ARG A 160 12.40 -10.95 29.89
C ARG A 160 13.02 -10.74 28.52
N LYS A 161 13.90 -9.74 28.35
CA LYS A 161 14.64 -9.52 27.11
C LYS A 161 15.60 -10.68 26.82
N ILE A 162 16.27 -11.21 27.86
CA ILE A 162 17.08 -12.44 27.74
C ILE A 162 16.21 -13.65 27.34
N ALA A 163 15.01 -13.79 27.91
CA ALA A 163 14.09 -14.84 27.49
C ALA A 163 13.67 -14.70 26.01
N SER A 164 13.49 -13.47 25.52
CA SER A 164 13.22 -13.20 24.10
C SER A 164 14.43 -13.55 23.22
N LEU A 165 15.63 -13.18 23.65
CA LEU A 165 16.89 -13.50 22.97
C LEU A 165 17.08 -15.02 22.81
N ARG A 166 16.74 -15.80 23.85
CA ARG A 166 16.80 -17.28 23.80
C ARG A 166 15.83 -17.91 22.79
N ARG A 167 14.69 -17.26 22.53
CA ARG A 167 13.68 -17.75 21.56
C ARG A 167 14.05 -17.44 20.11
N ALA A 168 14.88 -16.43 19.86
CA ALA A 168 15.27 -16.05 18.50
C ALA A 168 15.87 -17.21 17.71
N GLY A 169 15.41 -17.42 16.49
CA GLY A 169 15.89 -18.48 15.62
C GLY A 169 17.36 -18.29 15.23
N LEU A 170 17.86 -17.05 15.22
CA LEU A 170 19.25 -16.72 14.97
C LEU A 170 19.72 -15.52 15.81
N LEU A 171 20.96 -15.58 16.30
CA LEU A 171 21.66 -14.45 16.89
C LEU A 171 22.82 -14.03 15.98
N LEU A 172 22.93 -12.74 15.73
CA LEU A 172 24.00 -12.12 14.97
C LEU A 172 24.92 -11.38 15.93
N ALA A 173 25.97 -12.06 16.40
CA ALA A 173 26.91 -11.52 17.36
C ALA A 173 27.89 -10.54 16.69
N ILE A 174 28.21 -9.45 17.38
CA ILE A 174 29.16 -8.44 16.86
C ILE A 174 30.64 -8.86 16.95
N SER A 175 30.96 -10.00 17.57
CA SER A 175 32.31 -10.59 17.64
C SER A 175 32.22 -12.12 17.81
N ASP A 176 33.33 -12.82 17.57
CA ASP A 176 33.42 -14.26 17.84
C ASP A 176 33.37 -14.54 19.36
N TYR A 177 33.94 -13.66 20.18
CA TYR A 177 33.82 -13.71 21.64
C TYR A 177 32.36 -13.60 22.10
N SER A 178 31.62 -12.59 21.64
CA SER A 178 30.19 -12.44 22.00
C SER A 178 29.34 -13.61 21.49
N ARG A 179 29.73 -14.22 20.36
CA ARG A 179 29.12 -15.46 19.88
C ARG A 179 29.32 -16.59 20.88
N GLN A 180 30.57 -16.82 21.32
CA GLN A 180 30.88 -17.86 22.29
C GLN A 180 30.22 -17.59 23.65
N GLU A 181 30.23 -16.35 24.11
CA GLU A 181 29.57 -15.92 25.33
C GLU A 181 28.07 -16.24 25.33
N ALA A 182 27.37 -16.02 24.22
CA ALA A 182 25.96 -16.39 24.12
C ALA A 182 25.73 -17.90 24.08
N ILE A 183 26.58 -18.66 23.37
CA ILE A 183 26.48 -20.13 23.36
C ILE A 183 26.59 -20.66 24.79
N ASP A 184 27.59 -20.20 25.54
CA ASP A 184 27.89 -20.69 26.88
C ASP A 184 26.88 -20.20 27.93
N ALA A 185 26.57 -18.90 27.95
CA ALA A 185 25.72 -18.29 28.97
C ALA A 185 24.21 -18.53 28.74
N LEU A 186 23.79 -18.73 27.50
CA LEU A 186 22.38 -18.94 27.15
C LEU A 186 22.05 -20.38 26.76
N GLY A 187 23.05 -21.25 26.59
CA GLY A 187 22.87 -22.66 26.23
C GLY A 187 22.29 -22.85 24.83
N LEU A 188 22.76 -22.03 23.87
CA LEU A 188 22.25 -22.03 22.49
C LEU A 188 23.06 -22.96 21.59
N ASP A 189 22.40 -23.51 20.57
CA ASP A 189 23.07 -24.26 19.52
C ASP A 189 24.07 -23.35 18.79
N PRO A 190 25.35 -23.77 18.60
CA PRO A 190 26.34 -23.00 17.85
C PRO A 190 25.90 -22.58 16.45
N GLU A 191 25.03 -23.34 15.77
CA GLU A 191 24.51 -22.98 14.45
C GLU A 191 23.41 -21.89 14.49
N ARG A 192 22.94 -21.52 15.69
CA ARG A 192 22.00 -20.41 15.91
C ARG A 192 22.69 -19.10 16.28
N VAL A 193 24.03 -19.07 16.31
CA VAL A 193 24.79 -17.85 16.63
C VAL A 193 25.86 -17.64 15.56
N VAL A 194 25.81 -16.53 14.84
CA VAL A 194 26.74 -16.19 13.75
C VAL A 194 27.46 -14.90 14.11
N ALA A 195 28.79 -14.89 14.01
CA ALA A 195 29.59 -13.69 14.23
C ALA A 195 29.66 -12.85 12.95
N ILE A 196 29.00 -11.69 12.98
CA ILE A 196 28.89 -10.77 11.84
C ILE A 196 29.89 -9.61 11.89
N SER A 197 30.62 -9.44 13.00
CA SER A 197 31.49 -8.28 13.23
C SER A 197 30.72 -6.95 13.30
N THR A 198 31.42 -5.84 13.55
CA THR A 198 30.96 -4.45 13.33
C THR A 198 32.00 -3.68 12.51
N ALA A 199 31.76 -2.39 12.27
CA ALA A 199 32.66 -1.47 11.58
C ALA A 199 32.58 -0.05 12.15
N VAL A 200 33.54 0.79 11.75
CA VAL A 200 33.57 2.22 12.10
C VAL A 200 32.83 3.05 11.05
N ASP A 201 32.43 4.26 11.44
CA ASP A 201 31.88 5.24 10.51
C ASP A 201 32.95 5.78 9.55
N ASP A 202 32.54 6.19 8.35
CA ASP A 202 33.41 6.72 7.31
C ASP A 202 34.09 8.04 7.70
N THR A 203 33.66 8.74 8.76
CA THR A 203 34.41 9.88 9.33
C THR A 203 35.79 9.49 9.89
N PHE A 204 35.95 8.25 10.38
CA PHE A 204 37.21 7.77 10.98
C PHE A 204 38.21 7.34 9.91
N GLN A 205 38.92 8.31 9.32
CA GLN A 205 39.91 8.08 8.26
C GLN A 205 41.31 8.52 8.65
N PRO A 206 42.37 7.93 8.05
CA PRO A 206 43.73 8.37 8.29
C PRO A 206 43.94 9.76 7.70
N GLY A 207 44.74 10.57 8.37
CA GLY A 207 45.08 11.91 7.89
C GLY A 207 45.94 12.66 8.89
N ALA A 208 46.49 13.80 8.47
CA ALA A 208 47.08 14.75 9.41
C ALA A 208 45.95 15.40 10.24
N PRO A 209 46.16 15.66 11.54
CA PRO A 209 45.22 16.45 12.33
C PRO A 209 45.15 17.88 11.78
N ASP A 210 43.97 18.49 11.78
CA ASP A 210 43.84 19.91 11.43
C ASP A 210 44.61 20.76 12.45
N ALA A 211 45.54 21.58 11.97
CA ALA A 211 46.47 22.31 12.84
C ALA A 211 45.74 23.35 13.72
N GLY A 212 44.68 23.98 13.20
CA GLY A 212 43.88 24.97 13.91
C GLY A 212 43.03 24.32 15.00
N GLN A 213 42.32 23.25 14.66
CA GLN A 213 41.50 22.48 15.58
C GLN A 213 42.36 21.83 16.67
N LEU A 214 43.51 21.25 16.32
CA LEU A 214 44.43 20.68 17.30
C LEU A 214 44.98 21.74 18.26
N ALA A 215 45.36 22.93 17.77
CA ALA A 215 45.81 24.02 18.62
C ALA A 215 44.71 24.49 19.58
N ALA A 216 43.47 24.61 19.08
CA ALA A 216 42.31 24.95 19.91
C ALA A 216 42.04 23.89 20.99
N LEU A 217 42.10 22.60 20.64
CA LEU A 217 41.94 21.50 21.61
C LEU A 217 43.06 21.49 22.65
N ARG A 218 44.30 21.75 22.25
CA ARG A 218 45.43 21.83 23.18
C ARG A 218 45.27 22.97 24.18
N ALA A 219 44.85 24.14 23.71
CA ALA A 219 44.57 25.28 24.57
C ALA A 219 43.38 25.01 25.50
N ARG A 220 42.29 24.42 24.98
CA ARG A 220 41.06 24.12 25.74
C ARG A 220 41.31 23.12 26.86
N PHE A 221 42.11 22.09 26.61
CA PHE A 221 42.30 20.97 27.54
C PHE A 221 43.63 21.01 28.30
N GLY A 222 44.47 22.03 28.10
CA GLY A 222 45.76 22.15 28.78
C GLY A 222 46.77 21.07 28.34
N ILE A 223 46.70 20.64 27.08
CA ILE A 223 47.65 19.66 26.52
C ILE A 223 48.96 20.38 26.19
N GLN A 224 50.01 20.08 26.94
CA GLN A 224 51.34 20.69 26.84
C GLN A 224 52.39 19.71 26.28
N ARG A 225 52.09 18.41 26.29
CA ARG A 225 52.97 17.30 25.91
C ARG A 225 52.32 16.43 24.82
N GLU A 226 53.06 15.48 24.28
CA GLU A 226 52.48 14.43 23.42
C GLU A 226 51.46 13.61 24.23
N VAL A 227 50.37 13.14 23.62
CA VAL A 227 49.27 12.48 24.35
C VAL A 227 49.26 10.97 24.13
N LEU A 228 49.13 10.24 25.24
CA LEU A 228 48.68 8.85 25.30
C LEU A 228 47.18 8.90 25.53
N MET A 229 46.39 8.27 24.66
CA MET A 229 44.97 8.51 24.60
C MET A 229 44.16 7.27 24.96
N TYR A 230 43.06 7.49 25.68
CA TYR A 230 41.98 6.52 25.84
C TYR A 230 40.63 7.22 25.69
N ALA A 231 39.69 6.62 24.96
CA ALA A 231 38.36 7.18 24.71
C ALA A 231 37.26 6.17 25.11
N PRO A 232 36.96 6.00 26.41
CA PRO A 232 35.91 5.11 26.83
C PRO A 232 34.52 5.72 26.62
N GLY A 233 33.56 4.90 26.19
CA GLY A 233 32.13 5.26 26.15
C GLY A 233 31.43 5.34 27.53
N GLY A 234 32.15 5.48 28.64
CA GLY A 234 31.62 5.60 30.01
C GLY A 234 32.66 5.28 31.10
N PHE A 235 32.31 5.49 32.37
CA PHE A 235 33.20 5.33 33.54
C PHE A 235 33.00 4.03 34.32
N ASP A 236 32.53 2.99 33.63
CA ASP A 236 32.33 1.68 34.23
C ASP A 236 33.65 1.03 34.68
N THR A 237 33.63 0.30 35.80
CA THR A 237 34.78 -0.44 36.33
C THR A 237 35.43 -1.39 35.31
N ARG A 238 34.66 -1.94 34.36
CA ARG A 238 35.20 -2.79 33.29
C ARG A 238 36.07 -2.02 32.29
N LYS A 239 35.91 -0.69 32.18
CA LYS A 239 36.70 0.17 31.28
C LYS A 239 38.12 0.41 31.81
N ASN A 240 38.40 -0.01 33.05
CA ASN A 240 39.74 -0.09 33.65
C ASN A 240 40.54 1.22 33.64
N ILE A 241 39.84 2.34 33.89
CA ILE A 241 40.44 3.68 33.88
C ILE A 241 41.44 3.83 35.04
N ASP A 242 41.08 3.29 36.21
CA ASP A 242 41.93 3.18 37.39
C ASP A 242 43.21 2.38 37.12
N GLY A 243 43.09 1.24 36.43
CA GLY A 243 44.22 0.41 36.01
C GLY A 243 45.15 1.14 35.04
N LEU A 244 44.61 1.89 34.08
CA LEU A 244 45.38 2.71 33.14
C LEU A 244 46.10 3.88 33.82
N ILE A 245 45.44 4.59 34.74
CA ILE A 245 46.08 5.68 35.50
C ILE A 245 47.23 5.12 36.34
N THR A 246 47.02 3.97 36.99
CA THR A 246 48.06 3.28 37.76
C THR A 246 49.24 2.90 36.87
N ALA A 247 48.96 2.34 35.68
CA ALA A 247 49.98 1.97 34.70
C ALA A 247 50.79 3.18 34.21
N PHE A 248 50.13 4.31 33.94
CA PHE A 248 50.82 5.55 33.58
C PHE A 248 51.73 6.05 34.71
N GLY A 249 51.31 5.90 35.97
CA GLY A 249 52.12 6.19 37.16
C GLY A 249 53.40 5.34 37.25
N LEU A 250 53.37 4.11 36.75
CA LEU A 250 54.50 3.17 36.74
C LEU A 250 55.50 3.40 35.61
N LEU A 251 55.21 4.29 34.65
CA LEU A 251 56.14 4.58 33.56
C LEU A 251 57.44 5.25 34.06
N PRO A 252 58.59 4.96 33.42
CA PRO A 252 59.84 5.67 33.68
C PRO A 252 59.67 7.19 33.63
N THR A 253 60.35 7.91 34.54
CA THR A 253 60.30 9.37 34.63
C THR A 253 60.56 10.09 33.29
N PRO A 254 61.49 9.66 32.42
CA PRO A 254 61.67 10.28 31.09
C PRO A 254 60.42 10.20 30.20
N LEU A 255 59.70 9.08 30.22
CA LEU A 255 58.45 8.94 29.46
C LEU A 255 57.33 9.79 30.06
N ARG A 256 57.18 9.79 31.40
CA ARG A 256 56.19 10.66 32.08
C ARG A 256 56.46 12.14 31.83
N ALA A 257 57.73 12.56 31.73
CA ALA A 257 58.07 13.95 31.39
C ALA A 257 57.73 14.33 29.95
N ARG A 258 57.71 13.37 29.01
CA ARG A 258 57.42 13.60 27.59
C ARG A 258 55.93 13.52 27.25
N TYR A 259 55.16 12.73 28.00
CA TYR A 259 53.78 12.38 27.66
C TYR A 259 52.74 12.83 28.70
N GLN A 260 51.50 13.06 28.27
CA GLN A 260 50.29 13.22 29.10
C GLN A 260 49.32 12.07 28.81
N LEU A 261 48.62 11.58 29.84
CA LEU A 261 47.49 10.66 29.65
C LEU A 261 46.22 11.47 29.42
N LEU A 262 45.58 11.32 28.27
CA LEU A 262 44.32 11.97 27.91
C LEU A 262 43.18 10.95 27.89
N ILE A 263 42.15 11.20 28.69
CA ILE A 263 40.93 10.39 28.77
C ILE A 263 39.77 11.20 28.20
N ALA A 264 39.32 10.79 27.01
CA ALA A 264 38.23 11.43 26.28
C ALA A 264 36.89 10.77 26.60
N SER A 265 36.21 11.26 27.65
CA SER A 265 34.91 10.73 28.05
C SER A 265 34.12 11.69 28.94
N LYS A 266 32.79 11.63 28.86
CA LYS A 266 31.87 12.39 29.72
C LYS A 266 31.81 11.77 31.11
N MET A 267 31.97 12.60 32.12
CA MET A 267 32.17 12.20 33.51
C MET A 267 31.33 13.08 34.44
N SER A 268 30.83 12.54 35.54
CA SER A 268 30.27 13.33 36.63
C SER A 268 31.36 13.96 37.50
N ASP A 269 31.02 15.03 38.23
CA ASP A 269 31.97 15.71 39.11
C ASP A 269 32.60 14.80 40.17
N SER A 270 31.81 13.86 40.70
CA SER A 270 32.25 12.89 41.71
C SER A 270 33.22 11.84 41.14
N GLU A 271 32.91 11.29 39.97
CA GLU A 271 33.82 10.37 39.25
C GLU A 271 35.15 11.07 38.93
N GLY A 272 35.11 12.34 38.51
CA GLY A 272 36.32 13.11 38.24
C GLY A 272 37.15 13.41 39.46
N ALA A 273 36.51 13.75 40.57
CA ALA A 273 37.21 13.91 41.83
C ALA A 273 37.89 12.60 42.27
N ALA A 274 37.20 11.47 42.16
CA ALA A 274 37.74 10.15 42.51
C ALA A 274 38.94 9.77 41.63
N MET A 275 38.84 9.96 40.31
CA MET A 275 39.95 9.64 39.39
C MET A 275 41.15 10.57 39.58
N ARG A 276 40.93 11.87 39.85
CA ARG A 276 42.03 12.80 40.19
C ARG A 276 42.69 12.47 41.53
N ALA A 277 41.93 12.01 42.51
CA ALA A 277 42.48 11.52 43.78
C ALA A 277 43.32 10.25 43.57
N HIS A 278 42.85 9.33 42.72
CA HIS A 278 43.59 8.12 42.34
C HIS A 278 44.87 8.43 41.56
N ALA A 279 44.85 9.39 40.64
CA ALA A 279 46.06 9.85 39.96
C ALA A 279 47.10 10.39 40.96
N ARG A 280 46.65 11.19 41.94
CA ARG A 280 47.53 11.70 43.01
C ARG A 280 48.13 10.59 43.87
N SER A 281 47.37 9.55 44.22
CA SER A 281 47.90 8.41 44.97
C SER A 281 48.94 7.60 44.18
N CYS A 282 48.87 7.64 42.85
CA CYS A 282 49.87 7.06 41.95
C CYS A 282 51.09 7.97 41.73
N GLY A 283 51.20 9.11 42.42
CA GLY A 283 52.32 10.05 42.30
C GLY A 283 52.31 10.90 41.02
N LEU A 284 51.13 11.14 40.44
CA LEU A 284 50.94 11.97 39.25
C LEU A 284 50.43 13.37 39.65
N ALA A 285 50.93 14.40 38.97
CA ALA A 285 50.45 15.78 39.13
C ALA A 285 49.15 16.01 38.35
N GLU A 286 48.42 17.09 38.64
CA GLU A 286 47.12 17.36 37.98
C GLU A 286 47.25 17.52 36.45
N GLN A 287 48.37 18.06 35.98
CA GLN A 287 48.65 18.20 34.55
C GLN A 287 49.08 16.89 33.86
N ASP A 288 49.28 15.79 34.59
CA ASP A 288 49.74 14.51 34.00
C ASP A 288 48.59 13.70 33.41
N VAL A 289 47.37 13.86 33.93
CA VAL A 289 46.16 13.16 33.46
C VAL A 289 45.06 14.18 33.12
N ILE A 290 44.68 14.23 31.86
CA ILE A 290 43.69 15.16 31.31
C ILE A 290 42.36 14.43 31.10
N PHE A 291 41.29 14.96 31.66
CA PHE A 291 39.91 14.52 31.41
C PHE A 291 39.21 15.58 30.56
N THR A 292 38.83 15.25 29.33
CA THR A 292 38.30 16.27 28.39
C THR A 292 36.81 16.55 28.57
N GLY A 293 36.07 15.64 29.21
CA GLY A 293 34.62 15.63 29.10
C GLY A 293 34.16 15.16 27.71
N TYR A 294 32.97 15.57 27.30
CA TYR A 294 32.43 15.28 25.97
C TYR A 294 33.28 15.96 24.88
N VAL A 295 33.57 15.21 23.82
CA VAL A 295 34.20 15.69 22.58
C VAL A 295 33.30 15.32 21.40
N SER A 296 33.26 16.15 20.37
CA SER A 296 32.55 15.79 19.14
C SER A 296 33.31 14.72 18.34
N ASP A 297 32.65 14.06 17.38
CA ASP A 297 33.30 13.05 16.53
C ASP A 297 34.50 13.66 15.75
N ASP A 298 34.39 14.90 15.26
CA ASP A 298 35.49 15.61 14.57
C ASP A 298 36.68 15.91 15.50
N GLU A 299 36.39 16.30 16.74
CA GLU A 299 37.41 16.51 17.77
C GLU A 299 38.08 15.18 18.14
N LEU A 300 37.30 14.11 18.24
CA LEU A 300 37.79 12.77 18.53
C LEU A 300 38.70 12.25 17.42
N VAL A 301 38.32 12.43 16.14
CA VAL A 301 39.17 12.13 14.97
C VAL A 301 40.49 12.91 15.02
N THR A 302 40.44 14.20 15.35
CA THR A 302 41.65 15.03 15.50
C THR A 302 42.54 14.54 16.64
N LEU A 303 41.96 14.14 17.76
CA LEU A 303 42.69 13.56 18.89
C LEU A 303 43.31 12.21 18.53
N TYR A 304 42.58 11.31 17.85
CA TYR A 304 43.14 10.04 17.37
C TYR A 304 44.31 10.24 16.41
N ARG A 305 44.20 11.15 15.43
CA ARG A 305 45.27 11.44 14.46
C ARG A 305 46.52 12.06 15.10
N SER A 306 46.36 12.70 16.27
CA SER A 306 47.45 13.36 16.99
C SER A 306 48.00 12.55 18.18
N ALA A 307 47.38 11.43 18.53
CA ALA A 307 47.82 10.58 19.63
C ALA A 307 49.15 9.89 19.30
N ALA A 308 50.07 9.91 20.27
CA ALA A 308 51.32 9.15 20.17
C ALA A 308 51.05 7.64 20.32
N LEU A 309 50.10 7.29 21.18
CA LEU A 309 49.64 5.93 21.41
C LEU A 309 48.19 5.97 21.90
N PHE A 310 47.34 5.11 21.36
CA PHE A 310 46.01 4.84 21.89
C PHE A 310 46.03 3.53 22.68
N ILE A 311 45.46 3.56 23.89
CA ILE A 311 45.45 2.44 24.83
C ILE A 311 44.00 2.05 25.11
N PHE A 312 43.68 0.77 24.91
CA PHE A 312 42.34 0.22 25.15
C PHE A 312 42.38 -0.85 26.27
N PRO A 313 42.34 -0.45 27.55
CA PRO A 313 42.64 -1.32 28.70
C PRO A 313 41.44 -2.11 29.24
N SER A 314 40.31 -2.13 28.54
CA SER A 314 39.07 -2.71 29.04
C SER A 314 39.21 -4.19 29.43
N LYS A 315 38.60 -4.56 30.57
CA LYS A 315 38.54 -5.92 31.11
C LYS A 315 37.49 -6.79 30.41
N HIS A 316 36.43 -6.16 29.89
CA HIS A 316 35.34 -6.86 29.20
C HIS A 316 34.69 -5.93 28.16
N GLU A 317 34.69 -6.33 26.89
CA GLU A 317 33.97 -5.67 25.78
C GLU A 317 33.28 -6.67 24.87
N GLY A 318 32.13 -6.27 24.29
CA GLY A 318 31.50 -7.01 23.19
C GLY A 318 32.21 -6.87 21.84
N PHE A 319 32.96 -5.79 21.61
CA PHE A 319 33.80 -5.64 20.41
C PHE A 319 35.09 -4.83 20.66
N GLY A 320 34.96 -3.55 21.01
CA GLY A 320 36.10 -2.63 21.15
C GLY A 320 36.23 -1.60 20.03
N LEU A 321 35.13 -0.95 19.66
CA LEU A 321 35.11 0.02 18.56
C LEU A 321 36.13 1.17 18.69
N PRO A 322 36.39 1.76 19.87
CA PRO A 322 37.39 2.83 19.98
C PRO A 322 38.80 2.42 19.53
N ALA A 323 39.19 1.15 19.72
CA ALA A 323 40.44 0.64 19.18
C ALA A 323 40.44 0.64 17.65
N LEU A 324 39.33 0.20 17.03
CA LEU A 324 39.17 0.21 15.58
C LEU A 324 39.12 1.64 15.02
N GLU A 325 38.43 2.57 15.67
CA GLU A 325 38.39 4.00 15.31
C GLU A 325 39.79 4.62 15.31
N ALA A 326 40.55 4.37 16.38
CA ALA A 326 41.93 4.85 16.50
C ALA A 326 42.82 4.26 15.39
N MET A 327 42.72 2.95 15.11
CA MET A 327 43.43 2.30 14.01
C MET A 327 43.03 2.89 12.66
N ALA A 328 41.73 3.17 12.46
CA ALA A 328 41.20 3.74 11.23
C ALA A 328 41.66 5.18 11.00
N CYS A 329 41.82 5.98 12.06
CA CYS A 329 42.46 7.29 12.04
C CYS A 329 43.99 7.24 11.91
N GLY A 330 44.58 6.05 11.93
CA GLY A 330 46.00 5.81 11.76
C GLY A 330 46.83 5.93 13.02
N ALA A 331 46.23 5.94 14.22
CA ALA A 331 46.95 5.93 15.49
C ALA A 331 47.71 4.60 15.70
N VAL A 332 48.76 4.63 16.53
CA VAL A 332 49.37 3.40 17.07
C VAL A 332 48.47 2.91 18.19
N VAL A 333 48.07 1.65 18.15
CA VAL A 333 47.08 1.10 19.10
C VAL A 333 47.66 -0.09 19.85
N ILE A 334 47.45 -0.10 21.17
CA ILE A 334 47.60 -1.27 22.04
C ILE A 334 46.33 -1.49 22.85
N GLY A 335 46.05 -2.72 23.25
CA GLY A 335 44.84 -3.02 24.03
C GLY A 335 44.96 -4.31 24.83
N SER A 336 43.89 -4.62 25.55
CA SER A 336 43.83 -5.83 26.37
C SER A 336 43.84 -7.11 25.54
N ASP A 337 44.40 -8.18 26.09
CA ASP A 337 44.31 -9.54 25.57
C ASP A 337 42.99 -10.25 25.93
N ALA A 338 42.02 -9.51 26.47
CA ALA A 338 40.77 -10.04 27.00
C ALA A 338 39.58 -9.83 26.05
N THR A 339 38.66 -10.79 26.07
CA THR A 339 37.37 -10.73 25.35
C THR A 339 37.53 -10.55 23.84
N SER A 340 36.78 -9.61 23.23
CA SER A 340 36.77 -9.35 21.78
C SER A 340 37.92 -8.46 21.28
N VAL A 341 38.67 -7.80 22.18
CA VAL A 341 39.73 -6.85 21.82
C VAL A 341 40.84 -7.47 20.96
N PRO A 342 41.30 -8.72 21.19
CA PRO A 342 42.27 -9.39 20.33
C PRO A 342 41.79 -9.55 18.88
N GLU A 343 40.49 -9.75 18.66
CA GLU A 343 39.89 -9.90 17.32
C GLU A 343 40.00 -8.58 16.53
N VAL A 344 39.77 -7.46 17.21
CA VAL A 344 39.84 -6.11 16.61
C VAL A 344 41.29 -5.72 16.31
N ILE A 345 42.18 -5.86 17.30
CA ILE A 345 43.59 -5.48 17.16
C ILE A 345 44.33 -6.42 16.19
N GLY A 346 44.06 -7.72 16.23
CA GLY A 346 44.55 -8.69 15.25
C GLY A 346 46.05 -8.97 15.27
N THR A 347 46.78 -8.54 16.30
CA THR A 347 48.22 -8.86 16.47
C THR A 347 48.61 -8.97 17.95
N PRO A 348 49.24 -10.08 18.40
CA PRO A 348 49.69 -10.24 19.78
C PRO A 348 50.73 -9.20 20.22
N ASP A 349 51.49 -8.62 19.29
CA ASP A 349 52.52 -7.60 19.59
C ASP A 349 51.93 -6.36 20.28
N ALA A 350 50.64 -6.10 20.07
CA ALA A 350 49.90 -4.96 20.61
C ALA A 350 49.04 -5.27 21.86
N LEU A 351 49.08 -6.51 22.37
CA LEU A 351 48.22 -6.95 23.47
C LEU A 351 48.93 -6.94 24.84
N PHE A 352 48.17 -6.74 25.90
CA PHE A 352 48.62 -6.80 27.30
C PHE A 352 47.54 -7.37 28.23
N ASP A 353 47.94 -7.91 29.38
CA ASP A 353 47.01 -8.34 30.44
C ASP A 353 46.38 -7.10 31.12
N PRO A 354 45.05 -6.88 31.01
CA PRO A 354 44.38 -5.71 31.59
C PRO A 354 44.26 -5.77 33.13
N LEU A 355 44.46 -6.93 33.75
CA LEU A 355 44.36 -7.09 35.21
C LEU A 355 45.65 -6.70 35.93
N GLN A 356 46.74 -6.48 35.19
CA GLN A 356 48.06 -6.15 35.72
C GLN A 356 48.50 -4.77 35.23
N PRO A 357 48.36 -3.68 36.03
CA PRO A 357 48.81 -2.35 35.64
C PRO A 357 50.29 -2.29 35.21
N ALA A 358 51.14 -3.16 35.77
CA ALA A 358 52.54 -3.28 35.36
C ALA A 358 52.71 -3.82 33.92
N ALA A 359 51.83 -4.72 33.46
CA ALA A 359 51.84 -5.23 32.08
C ALA A 359 51.42 -4.13 31.09
N ILE A 360 50.41 -3.33 31.45
CA ILE A 360 49.98 -2.16 30.67
C ILE A 360 51.15 -1.17 30.54
N ALA A 361 51.80 -0.83 31.65
CA ALA A 361 52.94 0.10 31.68
C ALA A 361 54.14 -0.41 30.86
N ALA A 362 54.47 -1.69 30.98
CA ALA A 362 55.54 -2.33 30.22
C ALA A 362 55.27 -2.29 28.71
N LYS A 363 54.03 -2.57 28.28
CA LYS A 363 53.65 -2.49 26.87
C LYS A 363 53.68 -1.06 26.34
N MET A 364 53.22 -0.09 27.13
CA MET A 364 53.32 1.33 26.79
C MET A 364 54.77 1.76 26.60
N ALA A 365 55.67 1.43 27.55
CA ALA A 365 57.09 1.76 27.46
C ALA A 365 57.74 1.10 26.23
N GLN A 366 57.50 -0.20 26.02
CA GLN A 366 58.01 -0.95 24.87
C GLN A 366 57.64 -0.27 23.54
N VAL A 367 56.38 0.11 23.35
CA VAL A 367 55.93 0.74 22.11
C VAL A 367 56.46 2.16 21.98
N LEU A 368 56.51 2.95 23.06
CA LEU A 368 56.99 4.33 23.01
C LEU A 368 58.50 4.44 22.75
N GLU A 369 59.28 3.44 23.14
CA GLU A 369 60.74 3.40 22.99
C GLU A 369 61.22 2.69 21.71
N ASP A 370 60.35 1.94 21.02
CA ASP A 370 60.67 1.22 19.78
C ASP A 370 59.92 1.81 18.55
N PRO A 371 60.57 2.73 17.79
CA PRO A 371 60.00 3.29 16.57
C PRO A 371 59.67 2.26 15.49
N GLN A 372 60.40 1.14 15.43
CA GLN A 372 60.13 0.08 14.45
C GLN A 372 58.85 -0.67 14.81
N LEU A 373 58.62 -0.94 16.10
CA LEU A 373 57.36 -1.49 16.57
C LEU A 373 56.19 -0.52 16.30
N GLN A 374 56.34 0.78 16.55
CA GLN A 374 55.30 1.77 16.21
C GLN A 374 54.95 1.75 14.72
N GLN A 375 55.96 1.70 13.85
CA GLN A 375 55.74 1.65 12.41
C GLN A 375 55.03 0.35 11.99
N ARG A 376 55.42 -0.80 12.57
CA ARG A 376 54.76 -2.09 12.34
C ARG A 376 53.30 -2.07 12.80
N LEU A 377 53.02 -1.58 14.00
CA LEU A 377 51.65 -1.48 14.52
C LEU A 377 50.80 -0.52 13.71
N ARG A 378 51.35 0.61 13.24
CA ARG A 378 50.64 1.55 12.36
C ARG A 378 50.36 0.94 10.99
N ALA A 379 51.32 0.21 10.42
CA ALA A 379 51.14 -0.51 9.15
C ALA A 379 50.10 -1.63 9.29
N HIS A 380 50.16 -2.38 10.39
CA HIS A 380 49.16 -3.40 10.73
C HIS A 380 47.77 -2.79 10.88
N GLY A 381 47.63 -1.66 11.58
CA GLY A 381 46.33 -0.98 11.73
C GLY A 381 45.67 -0.62 10.39
N ARG A 382 46.47 -0.21 9.39
CA ARG A 382 45.97 0.06 8.03
C ARG A 382 45.42 -1.17 7.33
N VAL A 383 46.08 -2.32 7.47
CA VAL A 383 45.61 -3.59 6.88
C VAL A 383 44.42 -4.15 7.67
N GLN A 384 44.48 -4.05 9.01
CA GLN A 384 43.47 -4.62 9.89
C GLN A 384 42.13 -3.89 9.75
N ARG A 385 42.11 -2.56 9.60
CA ARG A 385 40.86 -1.81 9.39
C ARG A 385 40.09 -2.23 8.13
N GLU A 386 40.79 -2.68 7.08
CA GLU A 386 40.18 -3.08 5.80
C GLU A 386 39.33 -4.34 5.93
N LYS A 387 39.50 -5.11 7.02
CA LYS A 387 38.68 -6.29 7.33
C LYS A 387 37.31 -5.93 7.90
N PHE A 388 37.09 -4.67 8.27
CA PHE A 388 35.88 -4.21 8.93
C PHE A 388 35.14 -3.21 8.04
N SER A 389 33.98 -3.61 7.56
CA SER A 389 33.05 -2.71 6.87
C SER A 389 31.62 -3.15 7.15
N TRP A 390 30.70 -2.19 7.13
CA TRP A 390 29.28 -2.49 7.29
C TRP A 390 28.73 -3.37 6.17
N ASP A 391 29.30 -3.29 4.96
CA ASP A 391 28.95 -4.18 3.86
C ASP A 391 29.40 -5.63 4.11
N HIS A 392 30.57 -5.83 4.71
CA HIS A 392 31.03 -7.17 5.09
C HIS A 392 30.14 -7.77 6.18
N SER A 393 29.81 -6.98 7.21
CA SER A 393 28.89 -7.40 8.27
C SER A 393 27.49 -7.71 7.73
N ALA A 394 26.99 -6.89 6.80
CA ALA A 394 25.70 -7.10 6.15
C ALA A 394 25.68 -8.40 5.33
N ARG A 395 26.72 -8.69 4.53
CA ARG A 395 26.80 -9.95 3.76
C ARG A 395 26.82 -11.17 4.67
N LYS A 396 27.56 -11.11 5.79
CA LYS A 396 27.55 -12.18 6.79
C LYS A 396 26.16 -12.34 7.44
N ALA A 397 25.50 -11.24 7.75
CA ALA A 397 24.14 -11.27 8.29
C ALA A 397 23.17 -11.93 7.29
N ILE A 398 23.17 -11.50 6.03
CA ILE A 398 22.34 -12.07 4.95
C ILE A 398 22.61 -13.57 4.81
N ALA A 399 23.87 -14.00 4.74
CA ALA A 399 24.21 -15.42 4.65
C ALA A 399 23.71 -16.23 5.86
N GLY A 400 23.74 -15.63 7.06
CA GLY A 400 23.16 -16.23 8.26
C GLY A 400 21.64 -16.42 8.15
N LEU A 401 20.93 -15.40 7.64
CA LEU A 401 19.49 -15.46 7.39
C LEU A 401 19.14 -16.51 6.32
N GLU A 402 19.90 -16.57 5.22
CA GLU A 402 19.74 -17.58 4.16
C GLU A 402 19.90 -19.00 4.70
N ALA A 403 20.95 -19.24 5.49
CA ALA A 403 21.20 -20.56 6.09
C ALA A 403 20.11 -20.96 7.08
N GLN A 404 19.58 -20.03 7.88
CA GLN A 404 18.45 -20.27 8.76
C GLN A 404 17.18 -20.60 7.97
N HIS A 405 16.87 -19.81 6.94
CA HIS A 405 15.70 -20.02 6.09
C HIS A 405 15.75 -21.36 5.34
N ALA A 406 16.90 -21.71 4.76
CA ALA A 406 17.10 -22.99 4.08
C ALA A 406 16.91 -24.20 5.01
N ARG A 407 17.42 -24.14 6.25
CA ARG A 407 17.19 -25.20 7.26
C ARG A 407 15.72 -25.39 7.60
N ARG A 408 14.97 -24.29 7.74
CA ARG A 408 13.53 -24.34 7.96
C ARG A 408 12.79 -24.98 6.79
N LEU A 409 13.09 -24.56 5.56
CA LEU A 409 12.48 -25.14 4.36
C LEU A 409 12.78 -26.64 4.25
N ALA A 410 14.00 -27.06 4.55
CA ALA A 410 14.37 -28.47 4.55
C ALA A 410 13.61 -29.27 5.62
N ALA A 411 13.47 -28.73 6.84
CA ALA A 411 12.70 -29.34 7.91
C ALA A 411 11.21 -29.46 7.54
N GLN A 412 10.64 -28.40 6.96
CA GLN A 412 9.25 -28.40 6.48
C GLN A 412 9.04 -29.41 5.34
N ALA A 413 9.91 -29.43 4.34
CA ALA A 413 9.82 -30.39 3.24
C ALA A 413 9.95 -31.85 3.72
N ALA A 414 10.80 -32.12 4.70
CA ALA A 414 10.93 -33.45 5.31
C ALA A 414 9.65 -33.88 6.04
N GLN A 415 8.94 -32.94 6.67
CA GLN A 415 7.65 -33.18 7.30
C GLN A 415 6.53 -33.39 6.25
N GLU A 416 6.51 -32.57 5.19
CA GLU A 416 5.54 -32.66 4.09
C GLU A 416 5.68 -33.96 3.26
N ALA A 417 6.89 -34.51 3.14
CA ALA A 417 7.15 -35.77 2.45
C ALA A 417 6.56 -37.01 3.14
N GLN A 418 6.06 -36.89 4.37
CA GLN A 418 5.37 -37.98 5.06
C GLN A 418 3.93 -38.15 4.53
N LEU A 419 3.73 -39.22 3.76
CA LEU A 419 2.47 -39.55 3.07
C LEU A 419 1.40 -40.23 3.95
N LEU A 420 1.72 -40.61 5.19
CA LEU A 420 0.77 -41.19 6.15
C LEU A 420 1.14 -40.72 7.57
N PRO A 421 0.15 -40.49 8.44
CA PRO A 421 0.44 -40.17 9.84
C PRO A 421 1.11 -41.37 10.53
N PRO A 422 1.99 -41.15 11.52
CA PRO A 422 2.53 -42.25 12.32
C PRO A 422 1.39 -43.04 12.97
N ALA A 423 1.51 -44.38 12.94
CA ALA A 423 0.49 -45.27 13.48
C ALA A 423 0.19 -44.93 14.96
N GLY A 424 -1.06 -44.61 15.27
CA GLY A 424 -1.51 -44.24 16.63
C GLY A 424 -1.61 -42.74 16.92
N ALA A 425 -1.31 -41.85 15.96
CA ALA A 425 -1.57 -40.41 16.13
C ALA A 425 -3.08 -40.09 16.15
N ARG A 426 -3.50 -39.18 17.03
CA ARG A 426 -4.87 -38.67 17.07
C ARG A 426 -5.15 -37.88 15.78
N LYS A 427 -6.26 -38.16 15.11
CA LYS A 427 -6.71 -37.36 13.96
C LYS A 427 -7.16 -35.98 14.44
N PRO A 428 -6.75 -34.88 13.79
CA PRO A 428 -7.29 -33.56 14.11
C PRO A 428 -8.80 -33.50 13.83
N ARG A 429 -9.54 -32.76 14.65
CA ARG A 429 -10.98 -32.58 14.53
C ARG A 429 -11.31 -31.41 13.61
N MET A 430 -12.22 -31.62 12.67
CA MET A 430 -12.58 -30.65 11.65
C MET A 430 -14.10 -30.44 11.63
N ALA A 431 -14.54 -29.18 11.63
CA ALA A 431 -15.88 -28.82 11.16
C ALA A 431 -15.85 -28.60 9.64
N PHE A 432 -16.67 -29.36 8.92
CA PHE A 432 -16.85 -29.21 7.48
C PHE A 432 -18.18 -28.52 7.22
N VAL A 433 -18.14 -27.21 6.96
CA VAL A 433 -19.30 -26.34 6.81
C VAL A 433 -19.67 -26.25 5.32
N SER A 434 -20.77 -26.89 4.93
CA SER A 434 -21.19 -26.99 3.52
C SER A 434 -22.70 -27.23 3.43
N PRO A 435 -23.40 -26.73 2.39
CA PRO A 435 -24.63 -27.38 1.99
C PRO A 435 -24.32 -28.81 1.54
N MET A 436 -25.24 -29.73 1.81
CA MET A 436 -25.13 -31.15 1.46
C MET A 436 -26.34 -31.59 0.65
N LEU A 437 -26.30 -32.78 0.04
CA LEU A 437 -27.49 -33.35 -0.60
C LEU A 437 -28.64 -33.43 0.43
N PRO A 438 -29.91 -33.20 0.05
CA PRO A 438 -30.44 -33.09 -1.32
C PRO A 438 -30.40 -31.66 -1.93
N GLU A 439 -29.70 -30.70 -1.31
CA GLU A 439 -29.59 -29.36 -1.90
C GLU A 439 -28.90 -29.41 -3.26
N ARG A 440 -29.55 -28.84 -4.27
CA ARG A 440 -29.14 -28.97 -5.68
C ARG A 440 -28.10 -27.92 -6.04
N THR A 441 -26.90 -28.07 -5.47
CA THR A 441 -25.76 -27.20 -5.76
C THR A 441 -24.55 -28.04 -6.16
N GLY A 442 -23.73 -27.53 -7.09
CA GLY A 442 -22.49 -28.21 -7.46
C GLY A 442 -21.51 -28.38 -6.28
N VAL A 443 -21.65 -27.55 -5.24
CA VAL A 443 -20.86 -27.66 -4.00
C VAL A 443 -21.32 -28.84 -3.15
N ALA A 444 -22.63 -29.13 -3.07
CA ALA A 444 -23.12 -30.31 -2.35
C ALA A 444 -22.61 -31.62 -2.98
N ASP A 445 -22.61 -31.70 -4.31
CA ASP A 445 -22.02 -32.83 -5.05
C ASP A 445 -20.52 -32.94 -4.81
N TYR A 446 -19.81 -31.80 -4.86
CA TYR A 446 -18.39 -31.71 -4.60
C TYR A 446 -18.04 -32.21 -3.20
N SER A 447 -18.72 -31.70 -2.17
CA SER A 447 -18.49 -32.02 -0.76
C SER A 447 -18.66 -33.51 -0.52
N THR A 448 -19.68 -34.11 -1.12
CA THR A 448 -19.93 -35.55 -1.07
C THR A 448 -18.77 -36.37 -1.67
N ARG A 449 -18.15 -35.90 -2.76
CA ARG A 449 -16.99 -36.56 -3.41
C ARG A 449 -15.67 -36.33 -2.69
N LEU A 450 -15.51 -35.21 -1.98
CA LEU A 450 -14.27 -34.88 -1.27
C LEU A 450 -14.16 -35.58 0.08
N LEU A 451 -15.25 -35.64 0.86
CA LEU A 451 -15.25 -36.13 2.24
C LEU A 451 -14.53 -37.49 2.42
N PRO A 452 -14.75 -38.52 1.58
CA PRO A 452 -14.06 -39.81 1.72
C PRO A 452 -12.53 -39.68 1.70
N ALA A 453 -11.98 -38.76 0.91
CA ALA A 453 -10.53 -38.54 0.80
C ALA A 453 -9.92 -37.82 2.00
N LEU A 454 -10.75 -37.18 2.85
CA LEU A 454 -10.32 -36.49 4.06
C LEU A 454 -10.37 -37.39 5.31
N LEU A 455 -11.21 -38.44 5.31
CA LEU A 455 -11.36 -39.38 6.44
C LEU A 455 -10.06 -40.06 6.91
N PRO A 456 -9.06 -40.36 6.06
CA PRO A 456 -7.79 -40.90 6.55
C PRO A 456 -7.05 -39.95 7.51
N TRP A 457 -7.29 -38.64 7.37
CA TRP A 457 -6.52 -37.59 8.01
C TRP A 457 -7.25 -36.93 9.18
N TYR A 458 -8.57 -36.82 9.12
CA TYR A 458 -9.36 -35.99 10.05
C TYR A 458 -10.54 -36.75 10.67
N GLU A 459 -10.91 -36.34 11.89
CA GLU A 459 -12.21 -36.61 12.48
C GLU A 459 -13.17 -35.48 12.08
N ILE A 460 -14.21 -35.78 11.31
CA ILE A 460 -15.03 -34.75 10.63
C ILE A 460 -16.43 -34.68 11.25
N GLU A 461 -16.86 -33.46 11.55
CA GLU A 461 -18.24 -33.10 11.92
C GLU A 461 -18.81 -32.23 10.78
N ILE A 462 -19.90 -32.68 10.15
CA ILE A 462 -20.52 -31.93 9.04
C ILE A 462 -21.45 -30.88 9.64
N VAL A 463 -21.29 -29.61 9.25
CA VAL A 463 -22.12 -28.49 9.72
C VAL A 463 -22.98 -27.97 8.59
N VAL A 464 -24.31 -28.00 8.78
CA VAL A 464 -25.31 -27.57 7.79
C VAL A 464 -26.35 -26.66 8.43
N GLN A 465 -27.09 -25.90 7.62
CA GLN A 465 -28.29 -25.16 8.06
C GLN A 465 -29.60 -25.77 7.53
N GLN A 466 -29.51 -26.69 6.56
CA GLN A 466 -30.65 -27.32 5.92
C GLN A 466 -31.37 -28.33 6.84
N PRO A 467 -32.69 -28.53 6.70
CA PRO A 467 -33.48 -29.37 7.60
C PRO A 467 -33.22 -30.88 7.44
N SER A 468 -32.73 -31.32 6.28
CA SER A 468 -32.43 -32.73 6.01
C SER A 468 -31.16 -32.89 5.20
N VAL A 469 -30.42 -33.97 5.48
CA VAL A 469 -29.18 -34.32 4.80
C VAL A 469 -29.27 -35.76 4.30
N SER A 470 -28.84 -36.00 3.07
CA SER A 470 -28.66 -37.32 2.47
C SER A 470 -27.17 -37.58 2.29
N LEU A 471 -26.66 -38.62 2.96
CA LEU A 471 -25.25 -39.02 2.86
C LEU A 471 -25.16 -40.41 2.18
N PRO A 472 -24.16 -40.63 1.32
CA PRO A 472 -23.81 -41.97 0.85
C PRO A 472 -23.53 -42.95 2.00
N PRO A 473 -23.69 -44.27 1.80
CA PRO A 473 -23.45 -45.28 2.83
C PRO A 473 -22.08 -45.16 3.51
N GLU A 474 -21.01 -44.86 2.76
CA GLU A 474 -19.68 -44.68 3.33
C GLU A 474 -19.55 -43.46 4.26
N LEU A 475 -20.43 -42.47 4.16
CA LEU A 475 -20.42 -41.24 4.98
C LEU A 475 -21.51 -41.23 6.06
N ALA A 476 -22.40 -42.22 6.08
CA ALA A 476 -23.56 -42.26 6.98
C ALA A 476 -23.21 -42.27 8.48
N HIS A 477 -21.96 -42.59 8.82
CA HIS A 477 -21.44 -42.59 10.19
C HIS A 477 -20.98 -41.21 10.68
N LEU A 478 -20.87 -40.22 9.80
CA LEU A 478 -20.40 -38.88 10.16
C LEU A 478 -21.48 -38.10 10.91
N PRO A 479 -21.15 -37.43 12.03
CA PRO A 479 -22.11 -36.60 12.72
C PRO A 479 -22.50 -35.38 11.88
N VAL A 480 -23.79 -35.05 11.89
CA VAL A 480 -24.34 -33.83 11.28
C VAL A 480 -24.75 -32.87 12.39
N ARG A 481 -24.32 -31.62 12.29
CA ARG A 481 -24.45 -30.55 13.27
C ARG A 481 -25.04 -29.31 12.62
N ASP A 482 -25.52 -28.39 13.45
CA ASP A 482 -26.03 -27.09 13.01
C ASP A 482 -25.06 -25.94 13.35
N SER A 483 -25.40 -24.74 12.88
CA SER A 483 -24.64 -23.51 13.13
C SER A 483 -24.51 -23.19 14.63
N ALA A 484 -25.51 -23.52 15.44
CA ALA A 484 -25.48 -23.27 16.89
C ALA A 484 -24.46 -24.17 17.59
N TRP A 485 -24.37 -25.44 17.18
CA TRP A 485 -23.34 -26.36 17.66
C TRP A 485 -21.95 -25.86 17.32
N LEU A 486 -21.70 -25.39 16.09
CA LEU A 486 -20.38 -24.87 15.71
C LEU A 486 -19.98 -23.68 16.59
N ARG A 487 -20.90 -22.74 16.82
CA ARG A 487 -20.66 -21.58 17.71
C ARG A 487 -20.25 -21.99 19.12
N ALA A 488 -20.84 -23.06 19.65
CA ALA A 488 -20.53 -23.57 20.98
C ALA A 488 -19.23 -24.40 21.07
N HIS A 489 -18.71 -24.90 19.94
CA HIS A 489 -17.58 -25.85 19.92
C HIS A 489 -16.38 -25.39 19.07
N ALA A 490 -16.43 -24.21 18.46
CA ALA A 490 -15.42 -23.72 17.53
C ALA A 490 -14.00 -23.74 18.11
N ASP A 491 -13.83 -23.38 19.39
CA ASP A 491 -12.51 -23.35 20.05
C ASP A 491 -11.94 -24.75 20.34
N ALA A 492 -12.76 -25.80 20.30
CA ALA A 492 -12.35 -27.20 20.52
C ALA A 492 -12.02 -27.95 19.22
N LEU A 493 -12.08 -27.26 18.08
CA LEU A 493 -11.80 -27.80 16.75
C LEU A 493 -10.41 -27.38 16.28
N ASP A 494 -9.72 -28.30 15.62
CA ASP A 494 -8.41 -28.03 15.03
C ASP A 494 -8.57 -27.22 13.73
N HIS A 495 -9.61 -27.53 12.93
CA HIS A 495 -9.93 -26.83 11.69
C HIS A 495 -11.43 -26.54 11.53
N ILE A 496 -11.75 -25.43 10.86
CA ILE A 496 -13.08 -25.12 10.34
C ILE A 496 -12.92 -24.83 8.84
N VAL A 497 -13.66 -25.55 8.00
CA VAL A 497 -13.58 -25.44 6.53
C VAL A 497 -14.93 -25.04 5.97
N TYR A 498 -15.00 -23.88 5.33
CA TYR A 498 -16.20 -23.30 4.75
C TYR A 498 -16.22 -23.50 3.23
N GLN A 499 -17.26 -24.14 2.71
CA GLN A 499 -17.46 -24.34 1.27
C GLN A 499 -18.36 -23.24 0.70
N PHE A 500 -17.76 -22.17 0.17
CA PHE A 500 -18.49 -21.02 -0.38
C PHE A 500 -18.73 -21.17 -1.88
N GLY A 501 -20.01 -21.16 -2.26
CA GLY A 501 -20.48 -21.00 -3.63
C GLY A 501 -21.38 -19.78 -3.77
N ASN A 502 -21.76 -19.44 -5.00
CA ASN A 502 -22.53 -18.24 -5.32
C ASN A 502 -24.05 -18.49 -5.30
N SER A 503 -24.53 -19.16 -4.25
CA SER A 503 -25.96 -19.45 -4.04
C SER A 503 -26.41 -19.09 -2.63
N PRO A 504 -27.71 -18.83 -2.41
CA PRO A 504 -28.24 -18.52 -1.07
C PRO A 504 -28.03 -19.62 -0.03
N PHE A 505 -27.79 -20.87 -0.44
CA PHE A 505 -27.54 -21.98 0.48
C PHE A 505 -26.24 -21.84 1.28
N HIS A 506 -25.34 -20.93 0.88
CA HIS A 506 -24.08 -20.68 1.58
C HIS A 506 -24.15 -19.47 2.52
N SER A 507 -25.21 -18.66 2.49
CA SER A 507 -25.23 -17.35 3.17
C SER A 507 -25.13 -17.44 4.70
N PHE A 508 -25.63 -18.52 5.31
CA PHE A 508 -25.50 -18.76 6.76
C PHE A 508 -24.03 -18.82 7.22
N MET A 509 -23.11 -19.11 6.30
CA MET A 509 -21.67 -19.16 6.58
C MET A 509 -21.07 -17.76 6.77
N LEU A 510 -21.71 -16.69 6.27
CA LEU A 510 -21.17 -15.32 6.35
C LEU A 510 -20.99 -14.88 7.81
N GLU A 511 -22.02 -15.03 8.63
CA GLU A 511 -21.96 -14.70 10.06
C GLU A 511 -21.03 -15.66 10.81
N LEU A 512 -21.11 -16.97 10.50
CA LEU A 512 -20.24 -17.97 11.12
C LEU A 512 -18.76 -17.71 10.86
N LEU A 513 -18.40 -17.26 9.65
CA LEU A 513 -17.02 -16.96 9.28
C LEU A 513 -16.53 -15.69 9.99
N ALA A 514 -17.38 -14.67 10.12
CA ALA A 514 -17.05 -13.46 10.87
C ALA A 514 -16.80 -13.75 12.36
N ASP A 515 -17.61 -14.62 12.96
CA ASP A 515 -17.47 -15.00 14.37
C ASP A 515 -16.34 -16.02 14.59
N HIS A 516 -16.16 -16.93 13.63
CA HIS A 516 -15.19 -18.00 13.68
C HIS A 516 -14.43 -18.12 12.35
N PRO A 517 -13.34 -17.33 12.18
CA PRO A 517 -12.45 -17.45 11.03
C PRO A 517 -11.99 -18.89 10.80
N GLY A 518 -11.97 -19.31 9.53
CA GLY A 518 -11.54 -20.64 9.11
C GLY A 518 -11.12 -20.66 7.65
N VAL A 519 -10.79 -21.85 7.15
CA VAL A 519 -10.36 -22.02 5.76
C VAL A 519 -11.56 -21.89 4.83
N VAL A 520 -11.48 -20.96 3.88
CA VAL A 520 -12.51 -20.75 2.86
C VAL A 520 -12.12 -21.48 1.59
N VAL A 521 -12.97 -22.40 1.15
CA VAL A 521 -12.91 -22.96 -0.19
C VAL A 521 -13.84 -22.15 -1.09
N LEU A 522 -13.26 -21.46 -2.06
CA LEU A 522 -13.98 -20.56 -2.94
C LEU A 522 -14.26 -21.27 -4.28
N HIS A 523 -15.52 -21.70 -4.47
CA HIS A 523 -15.98 -22.41 -5.68
C HIS A 523 -16.30 -21.46 -6.83
N ASP A 524 -16.70 -20.24 -6.50
CA ASP A 524 -17.02 -19.15 -7.43
C ASP A 524 -16.43 -17.86 -6.83
N PHE A 525 -15.67 -17.11 -7.63
CA PHE A 525 -14.98 -15.94 -7.12
C PHE A 525 -15.95 -14.80 -6.80
N TYR A 526 -17.04 -14.64 -7.54
CA TYR A 526 -17.85 -13.42 -7.45
C TYR A 526 -18.69 -13.37 -6.18
N LEU A 527 -19.37 -14.45 -5.80
CA LEU A 527 -20.32 -14.49 -4.66
C LEU A 527 -21.45 -13.43 -4.68
N SER A 528 -21.48 -12.55 -5.68
CA SER A 528 -22.39 -11.42 -5.82
C SER A 528 -23.84 -11.86 -5.86
N GLY A 529 -24.10 -13.04 -6.41
CA GLY A 529 -25.44 -13.57 -6.52
C GLY A 529 -26.02 -14.05 -5.19
N MET A 530 -25.18 -14.58 -4.30
CA MET A 530 -25.55 -14.88 -2.92
C MET A 530 -25.79 -13.57 -2.13
N ILE A 531 -24.85 -12.64 -2.17
CA ILE A 531 -24.90 -11.39 -1.38
C ILE A 531 -26.10 -10.53 -1.80
N SER A 532 -26.34 -10.37 -3.11
CA SER A 532 -27.48 -9.60 -3.61
C SER A 532 -28.81 -10.19 -3.14
N TYR A 533 -28.93 -11.52 -3.13
CA TYR A 533 -30.16 -12.22 -2.74
C TYR A 533 -30.51 -11.99 -1.27
N GLU A 534 -29.52 -11.97 -0.38
CA GLU A 534 -29.74 -11.71 1.05
C GLU A 534 -30.26 -10.29 1.32
N GLN A 535 -29.78 -9.28 0.57
CA GLN A 535 -30.32 -7.93 0.66
C GLN A 535 -31.71 -7.82 0.02
N MET A 536 -31.92 -8.41 -1.17
CA MET A 536 -33.22 -8.38 -1.86
C MET A 536 -34.34 -9.06 -1.06
N THR A 537 -34.01 -10.10 -0.31
CA THR A 537 -34.96 -10.78 0.60
C THR A 537 -35.07 -10.12 1.97
N ASN A 538 -34.34 -9.02 2.20
CA ASN A 538 -34.26 -8.26 3.45
C ASN A 538 -33.84 -9.10 4.67
N ARG A 539 -33.09 -10.19 4.45
CA ARG A 539 -32.54 -11.03 5.52
C ARG A 539 -31.26 -10.43 6.10
N MET A 540 -30.44 -9.81 5.26
CA MET A 540 -29.27 -9.04 5.66
C MET A 540 -29.33 -7.65 5.03
N PRO A 541 -29.89 -6.64 5.73
CA PRO A 541 -29.94 -5.27 5.23
C PRO A 541 -28.56 -4.71 4.90
N ASP A 542 -28.46 -3.93 3.82
CA ASP A 542 -27.27 -3.20 3.36
C ASP A 542 -26.03 -4.06 3.02
N VAL A 543 -26.08 -5.39 3.13
CA VAL A 543 -24.93 -6.28 2.92
C VAL A 543 -24.36 -6.14 1.50
N TRP A 544 -25.23 -5.99 0.50
CA TRP A 544 -24.83 -5.85 -0.90
C TRP A 544 -24.26 -4.46 -1.16
N THR A 545 -24.95 -3.42 -0.71
CA THR A 545 -24.49 -2.03 -0.88
C THR A 545 -23.13 -1.82 -0.22
N ARG A 546 -22.93 -2.34 1.00
CA ARG A 546 -21.66 -2.26 1.73
C ARG A 546 -20.56 -3.06 1.04
N ALA A 547 -20.86 -4.27 0.54
CA ALA A 547 -19.89 -5.08 -0.18
C ALA A 547 -19.39 -4.38 -1.46
N LEU A 548 -20.28 -3.76 -2.22
CA LEU A 548 -19.92 -2.97 -3.40
C LEU A 548 -19.10 -1.73 -3.04
N LEU A 549 -19.54 -0.94 -2.06
CA LEU A 549 -18.82 0.27 -1.66
C LEU A 549 -17.40 -0.03 -1.17
N HIS A 550 -17.24 -1.04 -0.32
CA HIS A 550 -15.94 -1.38 0.26
C HIS A 550 -14.97 -1.96 -0.77
N SER A 551 -15.48 -2.74 -1.73
CA SER A 551 -14.66 -3.44 -2.73
C SER A 551 -14.38 -2.63 -3.99
N HIS A 552 -15.34 -1.80 -4.43
CA HIS A 552 -15.33 -1.16 -5.75
C HIS A 552 -15.72 0.32 -5.75
N GLY A 553 -16.08 0.88 -4.59
CA GLY A 553 -16.43 2.30 -4.45
C GLY A 553 -17.83 2.66 -4.98
N TYR A 554 -18.04 3.95 -5.21
CA TYR A 554 -19.36 4.53 -5.47
C TYR A 554 -19.94 4.22 -6.84
N ALA A 555 -19.10 4.08 -7.87
CA ALA A 555 -19.55 3.72 -9.21
C ALA A 555 -20.30 2.38 -9.21
N ALA A 556 -19.77 1.37 -8.52
CA ALA A 556 -20.42 0.06 -8.42
C ALA A 556 -21.76 0.13 -7.69
N VAL A 557 -21.86 0.93 -6.62
CA VAL A 557 -23.14 1.16 -5.92
C VAL A 557 -24.14 1.80 -6.86
N ARG A 558 -23.75 2.84 -7.61
CA ARG A 558 -24.62 3.53 -8.57
C ARG A 558 -25.12 2.60 -9.67
N ASP A 559 -24.24 1.78 -10.24
CA ASP A 559 -24.59 0.79 -11.26
C ASP A 559 -25.61 -0.25 -10.73
N SER A 560 -25.68 -0.43 -9.40
CA SER A 560 -26.57 -1.41 -8.77
C SER A 560 -27.98 -0.91 -8.43
N VAL A 561 -28.26 0.38 -8.60
CA VAL A 561 -29.50 1.03 -8.10
C VAL A 561 -30.58 1.23 -9.19
N GLY A 562 -30.23 1.15 -10.48
CA GLY A 562 -31.18 1.32 -11.60
C GLY A 562 -32.23 0.19 -11.73
N PRO A 563 -33.17 0.28 -12.69
CA PRO A 563 -34.21 -0.74 -12.93
C PRO A 563 -33.67 -2.16 -13.11
N ASP A 564 -32.51 -2.30 -13.78
CA ASP A 564 -31.75 -3.56 -13.96
C ASP A 564 -30.44 -3.58 -13.14
N GLY A 565 -30.36 -2.73 -12.11
CA GLY A 565 -29.13 -2.44 -11.39
C GLY A 565 -28.57 -3.66 -10.66
N TYR A 566 -29.42 -4.42 -9.96
CA TYR A 566 -29.00 -5.64 -9.26
C TYR A 566 -28.36 -6.67 -10.21
N GLU A 567 -28.95 -6.90 -11.39
CA GLU A 567 -28.39 -7.84 -12.38
C GLU A 567 -27.10 -7.31 -13.01
N THR A 568 -27.06 -6.01 -13.29
CA THR A 568 -25.84 -5.34 -13.78
C THR A 568 -24.70 -5.47 -12.77
N GLY A 569 -24.96 -5.15 -11.50
CA GLY A 569 -23.98 -5.25 -10.44
C GLY A 569 -23.53 -6.69 -10.16
N ARG A 570 -24.47 -7.66 -10.12
CA ARG A 570 -24.17 -9.11 -9.98
C ARG A 570 -23.27 -9.64 -11.08
N ARG A 571 -23.34 -9.06 -12.29
CA ARG A 571 -22.54 -9.46 -13.45
C ARG A 571 -21.15 -8.84 -13.42
N LEU A 572 -21.05 -7.57 -13.07
CA LEU A 572 -19.80 -6.81 -13.18
C LEU A 572 -18.88 -6.99 -11.98
N TYR A 573 -19.43 -6.98 -10.76
CA TYR A 573 -18.63 -6.77 -9.55
C TYR A 573 -18.62 -8.00 -8.65
N PRO A 574 -17.44 -8.56 -8.29
CA PRO A 574 -17.35 -9.56 -7.22
C PRO A 574 -17.70 -8.93 -5.86
N SER A 575 -18.20 -9.71 -4.90
CA SER A 575 -18.61 -9.23 -3.56
C SER A 575 -18.14 -10.19 -2.47
N ASN A 576 -16.93 -10.72 -2.65
CA ASN A 576 -16.31 -11.69 -1.75
C ASN A 576 -15.28 -11.07 -0.80
N LEU A 577 -14.99 -9.76 -0.86
CA LEU A 577 -13.91 -9.13 -0.07
C LEU A 577 -14.00 -9.43 1.44
N GLU A 578 -15.18 -9.30 2.04
CA GLU A 578 -15.39 -9.62 3.47
C GLU A 578 -15.22 -11.12 3.77
N VAL A 579 -15.58 -12.00 2.83
CA VAL A 579 -15.31 -13.45 2.97
C VAL A 579 -13.81 -13.71 2.96
N LEU A 580 -13.07 -13.06 2.06
CA LEU A 580 -11.62 -13.21 1.96
C LEU A 580 -10.90 -12.65 3.18
N ARG A 581 -11.33 -11.50 3.72
CA ARG A 581 -10.74 -10.88 4.91
C ARG A 581 -10.96 -11.67 6.20
N ASN A 582 -12.08 -12.37 6.31
CA ASN A 582 -12.39 -13.20 7.48
C ASN A 582 -11.90 -14.65 7.33
N ALA A 583 -11.35 -15.03 6.18
CA ALA A 583 -10.74 -16.34 5.98
C ALA A 583 -9.40 -16.43 6.72
N SER A 584 -9.14 -17.57 7.39
CA SER A 584 -7.79 -17.85 7.93
C SER A 584 -6.84 -18.38 6.86
N HIS A 585 -7.38 -18.97 5.80
CA HIS A 585 -6.69 -19.35 4.57
C HIS A 585 -7.70 -19.53 3.44
N VAL A 586 -7.28 -19.42 2.19
CA VAL A 586 -8.17 -19.60 1.03
C VAL A 586 -7.69 -20.74 0.15
N ILE A 587 -8.61 -21.60 -0.24
CA ILE A 587 -8.41 -22.66 -1.23
C ILE A 587 -9.24 -22.32 -2.47
N VAL A 588 -8.60 -22.33 -3.64
CA VAL A 588 -9.26 -22.19 -4.94
C VAL A 588 -9.00 -23.39 -5.83
N HIS A 589 -9.83 -23.53 -6.87
CA HIS A 589 -9.75 -24.65 -7.82
C HIS A 589 -9.04 -24.32 -9.14
N SER A 590 -8.75 -23.04 -9.39
CA SER A 590 -8.15 -22.51 -10.62
C SER A 590 -7.12 -21.42 -10.31
N ASP A 591 -6.04 -21.34 -11.10
CA ASP A 591 -5.11 -20.21 -11.05
C ASP A 591 -5.77 -18.94 -11.60
N TYR A 592 -6.79 -19.09 -12.45
CA TYR A 592 -7.64 -18.00 -12.89
C TYR A 592 -8.35 -17.28 -11.74
N ALA A 593 -8.80 -17.99 -10.69
CA ALA A 593 -9.35 -17.35 -9.49
C ALA A 593 -8.31 -16.49 -8.76
N ARG A 594 -7.03 -16.89 -8.74
CA ARG A 594 -5.94 -16.06 -8.21
C ARG A 594 -5.66 -14.86 -9.11
N SER A 595 -5.76 -14.98 -10.45
CA SER A 595 -5.66 -13.81 -11.33
C SER A 595 -6.80 -12.82 -11.13
N LEU A 596 -8.02 -13.30 -10.88
CA LEU A 596 -9.15 -12.44 -10.52
C LEU A 596 -8.89 -11.71 -9.19
N ALA A 597 -8.34 -12.40 -8.17
CA ALA A 597 -7.92 -11.75 -6.93
C ALA A 597 -6.93 -10.61 -7.20
N ARG A 598 -5.90 -10.86 -8.02
CA ARG A 598 -4.90 -9.84 -8.39
C ARG A 598 -5.49 -8.67 -9.16
N GLN A 599 -6.41 -8.94 -10.07
CA GLN A 599 -7.10 -7.94 -10.87
C GLN A 599 -7.97 -7.03 -10.00
N TRP A 600 -8.78 -7.61 -9.10
CA TRP A 600 -9.79 -6.88 -8.34
C TRP A 600 -9.27 -6.30 -7.02
N TYR A 601 -8.30 -6.93 -6.36
CA TYR A 601 -7.84 -6.53 -5.03
C TYR A 601 -6.35 -6.15 -4.98
N GLY A 602 -5.67 -6.17 -6.12
CA GLY A 602 -4.29 -5.72 -6.26
C GLY A 602 -3.26 -6.85 -6.30
N PRO A 603 -2.01 -6.56 -6.65
CA PRO A 603 -1.02 -7.56 -7.10
C PRO A 603 -0.60 -8.59 -6.04
N GLN A 604 -0.78 -8.30 -4.74
CA GLN A 604 -0.48 -9.26 -3.66
C GLN A 604 -1.64 -10.20 -3.35
N ALA A 605 -2.86 -9.88 -3.79
CA ALA A 605 -4.05 -10.68 -3.52
C ALA A 605 -3.95 -12.07 -4.15
N GLY A 606 -4.20 -13.11 -3.36
CA GLY A 606 -4.21 -14.51 -3.82
C GLY A 606 -2.84 -15.17 -4.00
N ARG A 607 -1.74 -14.50 -3.62
CA ARG A 607 -0.37 -15.03 -3.75
C ARG A 607 -0.10 -16.25 -2.86
N ASP A 608 -0.67 -16.26 -1.66
CA ASP A 608 -0.49 -17.26 -0.62
C ASP A 608 -1.61 -18.31 -0.57
N TRP A 609 -2.67 -18.16 -1.38
CA TRP A 609 -3.81 -19.08 -1.41
C TRP A 609 -3.35 -20.47 -1.81
N SER A 610 -4.01 -21.51 -1.31
CA SER A 610 -3.78 -22.89 -1.72
C SER A 610 -4.61 -23.27 -2.95
N TYR A 611 -4.12 -24.29 -3.65
CA TYR A 611 -4.74 -24.81 -4.86
C TYR A 611 -5.13 -26.27 -4.66
N ALA A 612 -6.40 -26.59 -4.87
CA ALA A 612 -6.87 -27.96 -4.83
C ALA A 612 -7.87 -28.20 -5.96
N GLN A 613 -7.68 -29.27 -6.74
CA GLN A 613 -8.59 -29.58 -7.83
C GLN A 613 -9.93 -30.17 -7.37
N LEU A 614 -10.92 -30.15 -8.27
CA LEU A 614 -12.19 -30.83 -8.03
C LEU A 614 -12.00 -32.37 -8.14
N PRO A 615 -12.37 -33.16 -7.11
CA PRO A 615 -12.16 -34.60 -7.11
C PRO A 615 -13.07 -35.31 -8.13
N ARG A 616 -12.51 -36.29 -8.83
CA ARG A 616 -13.20 -37.19 -9.75
C ARG A 616 -12.68 -38.61 -9.57
N ALA A 617 -13.57 -39.49 -9.11
CA ALA A 617 -13.29 -40.92 -9.05
C ALA A 617 -13.44 -41.54 -10.44
N VAL A 618 -12.56 -42.49 -10.75
CA VAL A 618 -12.68 -43.29 -11.99
C VAL A 618 -13.98 -44.10 -11.93
N PRO A 619 -14.83 -44.07 -12.97
CA PRO A 619 -16.06 -44.86 -13.01
C PRO A 619 -15.77 -46.36 -12.84
N ALA A 620 -16.54 -47.03 -11.98
CA ALA A 620 -16.41 -48.47 -11.77
C ALA A 620 -16.86 -49.31 -12.99
N VAL A 621 -17.76 -48.75 -13.82
CA VAL A 621 -18.28 -49.37 -15.04
C VAL A 621 -18.14 -48.38 -16.20
N HIS A 622 -17.55 -48.84 -17.30
CA HIS A 622 -17.47 -48.12 -18.57
C HIS A 622 -17.85 -49.09 -19.70
N ASP A 623 -19.11 -49.03 -20.14
CA ASP A 623 -19.63 -49.86 -21.24
C ASP A 623 -20.42 -49.00 -22.22
N ARG A 624 -19.70 -48.49 -23.23
CA ARG A 624 -20.27 -47.67 -24.31
C ARG A 624 -21.38 -48.40 -25.07
N ALA A 625 -21.25 -49.70 -25.31
CA ALA A 625 -22.20 -50.45 -26.12
C ALA A 625 -23.53 -50.62 -25.38
N ALA A 626 -23.47 -50.95 -24.09
CA ALA A 626 -24.66 -51.01 -23.23
C ALA A 626 -25.31 -49.63 -23.08
N ALA A 627 -24.52 -48.57 -22.89
CA ALA A 627 -25.04 -47.21 -22.75
C ALA A 627 -25.77 -46.73 -24.01
N ARG A 628 -25.18 -46.97 -25.19
CA ARG A 628 -25.83 -46.68 -26.48
C ARG A 628 -27.13 -47.46 -26.66
N LYS A 629 -27.15 -48.74 -26.30
CA LYS A 629 -28.37 -49.56 -26.35
C LYS A 629 -29.47 -49.02 -25.43
N ALA A 630 -29.13 -48.61 -24.20
CA ALA A 630 -30.09 -48.06 -23.24
C ALA A 630 -30.70 -46.72 -23.74
N LEU A 631 -29.90 -45.89 -24.41
CA LEU A 631 -30.32 -44.59 -24.95
C LEU A 631 -30.93 -44.67 -26.35
N GLY A 632 -30.98 -45.86 -26.98
CA GLY A 632 -31.48 -46.03 -28.35
C GLY A 632 -30.58 -45.38 -29.42
N ILE A 633 -29.27 -45.33 -29.18
CA ILE A 633 -28.25 -44.81 -30.10
C ILE A 633 -27.66 -45.99 -30.89
N GLY A 634 -27.63 -45.91 -32.22
CA GLY A 634 -27.02 -46.95 -33.07
C GLY A 634 -25.51 -47.15 -32.82
N PRO A 635 -24.95 -48.34 -33.09
CA PRO A 635 -23.53 -48.63 -32.87
C PRO A 635 -22.60 -47.77 -33.74
N ASP A 636 -23.05 -47.37 -34.93
CA ASP A 636 -22.29 -46.56 -35.90
C ASP A 636 -22.70 -45.08 -35.89
N GLU A 637 -23.63 -44.66 -35.02
CA GLU A 637 -24.00 -43.25 -34.89
C GLU A 637 -22.88 -42.46 -34.20
N PHE A 638 -22.64 -41.24 -34.71
CA PHE A 638 -21.70 -40.27 -34.15
C PHE A 638 -22.44 -39.20 -33.36
N VAL A 639 -22.21 -39.16 -32.05
CA VAL A 639 -22.95 -38.31 -31.13
C VAL A 639 -22.06 -37.20 -30.59
N VAL A 640 -22.42 -35.95 -30.88
CA VAL A 640 -21.85 -34.78 -30.21
C VAL A 640 -22.78 -34.39 -29.07
N ALA A 641 -22.23 -34.23 -27.86
CA ALA A 641 -23.01 -33.93 -26.67
C ALA A 641 -22.51 -32.67 -25.94
N ASN A 642 -23.45 -31.86 -25.46
CA ASN A 642 -23.20 -30.78 -24.51
C ASN A 642 -23.89 -31.12 -23.18
N PHE A 643 -23.21 -30.93 -22.06
CA PHE A 643 -23.65 -31.42 -20.75
C PHE A 643 -23.98 -30.30 -19.75
N GLY A 644 -25.10 -30.48 -19.05
CA GLY A 644 -25.63 -29.64 -17.98
C GLY A 644 -26.64 -28.60 -18.47
N PHE A 645 -27.07 -27.72 -17.56
CA PHE A 645 -28.06 -26.66 -17.84
C PHE A 645 -27.70 -25.82 -19.07
N VAL A 646 -28.61 -25.72 -20.05
CA VAL A 646 -28.38 -25.05 -21.33
C VAL A 646 -28.57 -23.55 -21.14
N ALA A 647 -27.50 -22.77 -21.09
CA ALA A 647 -27.53 -21.35 -20.71
C ALA A 647 -26.64 -20.48 -21.64
N PRO A 648 -26.83 -19.15 -21.68
CA PRO A 648 -25.99 -18.24 -22.47
C PRO A 648 -24.51 -18.35 -22.17
N THR A 649 -24.14 -18.47 -20.88
CA THR A 649 -22.74 -18.63 -20.43
C THR A 649 -22.08 -19.92 -20.90
N LYS A 650 -22.84 -20.88 -21.45
CA LYS A 650 -22.33 -22.13 -22.03
C LYS A 650 -22.24 -22.11 -23.56
N ARG A 651 -22.52 -20.96 -24.18
CA ARG A 651 -22.44 -20.74 -25.64
C ARG A 651 -23.13 -21.83 -26.47
N CYS A 652 -24.27 -22.30 -25.98
CA CYS A 652 -25.03 -23.38 -26.62
C CYS A 652 -25.59 -22.95 -27.99
N GLN A 653 -25.87 -21.65 -28.16
CA GLN A 653 -26.28 -21.08 -29.44
C GLN A 653 -25.15 -21.17 -30.47
N GLU A 654 -23.93 -20.78 -30.11
CA GLU A 654 -22.76 -20.89 -31.00
C GLU A 654 -22.43 -22.34 -31.34
N LEU A 655 -22.61 -23.27 -30.39
CA LEU A 655 -22.53 -24.70 -30.69
C LEU A 655 -23.58 -25.14 -31.71
N LEU A 656 -24.83 -24.71 -31.55
CA LEU A 656 -25.90 -25.06 -32.48
C LEU A 656 -25.64 -24.49 -33.88
N GLU A 657 -25.21 -23.23 -33.97
CA GLU A 657 -24.89 -22.56 -35.23
C GLU A 657 -23.67 -23.20 -35.91
N GLY A 658 -22.60 -23.48 -35.14
CA GLY A 658 -21.43 -24.21 -35.61
C GLY A 658 -21.78 -25.63 -36.08
N TRP A 659 -22.68 -26.33 -35.38
CA TRP A 659 -23.19 -27.62 -35.84
C TRP A 659 -23.90 -27.51 -37.18
N ILE A 660 -24.86 -26.59 -37.32
CA ILE A 660 -25.63 -26.38 -38.55
C ILE A 660 -24.70 -26.04 -39.73
N ALA A 661 -23.62 -25.29 -39.48
CA ALA A 661 -22.62 -24.93 -40.48
C ALA A 661 -21.61 -26.06 -40.81
N SER A 662 -21.51 -27.10 -39.99
CA SER A 662 -20.55 -28.20 -40.17
C SER A 662 -21.03 -29.28 -41.14
N THR A 663 -20.11 -30.12 -41.61
CA THR A 663 -20.48 -31.27 -42.47
C THR A 663 -21.33 -32.31 -41.73
N LEU A 664 -21.25 -32.36 -40.39
CA LEU A 664 -22.02 -33.28 -39.54
C LEU A 664 -23.53 -33.03 -39.62
N HIS A 665 -23.97 -31.79 -39.86
CA HIS A 665 -25.40 -31.51 -40.02
C HIS A 665 -25.99 -32.21 -41.25
N GLY A 666 -25.22 -32.43 -42.32
CA GLY A 666 -25.65 -33.16 -43.51
C GLY A 666 -25.59 -34.69 -43.38
N ASP A 667 -24.76 -35.23 -42.48
CA ASP A 667 -24.55 -36.67 -42.29
C ASP A 667 -25.65 -37.29 -41.40
N ARG A 668 -26.47 -38.19 -41.97
CA ARG A 668 -27.56 -38.88 -41.24
C ARG A 668 -27.09 -39.75 -40.08
N GLN A 669 -25.81 -40.13 -40.03
CA GLN A 669 -25.24 -40.87 -38.89
C GLN A 669 -24.83 -39.95 -37.74
N CYS A 670 -24.88 -38.62 -37.90
CA CYS A 670 -24.46 -37.67 -36.89
C CYS A 670 -25.66 -37.04 -36.16
N ARG A 671 -25.56 -36.88 -34.83
CA ARG A 671 -26.57 -36.18 -34.01
C ARG A 671 -25.96 -35.28 -32.93
N LEU A 672 -26.67 -34.21 -32.59
CA LEU A 672 -26.31 -33.27 -31.52
C LEU A 672 -27.30 -33.39 -30.35
N VAL A 673 -26.79 -33.60 -29.14
CA VAL A 673 -27.62 -33.73 -27.94
C VAL A 673 -27.18 -32.74 -26.87
N PHE A 674 -28.09 -31.85 -26.48
CA PHE A 674 -27.96 -31.04 -25.27
C PHE A 674 -28.56 -31.83 -24.10
N VAL A 675 -27.67 -32.41 -23.28
CA VAL A 675 -28.00 -33.24 -22.12
C VAL A 675 -28.17 -32.34 -20.89
N GLY A 676 -29.39 -31.86 -20.70
CA GLY A 676 -29.74 -30.96 -19.61
C GLY A 676 -31.01 -30.16 -19.87
N GLU A 677 -31.47 -29.48 -18.83
CA GLU A 677 -32.65 -28.63 -18.89
C GLU A 677 -32.37 -27.32 -19.66
N ASN A 678 -33.40 -26.85 -20.38
CA ASN A 678 -33.34 -25.60 -21.14
C ASN A 678 -33.53 -24.40 -20.20
N HIS A 679 -32.73 -23.34 -20.36
CA HIS A 679 -32.84 -22.09 -19.57
C HIS A 679 -34.27 -21.54 -19.47
N GLY A 680 -35.09 -21.79 -20.51
CA GLY A 680 -36.34 -21.08 -20.69
C GLY A 680 -36.09 -19.60 -21.06
N GLY A 681 -37.15 -18.79 -20.99
CA GLY A 681 -37.12 -17.38 -21.41
C GLY A 681 -36.74 -17.20 -22.89
N ASP A 682 -36.31 -15.98 -23.24
CA ASP A 682 -36.03 -15.60 -24.63
C ASP A 682 -34.87 -16.38 -25.24
N TYR A 683 -33.81 -16.66 -24.46
CA TYR A 683 -32.67 -17.44 -24.93
C TYR A 683 -33.06 -18.89 -25.27
N GLY A 684 -33.75 -19.57 -24.34
CA GLY A 684 -34.18 -20.95 -24.56
C GLY A 684 -35.21 -21.07 -25.70
N ALA A 685 -36.08 -20.06 -25.85
CA ALA A 685 -37.02 -19.96 -26.96
C ALA A 685 -36.29 -19.77 -28.31
N ARG A 686 -35.27 -18.89 -28.36
CA ARG A 686 -34.44 -18.68 -29.55
C ARG A 686 -33.67 -19.94 -29.96
N LEU A 687 -33.09 -20.65 -29.01
CA LEU A 687 -32.38 -21.91 -29.28
C LEU A 687 -33.36 -22.95 -29.86
N THR A 688 -34.53 -23.09 -29.24
CA THR A 688 -35.59 -24.00 -29.74
C THR A 688 -36.10 -23.62 -31.13
N ALA A 689 -36.26 -22.32 -31.40
CA ALA A 689 -36.65 -21.81 -32.71
C ALA A 689 -35.59 -22.10 -33.77
N THR A 690 -34.30 -21.94 -33.43
CA THR A 690 -33.16 -22.25 -34.32
C THR A 690 -33.13 -23.75 -34.64
N ILE A 691 -33.34 -24.62 -33.65
CA ILE A 691 -33.45 -26.08 -33.87
C ILE A 691 -34.61 -26.39 -34.83
N LYS A 692 -35.79 -25.83 -34.60
CA LYS A 692 -36.96 -26.02 -35.49
C LYS A 692 -36.69 -25.54 -36.91
N ALA A 693 -36.06 -24.37 -37.06
CA ALA A 693 -35.72 -23.79 -38.36
C ALA A 693 -34.68 -24.62 -39.13
N SER A 694 -33.81 -25.36 -38.44
CA SER A 694 -32.85 -26.27 -39.08
C SER A 694 -33.51 -27.48 -39.77
N GLY A 695 -34.78 -27.79 -39.45
CA GLY A 695 -35.50 -28.93 -40.01
C GLY A 695 -34.95 -30.31 -39.61
N SER A 696 -34.03 -30.37 -38.64
CA SER A 696 -33.37 -31.60 -38.22
C SER A 696 -34.00 -32.21 -36.98
N ASP A 697 -34.44 -33.46 -37.09
CA ASP A 697 -34.88 -34.32 -35.98
C ASP A 697 -33.70 -34.91 -35.18
N ARG A 698 -32.46 -34.66 -35.62
CA ARG A 698 -31.21 -35.16 -35.02
C ARG A 698 -30.58 -34.21 -34.00
N ILE A 699 -31.24 -33.07 -33.71
CA ILE A 699 -30.83 -32.13 -32.67
C ILE A 699 -31.83 -32.21 -31.53
N LYS A 700 -31.39 -32.62 -30.34
CA LYS A 700 -32.28 -32.86 -29.18
C LYS A 700 -31.80 -32.11 -27.94
N ILE A 701 -32.74 -31.52 -27.21
CA ILE A 701 -32.55 -31.09 -25.82
C ILE A 701 -33.29 -32.12 -24.95
N THR A 702 -32.60 -32.75 -24.00
CA THR A 702 -33.19 -33.85 -23.21
C THR A 702 -34.18 -33.36 -22.16
N GLY A 703 -34.05 -32.11 -21.70
CA GLY A 703 -34.75 -31.63 -20.52
C GLY A 703 -34.05 -32.09 -19.24
N TRP A 704 -34.75 -32.01 -18.10
CA TRP A 704 -34.22 -32.56 -16.86
C TRP A 704 -33.92 -34.06 -17.03
N THR A 705 -32.68 -34.45 -16.75
CA THR A 705 -32.16 -35.80 -16.99
C THR A 705 -31.81 -36.43 -15.65
N SER A 706 -32.08 -37.72 -15.47
CA SER A 706 -31.66 -38.45 -14.25
C SER A 706 -30.14 -38.58 -14.21
N ASP A 707 -29.56 -38.79 -13.02
CA ASP A 707 -28.11 -39.03 -12.90
C ASP A 707 -27.69 -40.28 -13.71
N GLU A 708 -28.53 -41.31 -13.74
CA GLU A 708 -28.31 -42.52 -14.54
C GLU A 708 -28.22 -42.18 -16.03
N ASP A 709 -29.22 -41.48 -16.59
CA ASP A 709 -29.22 -41.10 -17.99
C ASP A 709 -28.06 -40.17 -18.34
N TYR A 710 -27.70 -39.23 -17.45
CA TYR A 710 -26.55 -38.34 -17.61
C TYR A 710 -25.24 -39.13 -17.77
N LEU A 711 -25.03 -40.13 -16.90
CA LEU A 711 -23.87 -41.03 -16.98
C LEU A 711 -23.89 -41.93 -18.22
N LEU A 712 -25.07 -42.35 -18.69
CA LEU A 712 -25.19 -43.09 -19.95
C LEU A 712 -24.76 -42.22 -21.15
N TYR A 713 -25.16 -40.94 -21.20
CA TYR A 713 -24.75 -40.04 -22.28
C TYR A 713 -23.24 -39.78 -22.30
N LEU A 714 -22.60 -39.63 -21.13
CA LEU A 714 -21.14 -39.48 -21.02
C LEU A 714 -20.38 -40.69 -21.60
N GLN A 715 -20.91 -41.90 -21.42
CA GLN A 715 -20.35 -43.13 -21.99
C GLN A 715 -20.64 -43.27 -23.49
N ALA A 716 -21.84 -42.88 -23.92
CA ALA A 716 -22.34 -43.12 -25.28
C ALA A 716 -21.81 -42.12 -26.32
N ALA A 717 -21.53 -40.87 -25.92
CA ALA A 717 -21.13 -39.78 -26.81
C ALA A 717 -19.74 -39.99 -27.45
N ASP A 718 -19.52 -39.48 -28.66
CA ASP A 718 -18.23 -39.52 -29.38
C ASP A 718 -17.38 -38.28 -29.12
N VAL A 719 -18.02 -37.12 -28.94
CA VAL A 719 -17.36 -35.84 -28.63
C VAL A 719 -18.22 -35.07 -27.63
N GLY A 720 -17.59 -34.53 -26.58
CA GLY A 720 -18.18 -33.54 -25.69
C GLY A 720 -17.83 -32.13 -26.16
N VAL A 721 -18.77 -31.18 -26.14
CA VAL A 721 -18.49 -29.78 -26.45
C VAL A 721 -18.97 -28.89 -25.32
N GLN A 722 -18.03 -28.31 -24.57
CA GLN A 722 -18.29 -27.57 -23.33
C GLN A 722 -17.67 -26.17 -23.42
N LEU A 723 -18.35 -25.29 -24.16
CA LEU A 723 -17.94 -23.91 -24.36
C LEU A 723 -18.35 -23.03 -23.18
N ARG A 724 -17.64 -21.91 -22.98
CA ARG A 724 -17.83 -20.97 -21.87
C ARG A 724 -17.68 -19.53 -22.31
N ALA A 725 -18.45 -18.65 -21.66
CA ALA A 725 -18.29 -17.21 -21.69
C ALA A 725 -18.50 -16.65 -20.28
N GLU A 726 -17.87 -15.51 -19.99
CA GLU A 726 -18.03 -14.78 -18.73
C GLU A 726 -17.71 -15.62 -17.47
N SER A 727 -16.66 -16.47 -17.50
CA SER A 727 -16.25 -17.23 -16.31
C SER A 727 -15.90 -16.30 -15.15
N ARG A 728 -16.42 -16.67 -13.98
CA ARG A 728 -16.30 -15.98 -12.69
C ARG A 728 -15.35 -16.71 -11.74
N GLY A 729 -14.37 -17.42 -12.28
CA GLY A 729 -13.40 -18.19 -11.49
C GLY A 729 -13.82 -19.64 -11.19
N GLU A 730 -15.03 -20.04 -11.60
CA GLU A 730 -15.55 -21.38 -11.36
C GLU A 730 -14.85 -22.43 -12.26
N THR A 731 -14.81 -23.68 -11.79
CA THR A 731 -14.31 -24.82 -12.57
C THR A 731 -15.47 -25.68 -13.09
N SER A 732 -15.49 -25.97 -14.39
CA SER A 732 -16.59 -26.72 -15.01
C SER A 732 -16.53 -28.20 -14.65
N GLY A 733 -17.36 -28.64 -13.71
CA GLY A 733 -17.46 -30.04 -13.32
C GLY A 733 -17.79 -30.99 -14.48
N THR A 734 -18.56 -30.53 -15.47
CA THR A 734 -18.96 -31.33 -16.64
C THR A 734 -17.82 -31.58 -17.63
N VAL A 735 -16.79 -30.72 -17.67
CA VAL A 735 -15.59 -30.95 -18.48
C VAL A 735 -14.77 -32.08 -17.86
N LEU A 736 -14.61 -32.03 -16.54
CA LEU A 736 -13.94 -33.10 -15.80
C LEU A 736 -14.69 -34.43 -15.91
N ASP A 737 -16.04 -34.39 -15.94
CA ASP A 737 -16.85 -35.58 -16.20
C ASP A 737 -16.60 -36.14 -17.61
N CYS A 738 -16.51 -35.30 -18.65
CA CYS A 738 -16.14 -35.78 -19.99
C CYS A 738 -14.77 -36.47 -19.97
N MET A 739 -13.77 -35.85 -19.34
CA MET A 739 -12.40 -36.36 -19.27
C MET A 739 -12.31 -37.71 -18.56
N ILE A 740 -12.99 -37.89 -17.42
CA ILE A 740 -12.94 -39.15 -16.66
C ILE A 740 -13.63 -40.31 -17.39
N TYR A 741 -14.56 -40.00 -18.32
CA TYR A 741 -15.20 -40.99 -19.21
C TYR A 741 -14.46 -41.23 -20.52
N ARG A 742 -13.24 -40.68 -20.68
CA ARG A 742 -12.42 -40.74 -21.90
C ARG A 742 -13.09 -40.08 -23.12
N LEU A 743 -14.01 -39.14 -22.88
CA LEU A 743 -14.72 -38.43 -23.94
C LEU A 743 -13.84 -37.28 -24.46
N PRO A 744 -13.43 -37.28 -25.75
CA PRO A 744 -12.71 -36.16 -26.35
C PRO A 744 -13.56 -34.90 -26.25
N THR A 745 -12.98 -33.84 -25.67
CA THR A 745 -13.75 -32.65 -25.30
C THR A 745 -13.23 -31.41 -26.03
N VAL A 746 -14.14 -30.67 -26.67
CA VAL A 746 -13.89 -29.34 -27.24
C VAL A 746 -14.28 -28.28 -26.21
N ILE A 747 -13.36 -27.36 -25.94
CA ILE A 747 -13.55 -26.21 -25.02
C ILE A 747 -12.97 -24.95 -25.68
N ASN A 748 -13.26 -23.77 -25.13
CA ASN A 748 -12.54 -22.54 -25.45
C ASN A 748 -11.75 -22.05 -24.24
N ALA A 749 -10.69 -21.27 -24.49
CA ALA A 749 -9.75 -20.77 -23.48
C ALA A 749 -10.34 -19.66 -22.59
N ASN A 750 -11.52 -19.90 -21.99
CA ASN A 750 -12.22 -18.98 -21.11
C ASN A 750 -12.05 -19.36 -19.63
N GLY A 751 -11.55 -18.43 -18.82
CA GLY A 751 -11.36 -18.62 -17.38
C GLY A 751 -10.54 -19.87 -17.04
N SER A 752 -11.03 -20.69 -16.10
CA SER A 752 -10.34 -21.93 -15.67
C SER A 752 -10.16 -22.96 -16.78
N MET A 753 -10.92 -22.87 -17.88
CA MET A 753 -10.78 -23.78 -19.02
C MET A 753 -9.45 -23.59 -19.73
N ALA A 754 -8.88 -22.37 -19.72
CA ALA A 754 -7.59 -22.08 -20.36
C ALA A 754 -6.41 -22.84 -19.73
N GLU A 755 -6.56 -23.38 -18.52
CA GLU A 755 -5.51 -24.09 -17.78
C GLU A 755 -5.33 -25.55 -18.23
N PHE A 756 -6.19 -26.08 -19.11
CA PHE A 756 -6.08 -27.46 -19.57
C PHE A 756 -5.01 -27.62 -20.66
N PRO A 757 -4.19 -28.69 -20.62
CA PRO A 757 -3.26 -29.01 -21.69
C PRO A 757 -3.94 -29.22 -23.04
N HIS A 758 -3.38 -28.64 -24.11
CA HIS A 758 -3.91 -28.74 -25.48
C HIS A 758 -3.89 -30.16 -26.08
N ASP A 759 -3.18 -31.10 -25.45
CA ASP A 759 -3.16 -32.52 -25.81
C ASP A 759 -4.22 -33.35 -25.06
N ALA A 760 -4.83 -32.81 -24.01
CA ALA A 760 -5.94 -33.42 -23.26
C ALA A 760 -7.32 -32.95 -23.75
N VAL A 761 -7.40 -31.82 -24.46
CA VAL A 761 -8.64 -31.23 -24.98
C VAL A 761 -8.41 -30.58 -26.33
N TRP A 762 -9.47 -30.40 -27.11
CA TRP A 762 -9.42 -29.48 -28.23
C TRP A 762 -9.73 -28.06 -27.74
N MET A 763 -8.69 -27.25 -27.58
CA MET A 763 -8.80 -25.87 -27.10
C MET A 763 -9.00 -24.89 -28.27
N LEU A 764 -10.14 -24.23 -28.30
CA LEU A 764 -10.39 -23.05 -29.13
C LEU A 764 -9.86 -21.79 -28.44
N PRO A 765 -9.52 -20.72 -29.19
CA PRO A 765 -9.28 -19.40 -28.60
C PRO A 765 -10.48 -18.92 -27.77
N ASP A 766 -10.26 -18.02 -26.80
CA ASP A 766 -11.36 -17.49 -25.96
C ASP A 766 -12.47 -16.84 -26.82
N SER A 767 -12.04 -15.96 -27.73
CA SER A 767 -12.85 -15.47 -28.85
C SER A 767 -12.55 -16.30 -30.10
N PHE A 768 -13.46 -17.21 -30.45
CA PHE A 768 -13.35 -18.09 -31.61
C PHE A 768 -14.42 -17.77 -32.65
N SER A 769 -14.11 -18.06 -33.91
CA SER A 769 -15.03 -17.98 -35.05
C SER A 769 -15.81 -19.28 -35.24
N HIS A 770 -16.95 -19.21 -35.92
CA HIS A 770 -17.70 -20.42 -36.30
C HIS A 770 -16.85 -21.39 -37.13
N ALA A 771 -15.93 -20.89 -37.96
CA ALA A 771 -15.06 -21.73 -38.78
C ALA A 771 -14.13 -22.61 -37.94
N GLU A 772 -13.57 -22.09 -36.83
CA GLU A 772 -12.69 -22.85 -35.94
C GLU A 772 -13.45 -23.94 -35.18
N LEU A 773 -14.67 -23.64 -34.74
CA LEU A 773 -15.54 -24.64 -34.11
C LEU A 773 -15.96 -25.73 -35.11
N VAL A 774 -16.34 -25.35 -36.34
CA VAL A 774 -16.65 -26.29 -37.43
C VAL A 774 -15.45 -27.18 -37.73
N GLN A 775 -14.24 -26.60 -37.85
CA GLN A 775 -13.02 -27.35 -38.07
C GLN A 775 -12.78 -28.38 -36.96
N ALA A 776 -12.99 -28.02 -35.71
CA ALA A 776 -12.85 -28.94 -34.58
C ALA A 776 -13.83 -30.12 -34.70
N LEU A 777 -15.11 -29.84 -34.96
CA LEU A 777 -16.16 -30.86 -35.12
C LEU A 777 -15.88 -31.79 -36.31
N ASP A 778 -15.58 -31.23 -37.47
CA ASP A 778 -15.30 -31.98 -38.70
C ASP A 778 -14.02 -32.83 -38.54
N THR A 779 -12.96 -32.28 -37.95
CA THR A 779 -11.71 -33.03 -37.71
C THR A 779 -11.98 -34.18 -36.74
N LEU A 780 -12.65 -33.91 -35.62
CA LEU A 780 -12.97 -34.95 -34.65
C LEU A 780 -13.94 -35.97 -35.22
N ARG A 781 -14.76 -35.70 -36.25
CA ARG A 781 -15.55 -36.75 -36.92
C ARG A 781 -14.69 -37.66 -37.81
N HIS A 782 -13.76 -37.06 -38.57
CA HIS A 782 -13.00 -37.76 -39.61
C HIS A 782 -11.69 -38.41 -39.13
N ASP A 783 -11.19 -38.04 -37.95
CA ASP A 783 -9.94 -38.58 -37.38
C ASP A 783 -10.18 -39.34 -36.06
N PRO A 784 -10.45 -40.66 -36.11
CA PRO A 784 -10.60 -41.50 -34.93
C PRO A 784 -9.35 -41.60 -34.05
N ALA A 785 -8.16 -41.50 -34.65
CA ALA A 785 -6.90 -41.59 -33.90
C ALA A 785 -6.71 -40.35 -33.03
N ARG A 786 -6.98 -39.16 -33.59
CA ARG A 786 -6.96 -37.90 -32.84
C ARG A 786 -7.98 -37.90 -31.70
N ARG A 787 -9.21 -38.36 -31.95
CA ARG A 787 -10.23 -38.55 -30.90
C ARG A 787 -9.70 -39.44 -29.77
N ALA A 788 -9.23 -40.64 -30.09
CA ALA A 788 -8.74 -41.58 -29.09
C ALA A 788 -7.56 -41.02 -28.29
N ALA A 789 -6.64 -40.30 -28.95
CA ALA A 789 -5.49 -39.66 -28.29
C ALA A 789 -5.93 -38.61 -27.26
N LEU A 790 -6.84 -37.70 -27.63
CA LEU A 790 -7.39 -36.68 -26.72
C LEU A 790 -8.10 -37.33 -25.52
N GLY A 791 -8.96 -38.32 -25.76
CA GLY A 791 -9.68 -39.02 -24.69
C GLY A 791 -8.74 -39.77 -23.73
N ALA A 792 -7.66 -40.37 -24.24
CA ALA A 792 -6.66 -41.04 -23.42
C ALA A 792 -5.82 -40.07 -22.58
N ALA A 793 -5.37 -38.96 -23.17
CA ALA A 793 -4.62 -37.92 -22.47
C ALA A 793 -5.46 -37.24 -21.38
N ALA A 794 -6.72 -36.90 -21.68
CA ALA A 794 -7.70 -36.41 -20.73
C ALA A 794 -7.86 -37.33 -19.51
N PHE A 795 -8.05 -38.63 -19.75
CA PHE A 795 -8.21 -39.61 -18.69
C PHE A 795 -6.94 -39.78 -17.84
N ALA A 796 -5.76 -39.81 -18.47
CA ALA A 796 -4.49 -39.87 -17.76
C ALA A 796 -4.25 -38.65 -16.85
N LEU A 797 -4.64 -37.45 -17.32
CA LEU A 797 -4.58 -36.22 -16.53
C LEU A 797 -5.45 -36.31 -15.28
N MET A 798 -6.67 -36.86 -15.39
CA MET A 798 -7.56 -37.00 -14.23
C MET A 798 -6.96 -37.89 -13.12
N GLY A 799 -6.25 -38.96 -13.49
CA GLY A 799 -5.60 -39.86 -12.53
C GLY A 799 -4.41 -39.25 -11.77
N THR A 800 -3.80 -38.17 -12.29
CA THR A 800 -2.64 -37.52 -11.66
C THR A 800 -2.98 -36.25 -10.90
N ARG A 801 -4.01 -35.52 -11.35
CA ARG A 801 -4.36 -34.19 -10.84
C ARG A 801 -5.69 -34.15 -10.05
N ASN A 802 -6.70 -34.93 -10.47
CA ASN A 802 -8.08 -34.84 -9.97
C ASN A 802 -8.54 -36.09 -9.21
N SER A 803 -7.67 -37.08 -8.96
CA SER A 803 -8.06 -38.25 -8.16
C SER A 803 -8.45 -37.82 -6.74
N PRO A 804 -9.46 -38.45 -6.12
CA PRO A 804 -9.91 -38.07 -4.78
C PRO A 804 -8.76 -38.05 -3.75
N GLU A 805 -7.86 -39.04 -3.79
CA GLU A 805 -6.72 -39.15 -2.89
C GLU A 805 -5.76 -37.96 -3.03
N ARG A 806 -5.50 -37.53 -4.27
CA ARG A 806 -4.62 -36.39 -4.56
C ARG A 806 -5.26 -35.08 -4.12
N CYS A 807 -6.56 -34.91 -4.39
CA CYS A 807 -7.34 -33.77 -3.89
C CYS A 807 -7.32 -33.70 -2.36
N GLY A 808 -7.56 -34.82 -1.66
CA GLY A 808 -7.48 -34.90 -0.20
C GLY A 808 -6.11 -34.51 0.34
N TRP A 809 -5.03 -34.90 -0.34
CA TRP A 809 -3.67 -34.49 0.01
C TRP A 809 -3.41 -32.98 -0.17
N TYR A 810 -3.94 -32.36 -1.24
CA TYR A 810 -3.85 -30.90 -1.41
C TYR A 810 -4.61 -30.14 -0.31
N TYR A 811 -5.78 -30.66 0.12
CA TYR A 811 -6.52 -30.13 1.26
C TYR A 811 -5.72 -30.24 2.55
N LYS A 812 -5.12 -31.40 2.82
CA LYS A 812 -4.24 -31.61 3.98
C LYS A 812 -3.14 -30.55 4.03
N GLN A 813 -2.41 -30.37 2.93
CA GLN A 813 -1.35 -29.37 2.87
C GLN A 813 -1.87 -27.95 3.12
N ALA A 814 -3.02 -27.59 2.56
CA ALA A 814 -3.61 -26.28 2.77
C ALA A 814 -3.95 -26.03 4.25
N LEU A 815 -4.49 -27.05 4.93
CA LEU A 815 -4.85 -26.98 6.34
C LEU A 815 -3.63 -26.97 7.27
N GLU A 816 -2.56 -27.69 6.91
CA GLU A 816 -1.29 -27.64 7.64
C GLU A 816 -0.61 -26.28 7.51
N ARG A 817 -0.67 -25.65 6.32
CA ARG A 817 -0.18 -24.28 6.10
C ARG A 817 -0.97 -23.26 6.91
N GLU A 818 -2.30 -23.38 6.92
CA GLU A 818 -3.15 -22.52 7.76
C GLU A 818 -2.79 -22.65 9.24
N LEU A 819 -2.63 -23.88 9.73
CA LEU A 819 -2.27 -24.13 11.12
C LEU A 819 -0.91 -23.53 11.48
N ALA A 820 0.06 -23.60 10.57
CA ALA A 820 1.38 -22.99 10.76
C ALA A 820 1.33 -21.46 10.80
N ALA A 821 0.43 -20.83 10.03
CA ALA A 821 0.23 -19.37 10.01
C ALA A 821 -0.66 -18.86 11.14
N ARG A 822 -1.49 -19.73 11.75
CA ARG A 822 -2.48 -19.38 12.78
C ARG A 822 -1.93 -18.56 13.96
N PRO A 823 -0.71 -18.81 14.50
CA PRO A 823 -0.16 -18.00 15.58
C PRO A 823 -0.06 -16.51 15.24
N GLY A 824 0.21 -16.15 13.99
CA GLY A 824 0.30 -14.76 13.51
C GLY A 824 -1.04 -14.13 13.13
N SER A 825 -2.15 -14.87 13.18
CA SER A 825 -3.47 -14.41 12.74
C SER A 825 -4.07 -13.32 13.62
N ARG A 826 -4.99 -12.53 13.05
CA ARG A 826 -5.74 -11.51 13.80
C ARG A 826 -6.50 -12.10 15.00
N ARG A 827 -7.07 -13.30 14.87
CA ARG A 827 -7.75 -13.99 15.98
C ARG A 827 -6.79 -14.37 17.09
N ALA A 828 -5.62 -14.91 16.75
CA ALA A 828 -4.59 -15.23 17.73
C ALA A 828 -4.11 -13.98 18.46
N LEU A 829 -3.93 -12.86 17.76
CA LEU A 829 -3.65 -11.56 18.37
C LEU A 829 -4.75 -11.16 19.36
N LEU A 830 -6.02 -11.18 18.96
CA LEU A 830 -7.13 -10.79 19.84
C LEU A 830 -7.21 -11.68 21.08
N GLN A 831 -7.04 -12.99 20.93
CA GLN A 831 -6.98 -13.92 22.06
C GLN A 831 -5.77 -13.63 22.97
N ALA A 832 -4.59 -13.39 22.42
CA ALA A 832 -3.39 -13.05 23.18
C ALA A 832 -3.56 -11.73 23.95
N LEU A 833 -4.16 -10.70 23.33
CA LEU A 833 -4.47 -9.42 23.97
C LEU A 833 -5.40 -9.60 25.18
N LEU A 834 -6.43 -10.43 25.07
CA LEU A 834 -7.34 -10.74 26.18
C LEU A 834 -6.65 -11.46 27.35
N GLN A 835 -5.52 -12.12 27.10
CA GLN A 835 -4.75 -12.85 28.12
C GLN A 835 -3.60 -12.02 28.72
N VAL A 836 -3.41 -10.75 28.30
CA VAL A 836 -2.36 -9.89 28.86
C VAL A 836 -2.69 -9.52 30.32
N PRO A 837 -1.87 -9.91 31.30
CA PRO A 837 -2.13 -9.61 32.71
C PRO A 837 -2.14 -8.10 32.97
N GLY A 838 -3.19 -7.61 33.65
CA GLY A 838 -3.31 -6.21 34.06
C GLY A 838 -3.65 -5.23 32.93
N LEU A 839 -3.98 -5.71 31.73
CA LEU A 839 -4.45 -4.84 30.64
C LEU A 839 -5.91 -4.43 30.88
N GLU A 840 -6.13 -3.16 31.24
CA GLU A 840 -7.48 -2.64 31.44
C GLU A 840 -8.16 -2.34 30.10
N LEU A 841 -9.33 -2.95 29.85
CA LEU A 841 -10.09 -2.81 28.59
C LEU A 841 -11.20 -1.75 28.71
N GLY A 842 -10.84 -0.55 29.18
CA GLY A 842 -11.74 0.61 29.10
C GLY A 842 -11.96 1.07 27.66
N GLN A 843 -13.01 1.87 27.41
CA GLN A 843 -13.38 2.31 26.05
C GLN A 843 -12.22 2.96 25.27
N ALA A 844 -11.50 3.90 25.89
CA ALA A 844 -10.36 4.57 25.24
C ALA A 844 -9.23 3.59 24.87
N GLN A 845 -8.96 2.59 25.71
CA GLN A 845 -7.94 1.57 25.44
C GLN A 845 -8.39 0.64 24.31
N LEU A 846 -9.67 0.26 24.28
CA LEU A 846 -10.25 -0.53 23.20
C LEU A 846 -10.20 0.20 21.86
N GLU A 847 -10.52 1.50 21.84
CA GLU A 847 -10.41 2.34 20.64
C GLU A 847 -8.96 2.42 20.13
N GLN A 848 -7.98 2.55 21.04
CA GLN A 848 -6.58 2.55 20.67
C GLN A 848 -6.12 1.18 20.12
N LEU A 849 -6.47 0.07 20.78
CA LEU A 849 -6.14 -1.28 20.32
C LEU A 849 -6.80 -1.60 18.97
N ALA A 850 -8.07 -1.22 18.79
CA ALA A 850 -8.79 -1.37 17.54
C ALA A 850 -8.09 -0.62 16.40
N ARG A 851 -7.67 0.63 16.66
CA ARG A 851 -6.90 1.44 15.70
C ARG A 851 -5.55 0.81 15.35
N CYS A 852 -4.82 0.29 16.34
CA CYS A 852 -3.54 -0.39 16.09
C CYS A 852 -3.72 -1.66 15.25
N THR A 853 -4.80 -2.42 15.52
CA THR A 853 -5.11 -3.65 14.78
C THR A 853 -5.56 -3.37 13.35
N ALA A 854 -6.39 -2.34 13.14
CA ALA A 854 -6.89 -1.96 11.82
C ALA A 854 -5.79 -1.49 10.87
N ARG A 855 -4.71 -0.92 11.40
CA ARG A 855 -3.57 -0.40 10.62
C ARG A 855 -2.51 -1.45 10.29
N ALA A 856 -2.74 -2.71 10.62
CA ALA A 856 -1.92 -3.79 10.11
C ALA A 856 -2.02 -3.87 8.57
N PRO A 857 -0.96 -4.27 7.85
CA PRO A 857 -1.02 -4.49 6.41
C PRO A 857 -2.10 -5.51 6.03
N ASP A 858 -2.97 -5.15 5.08
CA ASP A 858 -3.94 -6.07 4.46
C ASP A 858 -3.64 -6.18 2.96
N PRO A 859 -3.25 -7.36 2.44
CA PRO A 859 -2.94 -7.54 1.02
C PRO A 859 -4.17 -7.41 0.10
N LEU A 860 -5.39 -7.42 0.65
CA LEU A 860 -6.64 -7.25 -0.08
C LEU A 860 -7.15 -5.80 -0.09
N GLN A 861 -6.50 -4.90 0.67
CA GLN A 861 -6.91 -3.50 0.74
C GLN A 861 -6.34 -2.70 -0.44
N GLN A 862 -7.23 -2.10 -1.23
CA GLN A 862 -6.87 -1.15 -2.27
C GLN A 862 -6.38 0.18 -1.67
N ARG A 863 -5.50 0.88 -2.40
CA ARG A 863 -5.07 2.23 -2.06
C ARG A 863 -6.21 3.22 -2.19
N GLN A 864 -6.23 4.24 -1.34
CA GLN A 864 -7.28 5.25 -1.33
C GLN A 864 -6.78 6.60 -1.86
N LEU A 865 -7.59 7.22 -2.72
CA LEU A 865 -7.46 8.63 -3.07
C LEU A 865 -8.46 9.42 -2.24
N LEU A 866 -7.96 10.11 -1.22
CA LEU A 866 -8.73 10.91 -0.26
C LEU A 866 -8.88 12.33 -0.82
N VAL A 867 -10.05 12.66 -1.34
CA VAL A 867 -10.35 13.98 -1.93
C VAL A 867 -10.98 14.88 -0.87
N ASP A 868 -10.30 15.97 -0.51
CA ASP A 868 -10.81 16.92 0.48
C ASP A 868 -11.99 17.72 -0.08
N VAL A 869 -13.12 17.64 0.62
CA VAL A 869 -14.38 18.33 0.31
C VAL A 869 -14.85 19.19 1.50
N THR A 870 -13.95 19.61 2.39
CA THR A 870 -14.29 20.24 3.66
C THR A 870 -15.20 21.47 3.52
N ASN A 871 -14.96 22.37 2.56
CA ASN A 871 -15.85 23.51 2.38
C ASN A 871 -17.16 23.07 1.72
N ILE A 872 -17.12 22.35 0.60
CA ILE A 872 -18.36 22.00 -0.14
C ILE A 872 -19.30 21.08 0.64
N ALA A 873 -18.78 20.27 1.57
CA ALA A 873 -19.58 19.43 2.45
C ALA A 873 -20.20 20.21 3.63
N ARG A 874 -19.59 21.33 4.07
CA ARG A 874 -20.08 22.17 5.18
C ARG A 874 -20.92 23.36 4.72
N HIS A 875 -20.44 24.07 3.70
CA HIS A 875 -20.94 25.34 3.20
C HIS A 875 -20.78 25.39 1.67
N ASP A 876 -21.81 25.00 0.91
CA ASP A 876 -21.82 25.12 -0.56
C ASP A 876 -22.27 26.53 -0.97
N LEU A 877 -21.30 27.44 -1.08
CA LEU A 877 -21.52 28.82 -1.52
C LEU A 877 -21.71 28.94 -3.03
N ARG A 878 -21.58 27.82 -3.77
CA ARG A 878 -21.64 27.68 -5.22
C ARG A 878 -20.65 28.60 -5.96
N THR A 879 -19.43 28.71 -5.43
CA THR A 879 -18.36 29.50 -6.09
C THR A 879 -17.78 28.77 -7.31
N GLY A 880 -16.97 29.48 -8.11
CA GLY A 880 -16.28 28.88 -9.25
C GLY A 880 -15.31 27.76 -8.86
N ILE A 881 -14.60 27.91 -7.74
CA ILE A 881 -13.70 26.87 -7.21
C ILE A 881 -14.53 25.65 -6.74
N GLU A 882 -15.61 25.87 -6.01
CA GLU A 882 -16.46 24.76 -5.53
C GLU A 882 -17.11 23.99 -6.69
N ARG A 883 -17.43 24.66 -7.81
CA ARG A 883 -17.86 24.01 -9.06
C ARG A 883 -16.76 23.09 -9.60
N VAL A 884 -15.51 23.57 -9.66
CA VAL A 884 -14.35 22.78 -10.09
C VAL A 884 -14.17 21.53 -9.22
N VAL A 885 -14.13 21.70 -7.89
CA VAL A 885 -13.94 20.58 -6.96
C VAL A 885 -15.03 19.53 -7.13
N ARG A 886 -16.30 19.96 -7.29
CA ARG A 886 -17.43 19.06 -7.50
C ARG A 886 -17.30 18.26 -8.80
N GLN A 887 -16.97 18.90 -9.92
CA GLN A 887 -16.86 18.21 -11.20
C GLN A 887 -15.67 17.25 -11.23
N GLN A 888 -14.53 17.67 -10.71
CA GLN A 888 -13.37 16.80 -10.58
C GLN A 888 -13.68 15.58 -9.69
N LEU A 889 -14.36 15.78 -8.55
CA LEU A 889 -14.78 14.69 -7.68
C LEU A 889 -15.74 13.72 -8.39
N ILE A 890 -16.72 14.23 -9.15
CA ILE A 890 -17.68 13.39 -9.89
C ILE A 890 -16.96 12.49 -10.91
N GLU A 891 -15.98 13.00 -11.65
CA GLU A 891 -15.21 12.18 -12.59
C GLU A 891 -14.26 11.21 -11.87
N LEU A 892 -13.64 11.62 -10.76
CA LEU A 892 -12.82 10.71 -9.93
C LEU A 892 -13.63 9.57 -9.32
N LEU A 893 -14.86 9.82 -8.87
CA LEU A 893 -15.74 8.78 -8.32
C LEU A 893 -16.24 7.79 -9.39
N GLN A 894 -16.09 8.12 -10.67
CA GLN A 894 -16.47 7.29 -11.82
C GLN A 894 -15.29 6.54 -12.43
N LEU A 895 -14.12 6.60 -11.80
CA LEU A 895 -12.95 5.89 -12.27
C LEU A 895 -13.20 4.38 -12.39
N PRO A 896 -12.60 3.73 -13.39
CA PRO A 896 -12.71 2.29 -13.53
C PRO A 896 -11.97 1.58 -12.39
N HIS A 897 -12.43 0.37 -12.08
CA HIS A 897 -11.93 -0.46 -10.97
C HIS A 897 -10.45 -0.81 -11.08
N ASP A 898 -9.89 -0.79 -12.30
CA ASP A 898 -8.48 -1.07 -12.60
C ASP A 898 -7.56 0.16 -12.45
N SER A 899 -8.09 1.32 -12.06
CA SER A 899 -7.30 2.53 -11.77
C SER A 899 -6.30 2.35 -10.63
N GLY A 900 -6.46 1.29 -9.81
CA GLY A 900 -5.63 1.00 -8.65
C GLY A 900 -5.93 1.85 -7.42
N TRP A 901 -6.97 2.69 -7.48
CA TRP A 901 -7.40 3.59 -6.42
C TRP A 901 -8.89 3.43 -6.11
N ARG A 902 -9.22 3.37 -4.83
CA ARG A 902 -10.59 3.62 -4.34
C ARG A 902 -10.71 5.09 -3.96
N VAL A 903 -11.52 5.85 -4.69
CA VAL A 903 -11.74 7.27 -4.40
C VAL A 903 -12.72 7.43 -3.25
N GLU A 904 -12.32 8.20 -2.24
CA GLU A 904 -13.12 8.51 -1.06
C GLU A 904 -13.06 10.02 -0.82
N ALA A 905 -14.22 10.68 -0.72
CA ALA A 905 -14.26 12.07 -0.31
C ALA A 905 -14.07 12.16 1.21
N VAL A 906 -13.37 13.19 1.68
CA VAL A 906 -13.08 13.38 3.11
C VAL A 906 -13.28 14.83 3.54
N TYR A 907 -13.59 15.04 4.81
CA TYR A 907 -13.66 16.39 5.39
C TYR A 907 -13.00 16.41 6.75
N LEU A 908 -12.42 17.56 7.10
CA LEU A 908 -11.94 17.82 8.46
C LEU A 908 -13.15 18.01 9.37
N SER A 909 -13.30 17.23 10.43
CA SER A 909 -14.18 17.50 11.57
C SER A 909 -13.39 18.25 12.65
N GLU A 910 -14.05 19.20 13.29
CA GLU A 910 -13.52 19.98 14.42
C GLU A 910 -14.31 19.68 15.71
N ASP A 911 -15.07 18.56 15.73
CA ASP A 911 -15.79 18.09 16.91
C ASP A 911 -14.79 17.47 17.90
N GLY A 912 -14.18 18.31 18.74
CA GLY A 912 -13.09 17.93 19.64
C GLY A 912 -11.71 18.19 19.05
N GLU A 913 -10.80 17.21 19.15
CA GLU A 913 -9.49 17.29 18.48
C GLU A 913 -9.68 17.19 16.96
N PRO A 914 -9.06 18.07 16.15
CA PRO A 914 -9.21 18.04 14.69
C PRO A 914 -8.87 16.67 14.10
N HIS A 915 -9.77 16.12 13.28
CA HIS A 915 -9.58 14.83 12.63
C HIS A 915 -10.40 14.73 11.34
N PHE A 916 -9.94 13.95 10.37
CA PHE A 916 -10.70 13.74 9.14
C PHE A 916 -11.70 12.58 9.27
N ARG A 917 -12.82 12.69 8.53
CA ARG A 917 -13.84 11.67 8.36
C ARG A 917 -14.14 11.46 6.88
N TYR A 918 -14.65 10.29 6.53
CA TYR A 918 -15.18 10.06 5.18
C TYR A 918 -16.43 10.93 4.97
N ALA A 919 -16.61 11.53 3.80
CA ALA A 919 -17.75 12.39 3.46
C ALA A 919 -18.84 11.60 2.73
N ARG A 920 -19.22 10.41 3.23
CA ARG A 920 -20.07 9.47 2.48
C ARG A 920 -21.49 9.98 2.31
N ARG A 921 -22.01 10.70 3.29
CA ARG A 921 -23.31 11.37 3.19
C ARG A 921 -23.33 12.42 2.08
N TYR A 922 -22.29 13.27 2.02
CA TYR A 922 -22.17 14.26 0.97
C TYR A 922 -22.13 13.62 -0.42
N VAL A 923 -21.31 12.58 -0.58
CA VAL A 923 -21.19 11.86 -1.86
C VAL A 923 -22.50 11.16 -2.24
N SER A 924 -23.23 10.57 -1.29
CA SER A 924 -24.49 9.89 -1.58
C SER A 924 -25.58 10.86 -2.04
N GLU A 925 -25.63 12.07 -1.47
CA GLU A 925 -26.49 13.17 -1.92
C GLU A 925 -26.07 13.66 -3.30
N LEU A 926 -24.75 13.87 -3.53
CA LEU A 926 -24.18 14.31 -4.80
C LEU A 926 -24.50 13.37 -5.97
N LEU A 927 -24.44 12.06 -5.73
CA LEU A 927 -24.70 11.02 -6.74
C LEU A 927 -26.16 10.57 -6.82
N GLY A 928 -27.06 11.11 -5.99
CA GLY A 928 -28.48 10.72 -5.96
C GLY A 928 -28.75 9.31 -5.42
N ILE A 929 -27.84 8.76 -4.61
CA ILE A 929 -27.90 7.40 -4.03
C ILE A 929 -28.11 7.39 -2.50
N SER A 930 -28.51 8.52 -1.92
CA SER A 930 -28.74 8.67 -0.47
C SER A 930 -29.79 7.71 0.12
N HIS A 931 -30.67 7.15 -0.70
CA HIS A 931 -31.68 6.19 -0.27
C HIS A 931 -31.07 4.79 0.06
N VAL A 932 -29.92 4.43 -0.51
CA VAL A 932 -29.21 3.15 -0.24
C VAL A 932 -27.98 3.29 0.66
N LEU A 933 -27.44 4.50 0.83
CA LEU A 933 -26.29 4.78 1.70
C LEU A 933 -26.71 5.69 2.84
N GLN A 934 -27.07 5.09 3.98
CA GLN A 934 -27.51 5.77 5.21
C GLN A 934 -26.51 5.51 6.35
N GLY A 935 -26.48 6.41 7.33
CA GLY A 935 -25.64 6.30 8.53
C GLY A 935 -24.75 7.52 8.78
N GLU A 936 -23.99 7.47 9.86
CA GLU A 936 -22.98 8.47 10.18
C GLU A 936 -21.68 8.22 9.41
N ASP A 937 -21.02 9.32 9.04
CA ASP A 937 -19.74 9.30 8.36
C ASP A 937 -18.63 8.74 9.27
N PRO A 938 -17.95 7.63 8.91
CA PRO A 938 -16.94 7.01 9.76
C PRO A 938 -15.61 7.77 9.81
N LEU A 939 -14.77 7.45 10.81
CA LEU A 939 -13.37 7.88 10.86
C LEU A 939 -12.58 7.27 9.69
N LEU A 940 -11.54 7.98 9.24
CA LEU A 940 -10.66 7.47 8.19
C LEU A 940 -9.89 6.21 8.63
N ASP A 941 -9.78 5.28 7.69
CA ASP A 941 -8.95 4.09 7.81
C ASP A 941 -7.84 4.18 6.76
N LEU A 942 -6.62 4.40 7.22
CA LEU A 942 -5.49 4.84 6.39
C LEU A 942 -4.42 3.76 6.32
N GLN A 943 -3.84 3.59 5.13
CA GLN A 943 -2.73 2.69 4.87
C GLN A 943 -1.58 3.42 4.17
N ALA A 944 -0.39 2.82 4.28
CA ALA A 944 0.77 3.29 3.52
C ALA A 944 0.50 3.20 2.02
N GLY A 945 0.78 4.28 1.28
CA GLY A 945 0.49 4.38 -0.15
C GLY A 945 -0.82 5.07 -0.51
N ASP A 946 -1.67 5.41 0.47
CA ASP A 946 -2.82 6.28 0.23
C ASP A 946 -2.38 7.71 -0.15
N ALA A 947 -3.22 8.45 -0.87
CA ALA A 947 -2.95 9.82 -1.30
C ALA A 947 -4.06 10.76 -0.82
N TYR A 948 -3.66 11.85 -0.16
CA TYR A 948 -4.53 12.97 0.13
C TYR A 948 -4.38 14.04 -0.96
N TYR A 949 -5.52 14.51 -1.46
CA TYR A 949 -5.59 15.53 -2.49
C TYR A 949 -6.63 16.59 -2.11
N CYS A 950 -6.19 17.84 -2.01
CA CYS A 950 -7.04 18.97 -1.68
C CYS A 950 -7.11 19.92 -2.88
N ALA A 951 -8.23 19.85 -3.62
CA ALA A 951 -8.58 20.84 -4.64
C ALA A 951 -9.35 22.04 -4.05
N ASP A 952 -9.85 21.89 -2.83
CA ASP A 952 -10.67 22.89 -2.16
C ASP A 952 -9.81 24.03 -1.59
N LEU A 953 -10.25 25.28 -1.76
CA LEU A 953 -9.58 26.43 -1.15
C LEU A 953 -10.04 26.56 0.31
N ALA A 954 -9.44 25.74 1.19
CA ALA A 954 -9.78 25.69 2.62
C ALA A 954 -8.65 26.19 3.57
N PRO A 955 -8.12 27.44 3.44
CA PRO A 955 -6.97 27.92 4.22
C PRO A 955 -7.00 27.64 5.72
N ARG A 956 -8.15 27.88 6.36
CA ARG A 956 -8.33 27.64 7.79
C ARG A 956 -8.23 26.17 8.14
N ALA A 957 -8.92 25.31 7.39
CA ALA A 957 -8.93 23.87 7.63
C ALA A 957 -7.53 23.27 7.42
N THR A 958 -6.86 23.66 6.33
CA THR A 958 -5.47 23.25 6.06
C THR A 958 -4.53 23.65 7.18
N ALA A 959 -4.58 24.91 7.63
CA ALA A 959 -3.73 25.40 8.72
C ALA A 959 -4.05 24.71 10.06
N THR A 960 -5.32 24.41 10.35
CA THR A 960 -5.72 23.64 11.53
C THR A 960 -5.16 22.23 11.48
N ALA A 961 -5.28 21.53 10.34
CA ALA A 961 -4.77 20.17 10.18
C ALA A 961 -3.23 20.11 10.28
N ALA A 962 -2.53 21.07 9.69
CA ALA A 962 -1.07 21.18 9.78
C ALA A 962 -0.61 21.43 11.23
N ARG A 963 -1.23 22.39 11.94
CA ARG A 963 -0.91 22.65 13.36
C ARG A 963 -1.20 21.47 14.27
N ALA A 964 -2.23 20.68 13.96
CA ALA A 964 -2.53 19.44 14.67
C ALA A 964 -1.57 18.28 14.32
N GLY A 965 -0.62 18.48 13.41
CA GLY A 965 0.34 17.46 13.00
C GLY A 965 -0.24 16.35 12.14
N ILE A 966 -1.44 16.52 11.57
CA ILE A 966 -2.12 15.48 10.78
C ILE A 966 -1.29 15.12 9.54
N PHE A 967 -0.90 16.13 8.74
CA PHE A 967 -0.16 15.89 7.49
C PHE A 967 1.23 15.28 7.75
N ALA A 968 1.95 15.78 8.76
CA ALA A 968 3.22 15.17 9.20
C ALA A 968 3.04 13.71 9.65
N GLY A 969 1.98 13.44 10.43
CA GLY A 969 1.66 12.09 10.88
C GLY A 969 1.28 11.14 9.75
N TRP A 970 0.61 11.63 8.70
CA TRP A 970 0.25 10.87 7.51
C TRP A 970 1.45 10.60 6.61
N ARG A 971 2.31 11.59 6.34
CA ARG A 971 3.55 11.40 5.58
C ARG A 971 4.50 10.41 6.25
N ALA A 972 4.67 10.52 7.57
CA ALA A 972 5.46 9.55 8.33
C ALA A 972 4.99 8.11 8.07
N ARG A 973 3.67 7.91 7.93
CA ARG A 973 3.02 6.62 7.62
C ARG A 973 3.05 6.24 6.14
N GLY A 974 3.60 7.08 5.26
CA GLY A 974 3.78 6.80 3.84
C GLY A 974 2.60 7.24 2.97
N LEU A 975 1.79 8.19 3.42
CA LEU A 975 0.80 8.86 2.58
C LEU A 975 1.45 10.01 1.81
N SER A 976 0.95 10.26 0.59
CA SER A 976 1.32 11.48 -0.15
C SER A 976 0.31 12.60 0.10
N ILE A 977 0.80 13.82 0.32
CA ILE A 977 0.00 15.01 0.60
C ILE A 977 0.09 15.97 -0.59
N ASN A 978 -1.01 16.22 -1.26
CA ASN A 978 -1.03 16.94 -2.54
C ASN A 978 -2.08 18.06 -2.51
N PHE A 979 -1.74 19.25 -3.01
CA PHE A 979 -2.64 20.42 -3.01
C PHE A 979 -2.72 21.04 -4.40
N LEU A 980 -3.93 21.44 -4.80
CA LEU A 980 -4.17 22.24 -6.01
C LEU A 980 -4.11 23.73 -5.65
N ILE A 981 -3.43 24.53 -6.47
CA ILE A 981 -3.29 25.98 -6.32
C ILE A 981 -3.94 26.64 -7.54
N HIS A 982 -4.99 27.42 -7.27
CA HIS A 982 -5.76 28.08 -8.31
C HIS A 982 -5.10 29.37 -8.81
N ASP A 983 -4.62 30.22 -7.92
CA ASP A 983 -3.87 31.43 -8.28
C ASP A 983 -3.10 32.00 -7.08
N LEU A 984 -2.20 32.95 -7.36
CA LEU A 984 -1.45 33.73 -6.38
C LEU A 984 -1.91 35.20 -6.33
N LEU A 985 -3.04 35.53 -6.94
CA LEU A 985 -3.48 36.91 -7.08
C LEU A 985 -3.72 37.63 -5.74
N PRO A 986 -4.22 36.98 -4.66
CA PRO A 986 -4.34 37.66 -3.36
C PRO A 986 -3.01 38.21 -2.84
N VAL A 987 -1.88 37.56 -3.12
CA VAL A 987 -0.55 38.02 -2.66
C VAL A 987 0.16 38.89 -3.68
N LEU A 988 -0.05 38.65 -4.98
CA LEU A 988 0.60 39.43 -6.04
C LEU A 988 -0.12 40.74 -6.35
N ARG A 989 -1.45 40.79 -6.19
CA ARG A 989 -2.33 41.92 -6.50
C ARG A 989 -3.33 42.21 -5.36
N PRO A 990 -2.85 42.47 -4.13
CA PRO A 990 -3.68 42.64 -2.94
C PRO A 990 -4.70 43.78 -3.04
N GLU A 991 -4.47 44.75 -3.94
CA GLU A 991 -5.39 45.84 -4.21
C GLU A 991 -6.76 45.38 -4.78
N PHE A 992 -6.82 44.18 -5.37
CA PHE A 992 -8.06 43.64 -5.92
C PHE A 992 -8.88 42.83 -4.94
N PHE A 993 -8.31 42.42 -3.81
CA PHE A 993 -8.96 41.50 -2.87
C PHE A 993 -9.38 42.22 -1.59
N PRO A 994 -10.32 41.66 -0.80
CA PRO A 994 -10.69 42.21 0.50
C PRO A 994 -9.46 42.38 1.40
N PRO A 995 -9.47 43.36 2.34
CA PRO A 995 -8.38 43.55 3.28
C PRO A 995 -7.98 42.24 3.98
N ARG A 996 -6.66 42.00 4.15
CA ARG A 996 -6.06 40.82 4.79
C ARG A 996 -6.18 39.50 4.00
N ALA A 997 -6.73 39.52 2.79
CA ALA A 997 -6.73 38.34 1.92
C ALA A 997 -5.30 37.90 1.56
N ASP A 998 -4.40 38.86 1.38
CA ASP A 998 -2.96 38.68 1.17
C ASP A 998 -2.27 37.98 2.34
N GLU A 999 -2.49 38.45 3.58
CA GLU A 999 -1.94 37.84 4.79
C GLU A 999 -2.37 36.37 4.93
N ASN A 1000 -3.66 36.11 4.73
CA ASN A 1000 -4.25 34.78 4.87
C ASN A 1000 -3.79 33.83 3.77
N HIS A 1001 -3.71 34.30 2.52
CA HIS A 1001 -3.25 33.51 1.39
C HIS A 1001 -1.76 33.21 1.48
N ALA A 1002 -0.94 34.19 1.88
CA ALA A 1002 0.48 33.98 2.14
C ALA A 1002 0.71 32.95 3.25
N ALA A 1003 -0.06 33.01 4.35
CA ALA A 1003 0.01 32.01 5.41
C ALA A 1003 -0.38 30.61 4.92
N TRP A 1004 -1.39 30.52 4.06
CA TRP A 1004 -1.79 29.26 3.42
C TRP A 1004 -0.70 28.70 2.51
N LEU A 1005 -0.14 29.51 1.60
CA LEU A 1005 0.94 29.08 0.71
C LEU A 1005 2.18 28.62 1.47
N ARG A 1006 2.58 29.32 2.56
CA ARG A 1006 3.68 28.85 3.43
C ARG A 1006 3.36 27.52 4.10
N CYS A 1007 2.11 27.32 4.51
CA CYS A 1007 1.65 26.03 5.04
C CYS A 1007 1.74 24.93 3.98
N LEU A 1008 1.32 25.19 2.74
CA LEU A 1008 1.42 24.22 1.65
C LEU A 1008 2.88 23.87 1.35
N ALA A 1009 3.77 24.87 1.26
CA ALA A 1009 5.19 24.66 1.01
C ALA A 1009 5.85 23.76 2.08
N ALA A 1010 5.42 23.88 3.35
CA ALA A 1010 5.92 23.06 4.45
C ALA A 1010 5.35 21.64 4.51
N GLU A 1011 4.15 21.41 3.96
CA GLU A 1011 3.40 20.16 4.14
C GLU A 1011 3.20 19.31 2.87
N ALA A 1012 3.21 19.93 1.69
CA ALA A 1012 2.90 19.21 0.45
C ALA A 1012 4.09 18.39 -0.05
N ASP A 1013 3.83 17.17 -0.51
CA ASP A 1013 4.75 16.43 -1.38
C ASP A 1013 4.64 16.94 -2.83
N ARG A 1014 3.42 17.36 -3.24
CA ARG A 1014 3.17 17.98 -4.55
C ARG A 1014 2.31 19.24 -4.45
N LEU A 1015 2.81 20.30 -5.07
CA LEU A 1015 2.10 21.54 -5.35
C LEU A 1015 1.64 21.48 -6.81
N ILE A 1016 0.34 21.33 -7.03
CA ILE A 1016 -0.25 21.19 -8.35
C ILE A 1016 -0.87 22.54 -8.74
N CYS A 1017 -0.35 23.17 -9.78
CA CYS A 1017 -0.83 24.46 -10.26
C CYS A 1017 -1.76 24.27 -11.46
N ILE A 1018 -2.79 25.11 -11.59
CA ILE A 1018 -3.77 24.96 -12.66
C ILE A 1018 -3.28 25.47 -14.03
N SER A 1019 -2.10 26.08 -14.06
CA SER A 1019 -1.42 26.59 -15.26
C SER A 1019 0.08 26.71 -15.00
N GLN A 1020 0.88 26.76 -16.08
CA GLN A 1020 2.30 27.06 -16.02
C GLN A 1020 2.52 28.50 -15.52
N ALA A 1021 1.68 29.45 -15.90
CA ALA A 1021 1.72 30.81 -15.37
C ALA A 1021 1.63 30.85 -13.83
N VAL A 1022 0.69 30.10 -13.24
CA VAL A 1022 0.56 30.00 -11.77
C VAL A 1022 1.75 29.28 -11.15
N ALA A 1023 2.30 28.26 -11.83
CA ALA A 1023 3.51 27.57 -11.36
C ALA A 1023 4.73 28.50 -11.32
N ASP A 1024 4.92 29.31 -12.36
CA ASP A 1024 6.00 30.29 -12.46
C ASP A 1024 5.85 31.40 -11.39
N GLU A 1025 4.63 31.90 -11.20
CA GLU A 1025 4.29 32.86 -10.14
C GLU A 1025 4.59 32.29 -8.75
N LEU A 1026 4.21 31.04 -8.50
CA LEU A 1026 4.47 30.36 -7.23
C LEU A 1026 5.97 30.17 -6.98
N ALA A 1027 6.70 29.67 -7.98
CA ALA A 1027 8.15 29.51 -7.87
C ALA A 1027 8.85 30.85 -7.60
N GLY A 1028 8.42 31.91 -8.30
CA GLY A 1028 8.91 33.27 -8.09
C GLY A 1028 8.61 33.80 -6.69
N TRP A 1029 7.38 33.63 -6.20
CA TRP A 1029 6.97 34.08 -4.87
C TRP A 1029 7.68 33.33 -3.75
N LEU A 1030 7.79 32.00 -3.84
CA LEU A 1030 8.53 31.19 -2.86
C LEU A 1030 10.00 31.60 -2.77
N ALA A 1031 10.63 31.90 -3.91
CA ALA A 1031 12.01 32.37 -3.97
C ALA A 1031 12.16 33.78 -3.38
N SER A 1032 11.26 34.72 -3.71
CA SER A 1032 11.33 36.10 -3.21
C SER A 1032 11.11 36.19 -1.70
N GLU A 1033 10.17 35.39 -1.18
CA GLU A 1033 9.82 35.33 0.24
C GLU A 1033 10.74 34.41 1.06
N GLN A 1034 11.69 33.71 0.40
CA GLN A 1034 12.60 32.73 1.01
C GLN A 1034 11.85 31.66 1.82
N VAL A 1035 10.71 31.20 1.29
CA VAL A 1035 9.89 30.19 1.97
C VAL A 1035 10.60 28.83 1.86
N PRO A 1036 10.85 28.13 2.99
CA PRO A 1036 11.46 26.82 2.94
C PRO A 1036 10.50 25.78 2.36
N CYS A 1037 10.91 25.13 1.29
CA CYS A 1037 10.22 23.98 0.70
C CYS A 1037 10.76 22.66 1.25
N ARG A 1038 9.92 21.63 1.25
CA ARG A 1038 10.36 20.27 1.61
C ARG A 1038 11.34 19.72 0.57
N PRO A 1039 12.37 18.95 0.98
CA PRO A 1039 13.23 18.23 0.05
C PRO A 1039 12.41 17.25 -0.82
N GLY A 1040 12.63 17.28 -2.14
CA GLY A 1040 11.92 16.41 -3.08
C GLY A 1040 10.47 16.82 -3.38
N GLN A 1041 9.98 17.96 -2.86
CA GLN A 1041 8.69 18.52 -3.21
C GLN A 1041 8.61 18.79 -4.72
N GLN A 1042 7.50 18.40 -5.33
CA GLN A 1042 7.28 18.56 -6.77
C GLN A 1042 6.33 19.71 -7.05
N LEU A 1043 6.69 20.55 -8.03
CA LEU A 1043 5.80 21.52 -8.65
C LEU A 1043 5.31 20.94 -9.97
N GLN A 1044 3.99 20.76 -10.10
CA GLN A 1044 3.34 20.13 -11.25
C GLN A 1044 2.27 21.04 -11.82
N VAL A 1045 1.92 20.85 -13.09
CA VAL A 1045 0.83 21.58 -13.76
C VAL A 1045 -0.28 20.62 -14.14
N LEU A 1046 -1.52 20.97 -13.80
CA LEU A 1046 -2.73 20.26 -14.21
C LEU A 1046 -3.80 21.27 -14.61
N HIS A 1047 -3.99 21.45 -15.92
CA HIS A 1047 -5.02 22.34 -16.47
C HIS A 1047 -6.43 21.92 -16.03
N HIS A 1048 -7.31 22.89 -15.79
CA HIS A 1048 -8.72 22.58 -15.48
C HIS A 1048 -9.41 21.88 -16.65
N GLY A 1049 -10.34 21.00 -16.29
CA GLY A 1049 -11.30 20.47 -17.24
C GLY A 1049 -12.43 21.47 -17.54
N ALA A 1050 -13.19 21.20 -18.60
CA ALA A 1050 -14.47 21.87 -18.86
C ALA A 1050 -15.55 20.85 -19.25
N ASP A 1051 -16.78 21.05 -18.76
CA ASP A 1051 -17.96 20.28 -19.21
C ASP A 1051 -18.67 21.08 -20.28
N LEU A 1052 -18.45 20.69 -21.53
CA LEU A 1052 -19.18 21.26 -22.65
C LEU A 1052 -20.46 20.46 -22.84
N GLY A 1053 -21.58 20.97 -22.34
CA GLY A 1053 -22.88 20.35 -22.59
C GLY A 1053 -23.17 20.24 -24.09
N THR A 1054 -23.99 19.25 -24.47
CA THR A 1054 -24.48 19.14 -25.86
C THR A 1054 -25.20 20.44 -26.24
N PRO A 1055 -24.85 21.09 -27.38
CA PRO A 1055 -25.54 22.29 -27.83
C PRO A 1055 -27.06 22.03 -27.87
N PRO A 1056 -27.90 22.91 -27.31
CA PRO A 1056 -29.34 22.67 -27.28
C PRO A 1056 -29.89 22.49 -28.70
N ALA A 1057 -30.71 21.46 -28.90
CA ALA A 1057 -31.23 21.09 -30.23
C ALA A 1057 -32.13 22.17 -30.88
N ALA A 1058 -32.61 23.15 -30.10
CA ALA A 1058 -33.38 24.28 -30.57
C ALA A 1058 -32.94 25.57 -29.85
N GLN A 1059 -32.71 26.63 -30.62
CA GLN A 1059 -32.44 27.98 -30.10
C GLN A 1059 -33.72 28.51 -29.45
N GLN A 1060 -33.67 28.86 -28.16
CA GLN A 1060 -34.83 29.43 -27.47
C GLN A 1060 -34.99 30.89 -27.92
N ASP A 1061 -36.00 31.19 -28.73
CA ASP A 1061 -36.26 32.58 -29.14
C ASP A 1061 -36.77 33.41 -27.94
N SER A 1062 -35.87 34.16 -27.32
CA SER A 1062 -36.18 35.09 -26.22
C SER A 1062 -35.82 36.52 -26.61
N GLU A 1063 -36.54 37.47 -26.03
CA GLU A 1063 -36.28 38.90 -26.24
C GLU A 1063 -34.81 39.27 -25.95
N LEU A 1064 -34.22 38.67 -24.91
CA LEU A 1064 -32.81 38.86 -24.56
C LEU A 1064 -31.88 38.42 -25.68
N LEU A 1065 -32.07 37.22 -26.25
CA LEU A 1065 -31.20 36.73 -27.32
C LEU A 1065 -31.34 37.56 -28.60
N ARG A 1066 -32.57 38.01 -28.93
CA ARG A 1066 -32.78 38.92 -30.07
C ARG A 1066 -32.05 40.25 -29.87
N GLN A 1067 -32.06 40.80 -28.66
CA GLN A 1067 -31.31 42.02 -28.34
C GLN A 1067 -29.79 41.81 -28.44
N ILE A 1068 -29.29 40.66 -27.97
CA ILE A 1068 -27.86 40.30 -28.08
C ILE A 1068 -27.44 40.16 -29.56
N ALA A 1069 -28.27 39.53 -30.39
CA ALA A 1069 -27.98 39.28 -31.81
C ALA A 1069 -28.25 40.48 -32.74
N ALA A 1070 -28.93 41.54 -32.26
CA ALA A 1070 -29.32 42.69 -33.07
C ALA A 1070 -28.13 43.49 -33.64
N ARG A 1071 -26.96 43.41 -33.00
CA ARG A 1071 -25.70 44.04 -33.41
C ARG A 1071 -24.53 43.26 -32.79
N PRO A 1072 -23.28 43.43 -33.25
CA PRO A 1072 -22.13 42.73 -32.68
C PRO A 1072 -22.05 42.92 -31.16
N SER A 1073 -22.10 41.81 -30.42
CA SER A 1073 -22.18 41.78 -28.96
C SER A 1073 -20.91 41.20 -28.33
N PHE A 1074 -20.38 41.92 -27.34
CA PHE A 1074 -19.22 41.52 -26.57
C PHE A 1074 -19.66 41.02 -25.20
N LEU A 1075 -19.42 39.75 -24.95
CA LEU A 1075 -19.85 39.04 -23.76
C LEU A 1075 -18.74 38.98 -22.72
N MET A 1076 -19.03 39.40 -21.49
CA MET A 1076 -18.20 39.17 -20.31
C MET A 1076 -18.90 38.15 -19.41
N VAL A 1077 -18.21 37.06 -19.05
CA VAL A 1077 -18.74 36.00 -18.18
C VAL A 1077 -17.87 35.82 -16.95
N GLY A 1078 -18.48 35.80 -15.77
CA GLY A 1078 -17.84 35.48 -14.50
C GLY A 1078 -18.28 36.39 -13.35
N THR A 1079 -17.86 36.06 -12.13
CA THR A 1079 -18.13 36.89 -10.94
C THR A 1079 -17.63 38.32 -11.14
N ILE A 1080 -18.47 39.30 -10.80
CA ILE A 1080 -18.11 40.72 -10.86
C ILE A 1080 -17.12 41.02 -9.74
N GLU A 1081 -15.86 41.20 -10.11
CA GLU A 1081 -14.72 41.44 -9.22
C GLU A 1081 -13.83 42.59 -9.76
N PRO A 1082 -13.03 43.24 -8.89
CA PRO A 1082 -12.19 44.39 -9.27
C PRO A 1082 -11.24 44.11 -10.43
N ARG A 1083 -10.57 42.96 -10.42
CA ARG A 1083 -9.57 42.55 -11.42
C ARG A 1083 -10.13 42.24 -12.81
N LYS A 1084 -11.45 42.11 -12.96
CA LYS A 1084 -12.07 41.61 -14.20
C LYS A 1084 -12.30 42.69 -15.26
N GLY A 1085 -11.79 43.91 -15.04
CA GLY A 1085 -11.79 44.98 -16.04
C GLY A 1085 -13.17 45.57 -16.38
N HIS A 1086 -14.20 45.38 -15.54
CA HIS A 1086 -15.56 45.88 -15.78
C HIS A 1086 -15.62 47.40 -15.97
N LEU A 1087 -14.88 48.17 -15.17
CA LEU A 1087 -14.84 49.64 -15.30
C LEU A 1087 -14.21 50.06 -16.63
N GLN A 1088 -13.12 49.42 -17.04
CA GLN A 1088 -12.47 49.71 -18.32
C GLN A 1088 -13.37 49.35 -19.50
N ALA A 1089 -14.09 48.22 -19.43
CA ALA A 1089 -15.08 47.85 -20.43
C ALA A 1089 -16.20 48.89 -20.52
N LEU A 1090 -16.71 49.39 -19.39
CA LEU A 1090 -17.71 50.46 -19.40
C LEU A 1090 -17.16 51.75 -20.04
N ASP A 1091 -15.97 52.20 -19.65
CA ASP A 1091 -15.34 53.39 -20.22
C ASP A 1091 -15.12 53.26 -21.73
N ALA A 1092 -14.69 52.07 -22.19
CA ALA A 1092 -14.48 51.78 -23.60
C ALA A 1092 -15.79 51.84 -24.40
N PHE A 1093 -16.85 51.20 -23.90
CA PHE A 1093 -18.13 51.15 -24.60
C PHE A 1093 -18.87 52.48 -24.55
N GLU A 1094 -18.75 53.26 -23.48
CA GLU A 1094 -19.24 54.65 -23.42
C GLU A 1094 -18.60 55.51 -24.52
N GLN A 1095 -17.28 55.40 -24.70
CA GLN A 1095 -16.58 56.09 -25.79
C GLN A 1095 -17.06 55.61 -27.17
N LEU A 1096 -17.14 54.29 -27.38
CA LEU A 1096 -17.61 53.71 -28.65
C LEU A 1096 -19.03 54.17 -28.99
N TRP A 1097 -19.93 54.19 -28.02
CA TRP A 1097 -21.31 54.63 -28.19
C TRP A 1097 -21.42 56.12 -28.45
N ALA A 1098 -20.58 56.95 -27.82
CA ALA A 1098 -20.49 58.39 -28.10
C ALA A 1098 -19.96 58.68 -29.51
N GLU A 1099 -19.07 57.82 -30.03
CA GLU A 1099 -18.53 57.86 -31.39
C GLU A 1099 -19.46 57.23 -32.44
N GLY A 1100 -20.64 56.74 -32.04
CA GLY A 1100 -21.64 56.17 -32.94
C GLY A 1100 -21.38 54.73 -33.39
N VAL A 1101 -20.54 53.97 -32.67
CA VAL A 1101 -20.28 52.55 -32.95
C VAL A 1101 -21.45 51.69 -32.45
N GLU A 1102 -22.02 50.88 -33.34
CA GLU A 1102 -23.12 49.97 -33.04
C GLU A 1102 -22.59 48.62 -32.52
N ALA A 1103 -22.37 48.53 -31.20
CA ALA A 1103 -21.98 47.30 -30.51
C ALA A 1103 -22.70 47.17 -29.16
N ASN A 1104 -22.97 45.94 -28.73
CA ASN A 1104 -23.53 45.64 -27.41
C ASN A 1104 -22.42 45.22 -26.44
N LEU A 1105 -22.57 45.58 -25.16
CA LEU A 1105 -21.81 45.01 -24.04
C LEU A 1105 -22.77 44.15 -23.21
N VAL A 1106 -22.46 42.86 -23.07
CA VAL A 1106 -23.26 41.88 -22.32
C VAL A 1106 -22.46 41.40 -21.12
N ILE A 1107 -22.96 41.56 -19.91
CA ILE A 1107 -22.26 41.14 -18.68
C ILE A 1107 -23.12 40.11 -17.95
N VAL A 1108 -22.61 38.88 -17.84
CA VAL A 1108 -23.26 37.77 -17.14
C VAL A 1108 -22.41 37.35 -15.94
N GLY A 1109 -22.95 37.55 -14.75
CA GLY A 1109 -22.22 37.29 -13.51
C GLY A 1109 -22.90 37.78 -12.25
N ASN A 1110 -22.66 37.07 -11.16
CA ASN A 1110 -23.08 37.50 -9.82
C ASN A 1110 -22.06 38.46 -9.20
N GLU A 1111 -22.54 39.26 -8.26
CA GLU A 1111 -21.73 40.23 -7.52
C GLU A 1111 -20.81 39.54 -6.50
N GLY A 1112 -19.49 39.81 -6.56
CA GLY A 1112 -18.51 39.22 -5.65
C GLY A 1112 -18.60 39.75 -4.21
N TRP A 1113 -18.26 38.91 -3.23
CA TRP A 1113 -18.14 39.23 -1.80
C TRP A 1113 -19.36 39.96 -1.19
N LYS A 1114 -20.57 39.64 -1.64
CA LYS A 1114 -21.82 40.27 -1.19
C LYS A 1114 -22.02 40.34 0.34
N PRO A 1115 -21.56 39.36 1.15
CA PRO A 1115 -21.68 39.44 2.61
C PRO A 1115 -20.75 40.45 3.30
N LEU A 1116 -19.71 40.96 2.63
CA LEU A 1116 -18.76 41.92 3.22
C LEU A 1116 -19.32 43.35 3.24
N GLN A 1117 -18.72 44.23 4.04
CA GLN A 1117 -19.10 45.64 4.07
C GLN A 1117 -18.66 46.35 2.77
N GLU A 1118 -19.37 47.39 2.32
CA GLU A 1118 -19.08 48.05 1.04
C GLU A 1118 -17.62 48.50 0.88
N HIS A 1119 -17.02 49.08 1.92
CA HIS A 1119 -15.64 49.56 1.89
C HIS A 1119 -14.59 48.43 1.77
N GLU A 1120 -14.94 47.19 2.11
CA GLU A 1120 -14.08 46.01 2.01
C GLU A 1120 -14.13 45.37 0.61
N ARG A 1121 -15.14 45.74 -0.20
CA ARG A 1121 -15.43 45.14 -1.52
C ARG A 1121 -14.76 45.86 -2.68
N ARG A 1122 -13.79 46.74 -2.38
CA ARG A 1122 -12.96 47.48 -3.34
C ARG A 1122 -13.83 48.22 -4.37
N THR A 1123 -13.63 47.98 -5.67
CA THR A 1123 -14.36 48.66 -6.74
C THR A 1123 -15.71 48.03 -7.09
N ILE A 1124 -16.12 46.92 -6.45
CA ILE A 1124 -17.41 46.28 -6.74
C ILE A 1124 -18.60 47.23 -6.54
N PRO A 1125 -18.72 47.99 -5.43
CA PRO A 1125 -19.82 48.95 -5.28
C PRO A 1125 -19.86 50.00 -6.39
N GLN A 1126 -18.70 50.48 -6.83
CA GLN A 1126 -18.58 51.43 -7.94
C GLN A 1126 -19.02 50.81 -9.28
N ILE A 1127 -18.59 49.57 -9.57
CA ILE A 1127 -19.00 48.82 -10.76
C ILE A 1127 -20.52 48.66 -10.77
N MET A 1128 -21.08 48.25 -9.64
CA MET A 1128 -22.51 47.98 -9.50
C MET A 1128 -23.36 49.23 -9.66
N ALA A 1129 -22.96 50.35 -9.04
CA ALA A 1129 -23.63 51.63 -9.21
C ALA A 1129 -23.62 52.08 -10.68
N ARG A 1130 -22.45 52.00 -11.35
CA ARG A 1130 -22.36 52.33 -12.78
C ARG A 1130 -23.22 51.42 -13.66
N LEU A 1131 -23.30 50.13 -13.37
CA LEU A 1131 -24.11 49.19 -14.14
C LEU A 1131 -25.62 49.40 -13.95
N GLN A 1132 -26.06 49.75 -12.74
CA GLN A 1132 -27.48 49.92 -12.41
C GLN A 1132 -28.06 51.22 -12.97
N ASP A 1133 -27.30 52.31 -12.91
CA ASP A 1133 -27.75 53.64 -13.31
C ASP A 1133 -27.34 54.01 -14.74
N HIS A 1134 -26.84 53.05 -15.53
CA HIS A 1134 -26.30 53.33 -16.87
C HIS A 1134 -27.41 53.71 -17.87
N PRO A 1135 -27.27 54.80 -18.65
CA PRO A 1135 -28.30 55.26 -19.61
C PRO A 1135 -28.58 54.27 -20.76
N GLU A 1136 -27.62 53.40 -21.08
CA GLU A 1136 -27.73 52.38 -22.13
C GLU A 1136 -28.20 51.00 -21.61
N LEU A 1137 -28.48 50.86 -20.30
CA LEU A 1137 -28.96 49.60 -19.73
C LEU A 1137 -30.28 49.18 -20.37
N GLY A 1138 -30.35 47.93 -20.84
CA GLY A 1138 -31.51 47.38 -21.56
C GLY A 1138 -31.61 47.82 -23.03
N ARG A 1139 -30.64 48.61 -23.55
CA ARG A 1139 -30.57 49.02 -24.97
C ARG A 1139 -29.31 48.50 -25.67
N ARG A 1140 -28.13 48.93 -25.19
CA ARG A 1140 -26.80 48.53 -25.69
C ARG A 1140 -25.94 47.88 -24.60
N LEU A 1141 -26.24 48.15 -23.33
CA LEU A 1141 -25.69 47.44 -22.18
C LEU A 1141 -26.72 46.42 -21.67
N LEU A 1142 -26.38 45.14 -21.71
CA LEU A 1142 -27.26 44.05 -21.29
C LEU A 1142 -26.67 43.33 -20.08
N ARG A 1143 -27.46 43.19 -19.01
CA ARG A 1143 -27.07 42.50 -17.77
C ARG A 1143 -28.18 41.57 -17.31
N PRO A 1144 -28.29 40.35 -17.87
CA PRO A 1144 -29.30 39.40 -17.44
C PRO A 1144 -28.99 38.89 -16.02
N SER A 1145 -30.02 38.80 -15.17
CA SER A 1145 -29.92 38.31 -13.79
C SER A 1145 -30.48 36.89 -13.67
N GLY A 1146 -29.86 36.03 -12.86
CA GLY A 1146 -30.38 34.69 -12.59
C GLY A 1146 -30.25 33.71 -13.77
N VAL A 1147 -29.23 33.90 -14.61
CA VAL A 1147 -28.95 33.06 -15.78
C VAL A 1147 -28.53 31.65 -15.32
N ASP A 1148 -29.24 30.62 -15.76
CA ASP A 1148 -28.83 29.22 -15.59
C ASP A 1148 -27.86 28.77 -16.69
N ASP A 1149 -27.24 27.60 -16.53
CA ASP A 1149 -26.24 27.10 -17.50
C ASP A 1149 -26.84 26.99 -18.92
N ALA A 1150 -28.10 26.56 -19.06
CA ALA A 1150 -28.76 26.43 -20.36
C ALA A 1150 -28.94 27.79 -21.06
N THR A 1151 -29.35 28.82 -20.32
CA THR A 1151 -29.48 30.18 -20.84
C THR A 1151 -28.11 30.77 -21.16
N LEU A 1152 -27.09 30.51 -20.35
CA LEU A 1152 -25.72 30.97 -20.61
C LEU A 1152 -25.16 30.38 -21.92
N GLN A 1153 -25.41 29.11 -22.22
CA GLN A 1153 -25.04 28.49 -23.49
C GLN A 1153 -25.68 29.20 -24.69
N GLN A 1154 -26.95 29.57 -24.58
CA GLN A 1154 -27.65 30.34 -25.62
C GLN A 1154 -27.05 31.75 -25.79
N ILE A 1155 -26.62 32.38 -24.69
CA ILE A 1155 -25.93 33.67 -24.73
C ILE A 1155 -24.57 33.55 -25.42
N TYR A 1156 -23.79 32.48 -25.16
CA TYR A 1156 -22.55 32.20 -25.89
C TYR A 1156 -22.79 32.10 -27.41
N LEU A 1157 -23.83 31.37 -27.83
CA LEU A 1157 -24.19 31.20 -29.24
C LEU A 1157 -24.71 32.47 -29.91
N ALA A 1158 -25.40 33.35 -29.17
CA ALA A 1158 -25.95 34.60 -29.70
C ALA A 1158 -24.92 35.74 -29.75
N SER A 1159 -23.81 35.63 -29.02
CA SER A 1159 -22.80 36.67 -28.91
C SER A 1159 -21.85 36.71 -30.11
N ALA A 1160 -21.24 37.86 -30.40
CA ALA A 1160 -20.26 37.97 -31.49
C ALA A 1160 -18.82 37.71 -31.03
N CYS A 1161 -18.50 38.08 -29.78
CA CYS A 1161 -17.18 37.89 -29.18
C CYS A 1161 -17.29 37.70 -27.67
N LEU A 1162 -16.48 36.81 -27.09
CA LEU A 1162 -16.19 36.89 -25.65
C LEU A 1162 -15.13 37.98 -25.43
N LEU A 1163 -15.36 38.87 -24.48
CA LEU A 1163 -14.40 39.87 -24.03
C LEU A 1163 -13.92 39.53 -22.61
N ALA A 1164 -12.62 39.29 -22.45
CA ALA A 1164 -11.98 39.07 -21.14
C ALA A 1164 -10.89 40.14 -20.91
N PRO A 1165 -11.25 41.31 -20.36
CA PRO A 1165 -10.31 42.39 -20.10
C PRO A 1165 -9.60 42.22 -18.74
N SER A 1166 -9.59 41.00 -18.19
CA SER A 1166 -9.05 40.72 -16.87
C SER A 1166 -7.59 41.16 -16.72
N GLU A 1167 -7.27 41.76 -15.58
CA GLU A 1167 -5.93 42.23 -15.21
C GLU A 1167 -5.10 41.15 -14.50
N GLY A 1168 -5.73 40.03 -14.15
CA GLY A 1168 -5.10 38.84 -13.59
C GLY A 1168 -6.10 37.70 -13.51
N GLU A 1169 -5.68 36.47 -13.82
CA GLU A 1169 -6.48 35.24 -13.79
C GLU A 1169 -5.59 34.05 -13.42
N GLY A 1170 -6.16 33.00 -12.83
CA GLY A 1170 -5.44 31.73 -12.63
C GLY A 1170 -5.49 30.78 -13.83
N PHE A 1171 -6.53 30.88 -14.67
CA PHE A 1171 -6.70 30.01 -15.86
C PHE A 1171 -7.56 30.66 -16.96
N GLY A 1172 -8.83 30.92 -16.66
CA GLY A 1172 -9.76 31.53 -17.63
C GLY A 1172 -10.75 30.54 -18.27
N LEU A 1173 -11.48 29.76 -17.47
CA LEU A 1173 -12.51 28.83 -17.94
C LEU A 1173 -13.50 29.41 -18.98
N PRO A 1174 -13.99 30.67 -18.87
CA PRO A 1174 -14.86 31.25 -19.89
C PRO A 1174 -14.28 31.29 -21.31
N LEU A 1175 -12.95 31.33 -21.46
CA LEU A 1175 -12.30 31.30 -22.78
C LEU A 1175 -12.51 29.94 -23.45
N ILE A 1176 -12.38 28.85 -22.69
CA ILE A 1176 -12.60 27.48 -23.15
C ILE A 1176 -14.08 27.26 -23.46
N GLU A 1177 -14.97 27.73 -22.58
CA GLU A 1177 -16.42 27.68 -22.80
C GLU A 1177 -16.80 28.42 -24.09
N ALA A 1178 -16.32 29.66 -24.30
CA ALA A 1178 -16.57 30.39 -25.54
C ALA A 1178 -16.01 29.67 -26.78
N ALA A 1179 -14.76 29.19 -26.71
CA ALA A 1179 -14.12 28.47 -27.80
C ALA A 1179 -14.89 27.21 -28.20
N SER A 1180 -15.48 26.50 -27.23
CA SER A 1180 -16.31 25.32 -27.49
C SER A 1180 -17.55 25.59 -28.33
N TYR A 1181 -18.13 26.78 -28.20
CA TYR A 1181 -19.27 27.23 -28.98
C TYR A 1181 -18.84 27.94 -30.28
N GLY A 1182 -17.54 27.95 -30.60
CA GLY A 1182 -16.99 28.64 -31.76
C GLY A 1182 -17.03 30.16 -31.65
N LEU A 1183 -17.30 30.71 -30.45
CA LEU A 1183 -17.35 32.15 -30.21
C LEU A 1183 -15.92 32.70 -30.21
N PRO A 1184 -15.55 33.64 -31.10
CA PRO A 1184 -14.25 34.27 -31.06
C PRO A 1184 -13.99 34.93 -29.70
N VAL A 1185 -12.74 34.93 -29.27
CA VAL A 1185 -12.34 35.46 -27.96
C VAL A 1185 -11.39 36.64 -28.14
N MET A 1186 -11.62 37.71 -27.38
CA MET A 1186 -10.78 38.89 -27.29
C MET A 1186 -10.35 39.08 -25.83
N VAL A 1187 -9.05 39.03 -25.58
CA VAL A 1187 -8.50 38.85 -24.24
C VAL A 1187 -7.32 39.79 -24.00
N ARG A 1188 -7.08 40.16 -22.74
CA ARG A 1188 -5.88 40.92 -22.39
C ARG A 1188 -4.62 40.09 -22.63
N ASP A 1189 -3.54 40.73 -23.05
CA ASP A 1189 -2.23 40.09 -23.17
C ASP A 1189 -1.57 39.84 -21.79
N ILE A 1190 -2.01 38.78 -21.11
CA ILE A 1190 -1.43 38.29 -19.85
C ILE A 1190 -0.90 36.84 -20.02
N PRO A 1191 0.09 36.40 -19.23
CA PRO A 1191 0.75 35.10 -19.41
C PRO A 1191 -0.21 33.91 -19.48
N VAL A 1192 -1.17 33.82 -18.56
CA VAL A 1192 -2.13 32.70 -18.52
C VAL A 1192 -3.05 32.65 -19.73
N PHE A 1193 -3.45 33.79 -20.29
CA PHE A 1193 -4.26 33.83 -21.50
C PHE A 1193 -3.44 33.50 -22.76
N ARG A 1194 -2.13 33.77 -22.75
CA ARG A 1194 -1.21 33.26 -23.79
C ARG A 1194 -1.07 31.74 -23.72
N GLU A 1195 -1.00 31.20 -22.51
CA GLU A 1195 -0.94 29.76 -22.27
C GLU A 1195 -2.22 29.04 -22.74
N VAL A 1196 -3.39 29.51 -22.31
CA VAL A 1196 -4.68 28.87 -22.60
C VAL A 1196 -5.14 29.10 -24.03
N ALA A 1197 -5.15 30.35 -24.51
CA ALA A 1197 -5.72 30.68 -25.81
C ALA A 1197 -4.71 30.65 -26.98
N GLN A 1198 -3.41 30.69 -26.74
CA GLN A 1198 -2.36 30.59 -27.77
C GLN A 1198 -2.59 31.55 -28.96
N GLN A 1199 -2.63 31.06 -30.21
CA GLN A 1199 -2.98 31.86 -31.40
C GLN A 1199 -4.48 32.01 -31.64
N HIS A 1200 -5.34 31.46 -30.78
CA HIS A 1200 -6.79 31.34 -30.99
C HIS A 1200 -7.60 32.50 -30.38
N ALA A 1201 -6.93 33.58 -29.98
CA ALA A 1201 -7.55 34.80 -29.45
C ALA A 1201 -6.99 36.07 -30.09
N ALA A 1202 -7.82 37.11 -30.09
CA ALA A 1202 -7.37 38.48 -30.33
C ALA A 1202 -6.84 39.08 -29.02
N TYR A 1203 -5.56 39.45 -29.02
CA TYR A 1203 -4.89 40.01 -27.84
C TYR A 1203 -4.88 41.53 -27.89
N PHE A 1204 -5.10 42.16 -26.75
CA PHE A 1204 -4.93 43.60 -26.59
C PHE A 1204 -4.14 43.95 -25.33
N SER A 1205 -3.53 45.14 -25.34
CA SER A 1205 -2.76 45.69 -24.23
C SER A 1205 -3.31 47.07 -23.85
N GLY A 1206 -2.95 47.57 -22.67
CA GLY A 1206 -3.38 48.89 -22.19
C GLY A 1206 -4.51 48.84 -21.15
N MET A 1207 -4.46 49.74 -20.17
CA MET A 1207 -5.32 49.73 -18.98
C MET A 1207 -6.42 50.81 -19.03
N GLN A 1208 -6.38 51.72 -20.02
CA GLN A 1208 -7.35 52.79 -20.16
C GLN A 1208 -8.53 52.35 -21.02
N GLY A 1209 -9.72 52.93 -20.82
CA GLY A 1209 -10.89 52.66 -21.66
C GLY A 1209 -10.63 52.91 -23.15
N ALA A 1210 -9.84 53.94 -23.48
CA ALA A 1210 -9.46 54.27 -24.85
C ALA A 1210 -8.66 53.16 -25.56
N ASP A 1211 -7.78 52.47 -24.83
CA ASP A 1211 -6.98 51.35 -25.38
C ASP A 1211 -7.90 50.20 -25.80
N LEU A 1212 -8.85 49.84 -24.92
CA LEU A 1212 -9.82 48.79 -25.17
C LEU A 1212 -10.83 49.20 -26.27
N ALA A 1213 -11.27 50.47 -26.31
CA ALA A 1213 -12.11 50.98 -27.39
C ALA A 1213 -11.42 50.90 -28.76
N GLN A 1214 -10.12 51.20 -28.84
CA GLN A 1214 -9.33 51.02 -30.05
C GLN A 1214 -9.24 49.54 -30.45
N ALA A 1215 -8.99 48.65 -29.49
CA ALA A 1215 -8.88 47.23 -29.74
C ALA A 1215 -10.22 46.62 -30.20
N VAL A 1216 -11.35 47.03 -29.62
CA VAL A 1216 -12.70 46.63 -30.03
C VAL A 1216 -13.01 47.11 -31.45
N ARG A 1217 -12.63 48.34 -31.82
CA ARG A 1217 -12.75 48.82 -33.21
C ARG A 1217 -11.94 47.98 -34.19
N GLY A 1218 -10.69 47.67 -33.83
CA GLY A 1218 -9.84 46.79 -34.61
C GLY A 1218 -10.46 45.41 -34.82
N TRP A 1219 -11.00 44.83 -33.75
CA TRP A 1219 -11.69 43.55 -33.80
C TRP A 1219 -12.96 43.60 -34.66
N LEU A 1220 -13.80 44.64 -34.52
CA LEU A 1220 -15.01 44.80 -35.34
C LEU A 1220 -14.69 44.91 -36.83
N ALA A 1221 -13.60 45.60 -37.18
CA ALA A 1221 -13.12 45.70 -38.56
C ALA A 1221 -12.67 44.32 -39.11
N GLN A 1222 -11.97 43.53 -38.30
CA GLN A 1222 -11.58 42.16 -38.65
C GLN A 1222 -12.80 41.24 -38.76
N HIS A 1223 -13.76 41.36 -37.84
CA HIS A 1223 -14.99 40.59 -37.82
C HIS A 1223 -15.84 40.81 -39.08
N ALA A 1224 -15.97 42.07 -39.52
CA ALA A 1224 -16.63 42.41 -40.77
C ALA A 1224 -15.95 41.82 -42.01
N GLN A 1225 -14.64 41.54 -41.93
CA GLN A 1225 -13.83 40.91 -43.00
C GLN A 1225 -13.71 39.39 -42.84
N GLY A 1226 -14.16 38.80 -41.72
CA GLY A 1226 -13.97 37.39 -41.40
C GLY A 1226 -12.51 37.00 -41.12
N THR A 1227 -11.64 37.95 -40.77
CA THR A 1227 -10.19 37.74 -40.57
C THR A 1227 -9.77 37.71 -39.09
N GLN A 1228 -10.72 37.73 -38.17
CA GLN A 1228 -10.45 37.61 -36.74
C GLN A 1228 -9.92 36.20 -36.41
N PRO A 1229 -9.08 36.04 -35.37
CA PRO A 1229 -8.62 34.73 -34.92
C PRO A 1229 -9.79 33.80 -34.58
N ALA A 1230 -9.76 32.57 -35.09
CA ALA A 1230 -10.76 31.56 -34.79
C ALA A 1230 -10.45 30.84 -33.47
N SER A 1231 -11.46 30.76 -32.59
CA SER A 1231 -11.35 30.09 -31.30
C SER A 1231 -11.56 28.57 -31.37
N SER A 1232 -12.13 28.05 -32.46
CA SER A 1232 -12.49 26.63 -32.61
C SER A 1232 -11.30 25.65 -32.57
N GLY A 1233 -10.07 26.14 -32.74
CA GLY A 1233 -8.84 25.34 -32.63
C GLY A 1233 -8.18 25.39 -31.25
N MET A 1234 -8.76 26.11 -30.28
CA MET A 1234 -8.18 26.26 -28.94
C MET A 1234 -8.10 24.91 -28.23
N PRO A 1235 -6.92 24.50 -27.72
CA PRO A 1235 -6.79 23.26 -26.97
C PRO A 1235 -7.44 23.39 -25.60
N TRP A 1236 -8.16 22.36 -25.17
CA TRP A 1236 -8.73 22.25 -23.83
C TRP A 1236 -8.92 20.77 -23.47
N GLN A 1237 -9.21 20.50 -22.20
CA GLN A 1237 -9.36 19.14 -21.65
C GLN A 1237 -10.74 18.97 -21.00
N THR A 1238 -11.31 17.77 -21.08
CA THR A 1238 -12.53 17.44 -20.32
C THR A 1238 -12.20 17.25 -18.84
N TRP A 1239 -13.20 17.26 -17.95
CA TRP A 1239 -12.98 16.88 -16.55
C TRP A 1239 -12.50 15.42 -16.41
N ARG A 1240 -12.86 14.55 -17.35
CA ARG A 1240 -12.35 13.18 -17.40
C ARG A 1240 -10.85 13.15 -17.71
N ASP A 1241 -10.41 13.92 -18.69
CA ASP A 1241 -8.98 14.04 -19.03
C ASP A 1241 -8.20 14.63 -17.85
N ASN A 1242 -8.76 15.64 -17.18
CA ASN A 1242 -8.20 16.22 -15.96
C ASN A 1242 -8.07 15.19 -14.82
N ALA A 1243 -9.12 14.39 -14.57
CA ALA A 1243 -9.08 13.34 -13.54
C ALA A 1243 -8.02 12.27 -13.85
N GLN A 1244 -7.90 11.85 -15.12
CA GLN A 1244 -6.85 10.92 -15.57
C GLN A 1244 -5.45 11.53 -15.43
N GLY A 1245 -5.29 12.82 -15.77
CA GLY A 1245 -4.06 13.57 -15.59
C GLY A 1245 -3.63 13.65 -14.13
N LEU A 1246 -4.58 13.91 -13.21
CA LEU A 1246 -4.33 13.87 -11.77
C LEU A 1246 -3.81 12.51 -11.32
N LEU A 1247 -4.45 11.41 -11.72
CA LEU A 1247 -4.00 10.07 -11.37
C LEU A 1247 -2.58 9.80 -11.86
N ALA A 1248 -2.25 10.20 -13.09
CA ALA A 1248 -0.91 10.04 -13.64
C ALA A 1248 0.13 10.80 -12.80
N LEU A 1249 -0.19 12.02 -12.36
CA LEU A 1249 0.68 12.80 -11.47
C LEU A 1249 0.88 12.13 -10.10
N LEU A 1250 -0.18 11.54 -9.54
CA LEU A 1250 -0.12 10.86 -8.24
C LEU A 1250 0.59 9.51 -8.30
N GLN A 1251 0.46 8.78 -9.41
CA GLN A 1251 1.11 7.48 -9.64
C GLN A 1251 2.58 7.61 -10.04
N ALA A 1252 3.00 8.73 -10.63
CA ALA A 1252 4.40 8.98 -10.94
C ALA A 1252 5.24 8.96 -9.65
N ALA A 1253 6.14 7.98 -9.55
CA ALA A 1253 7.13 7.94 -8.48
C ALA A 1253 7.89 9.27 -8.46
N PRO A 1254 8.27 9.81 -7.28
CA PRO A 1254 9.14 10.96 -7.22
C PRO A 1254 10.40 10.62 -8.03
N GLN A 1255 10.61 11.29 -9.17
CA GLN A 1255 11.85 11.15 -9.91
C GLN A 1255 12.95 11.73 -9.02
N GLY A 1256 13.58 10.85 -8.23
CA GLY A 1256 14.84 11.17 -7.61
C GLY A 1256 15.78 11.56 -8.73
N GLN A 1257 16.26 12.80 -8.73
CA GLN A 1257 17.36 13.21 -9.58
C GLN A 1257 18.55 12.31 -9.23
N ALA A 1258 18.70 11.22 -9.98
CA ALA A 1258 19.95 10.51 -10.10
C ALA A 1258 20.89 11.43 -10.89
N GLN A 1259 21.49 12.41 -10.21
CA GLN A 1259 22.65 13.12 -10.72
C GLN A 1259 23.89 12.61 -9.96
N ALA A 1260 24.68 11.84 -10.71
CA ALA A 1260 26.08 11.44 -10.52
C ALA A 1260 26.46 10.65 -9.27
#